data_AF-X0JSX8-F1
#
_entry.id   AF-X0JSX8-F1
#
_cell.length_a   1.000
_cell.length_b   1.000
_cell.length_c   1.000
_cell.angle_alpha   90.00
_cell.angle_beta   90.00
_cell.angle_gamma   90.00
#
_symmetry.space_group_name_H-M   'P 1'
#
loop_
_entity.id
_entity.type
_entity.pdbx_description
1 polymer ?
#
loop_
_entity_poly.entity_id
_entity_poly.type
_entity_poly.pdbx_seq_one_letter_code
_entity_poly.pdbx_strand_id
1 'polypeptide(L)'
;MYFTDKRHETTGKPKPLQYELQDWRQRDRLKTVSAALAVCLNIGVEPPDQLKTNPGAKLEAWTDPTIPPIQKALENIGKSLQAQYETLAIRARYKQYLDPSVEETKKFCISLRRNAKDERVLLHYNGHGVPKPTASGEIWVFNKNYTQYIPVSLYDLQHWLQAPTIFVWDCSEAGNILNNYHRFVEKHEEEEEEAAERDPNYTKTNFRPYIHLAACAVKENLPTNPLLPADLFTACLTTPIEMALWFFVLQNPLKTNISPERAKKLPGRLQERRTPLGELNWIFTAITDSIAWTTLPRDLFRKFFRQDLMVAALFRNFLLAQRVMTVYGCHPQSYPKLPDTHQHPLWETWDLAVDMALAQLPMLEKKESEGFDYEYQNSTFFTEQLTAFDVYLTRGDAMAQKSPDQLPVVLQVLLSQQHRVRALILLGRFLDLGPWSVQLALSIGIFPYVLKLLQSAAAELKPVMVFIWARLIAVDLSCQQDLIKDSGYSYFAQILKPSEGLPVVDSDEHKAMCAFILAMLCKDYKNGQMVCNQTEIMSYCLTHLQNEENPLLRQWACLCISQLWQDLPEAKWRGIRENAYVKLAYLVRDPCCEVRAAMIHAMTTFLGIPDLTEEVARIEESIAWTILDMGNDGSPMVRKEFIVFLSHFAIRFESKFLVAAYEQLVEEKEYLIFPPQDDGQEHKMGLHYARPDNRNKDGTIKPMAHGLSHNTVYMALWKLALVLSVDPHPEVQREATIVVDFVHNALLSSKVGVQTQLVMAEIRKRTARTAHKHTPSASQRNNALGTSNSQPLPSPGLLRRTASLLFPSLVTNEDKSRPTTPTLPRSPSLKLTPNQIPVPAEQNDRPSSLAQYNVAHEPYSGAYKERDLMKPPALPLKSKFLEWSIEYFREPQMKPSEADEPGSTEYNERLWRRARNETIFRETQPLKQQAGSHKWNNQLGIINNGAQPAKMTFHQFEDHLAVADDGNTVYVWDWKKQGRLSRFSNGNPEGSKISDMKFINEDDQAMLLTGSSDGVIRVYRNYESDRAIELASSWRALTHMVPSNVNSGMVFDWQQVTGRVLVAGDVRVIRVWYAAYETCVMDIPARSGSCVTSLTSDQMTGNMFVAGFGDGAVRVFDTRNRPQESMVRKWKDESDRQWIKSVHMQRGGQRELLSASRNGKVKIWDIRMDKPLHSFQTTRDTLRTASTHEHLPVFAVGTSAHAVKVFNLDGHELSNVEPYSSFLQQNRSSPISATAFHPHRPILGCAARGDQHINLFTCEKSESLHPS
;
A
#
# COMPACT_ATOMS: atom_id res chain seq x y z
N MET A 1 -17.10 5.68 7.24
CA MET A 1 -17.06 6.40 5.94
C MET A 1 -16.97 5.35 4.85
N TYR A 2 -17.53 5.60 3.66
CA TYR A 2 -17.47 4.67 2.53
C TYR A 2 -16.52 5.19 1.45
N PHE A 3 -15.89 4.28 0.68
CA PHE A 3 -14.93 4.60 -0.39
C PHE A 3 -13.65 5.32 0.07
N THR A 4 -13.27 5.21 1.34
CA THR A 4 -12.06 5.83 1.92
C THR A 4 -10.90 4.85 2.14
N ASP A 5 -11.10 3.55 1.90
CA ASP A 5 -10.05 2.55 2.08
C ASP A 5 -8.92 2.68 1.04
N LYS A 6 -7.72 2.20 1.38
CA LYS A 6 -6.52 2.23 0.52
C LYS A 6 -6.73 1.76 -0.93
N ARG A 7 -7.66 0.82 -1.16
CA ARG A 7 -7.98 0.33 -2.52
C ARG A 7 -8.58 1.40 -3.42
N HIS A 8 -9.27 2.41 -2.88
CA HIS A 8 -9.86 3.50 -3.64
C HIS A 8 -8.84 4.58 -4.02
N GLU A 9 -7.70 4.63 -3.32
CA GLU A 9 -6.62 5.57 -3.63
C GLU A 9 -5.71 5.06 -4.74
N THR A 10 -5.45 3.75 -4.73
CA THR A 10 -4.41 3.12 -5.55
C THR A 10 -4.94 2.15 -6.60
N THR A 11 -6.21 1.72 -6.48
CA THR A 11 -6.83 0.71 -7.35
C THR A 11 -5.98 -0.57 -7.47
N GLY A 12 -5.40 -1.02 -6.35
CA GLY A 12 -4.56 -2.21 -6.29
C GLY A 12 -3.14 -2.05 -6.88
N LYS A 13 -2.64 -0.82 -7.01
CA LYS A 13 -1.25 -0.54 -7.43
C LYS A 13 -0.36 -0.28 -6.22
N PRO A 14 0.77 -1.00 -6.06
CA PRO A 14 1.69 -0.74 -4.96
C PRO A 14 2.34 0.65 -5.06
N LYS A 15 2.60 1.29 -3.92
CA LYS A 15 3.43 2.50 -3.86
C LYS A 15 4.88 2.15 -4.25
N PRO A 16 5.57 3.00 -5.04
CA PRO A 16 6.99 2.80 -5.29
C PRO A 16 7.77 2.92 -3.97
N LEU A 17 8.75 2.03 -3.76
CA LEU A 17 9.66 2.14 -2.63
C LEU A 17 10.49 3.42 -2.79
N GLN A 18 10.45 4.30 -1.79
CA GLN A 18 11.13 5.59 -1.82
C GLN A 18 12.65 5.48 -1.58
N TYR A 19 13.17 4.28 -1.35
CA TYR A 19 14.57 4.05 -1.00
C TYR A 19 15.08 2.74 -1.63
N GLU A 20 16.38 2.69 -1.94
CA GLU A 20 17.05 1.50 -2.42
C GLU A 20 17.56 0.66 -1.25
N LEU A 21 17.28 -0.64 -1.28
CA LEU A 21 17.77 -1.59 -0.29
C LEU A 21 19.27 -1.78 -0.46
N GLN A 22 20.04 -1.39 0.57
CA GLN A 22 21.47 -1.67 0.60
C GLN A 22 21.72 -3.14 0.93
N ASP A 23 22.68 -3.76 0.24
CA ASP A 23 23.08 -5.13 0.54
C ASP A 23 23.73 -5.18 1.92
N TRP A 24 23.06 -5.85 2.87
CA TRP A 24 23.53 -6.07 4.23
C TRP A 24 24.23 -7.42 4.38
N ARG A 25 24.18 -8.31 3.38
CA ARG A 25 24.76 -9.64 3.45
C ARG A 25 26.28 -9.59 3.34
N GLN A 26 26.94 -10.29 4.26
CA GLN A 26 28.39 -10.47 4.25
C GLN A 26 28.75 -11.70 3.42
N ARG A 27 28.99 -11.51 2.12
CA ARG A 27 29.34 -12.61 1.18
C ARG A 27 30.79 -13.08 1.38
N ASP A 28 31.70 -12.15 1.63
CA ASP A 28 33.13 -12.45 1.84
C ASP A 28 33.44 -12.55 3.34
N ARG A 29 33.48 -13.77 3.89
CA ARG A 29 33.87 -14.00 5.30
C ARG A 29 35.35 -14.34 5.42
N LEU A 30 36.19 -13.30 5.45
CA LEU A 30 37.60 -13.40 5.84
C LEU A 30 37.72 -13.78 7.32
N LYS A 31 38.60 -14.73 7.65
CA LYS A 31 38.85 -15.16 9.03
C LYS A 31 40.31 -15.03 9.39
N THR A 32 40.59 -14.65 10.64
CA THR A 32 41.94 -14.72 11.18
C THR A 32 42.24 -16.15 11.63
N VAL A 33 43.10 -16.86 10.89
CA VAL A 33 43.40 -18.29 11.13
C VAL A 33 44.74 -18.53 11.81
N SER A 34 45.66 -17.58 11.77
CA SER A 34 47.00 -17.71 12.34
C SER A 34 47.48 -16.39 12.90
N ALA A 35 48.18 -16.46 14.03
CA ALA A 35 48.70 -15.31 14.75
C ALA A 35 50.15 -15.55 15.17
N ALA A 36 51.00 -14.55 14.98
CA ALA A 36 52.37 -14.53 15.47
C ALA A 36 52.55 -13.46 16.53
N LEU A 37 53.18 -13.86 17.64
CA LEU A 37 53.46 -13.01 18.79
C LEU A 37 54.97 -12.81 18.84
N ALA A 38 55.45 -11.71 18.23
CA ALA A 38 56.85 -11.32 18.22
C ALA A 38 57.12 -10.39 19.42
N VAL A 39 57.80 -10.92 20.44
CA VAL A 39 58.05 -10.24 21.71
C VAL A 39 59.54 -9.92 21.78
N CYS A 40 59.89 -8.64 21.64
CA CYS A 40 61.27 -8.15 21.63
C CYS A 40 61.54 -7.32 22.90
N LEU A 41 61.95 -7.97 23.98
CA LEU A 41 62.08 -7.37 25.32
C LEU A 41 63.52 -7.31 25.86
N ASN A 42 64.40 -8.26 25.48
CA ASN A 42 65.79 -8.36 25.98
C ASN A 42 65.93 -8.00 27.47
N ILE A 43 65.20 -8.73 28.32
CA ILE A 43 64.97 -8.38 29.73
C ILE A 43 66.31 -8.15 30.45
N GLY A 44 66.47 -6.97 31.03
CA GLY A 44 67.66 -6.56 31.78
C GLY A 44 68.64 -5.67 30.99
N VAL A 45 68.42 -5.47 29.69
CA VAL A 45 69.22 -4.58 28.84
C VAL A 45 68.31 -3.51 28.22
N GLU A 46 68.57 -2.25 28.55
CA GLU A 46 67.74 -1.12 28.09
C GLU A 46 68.19 -0.61 26.71
N PRO A 47 67.25 -0.31 25.80
CA PRO A 47 67.58 0.30 24.51
C PRO A 47 67.99 1.77 24.68
N PRO A 48 68.85 2.31 23.78
CA PRO A 48 69.46 3.64 23.93
C PRO A 48 68.47 4.83 23.90
N ASP A 49 67.28 4.63 23.34
CA ASP A 49 66.34 5.72 23.02
C ASP A 49 65.16 5.84 24.02
N GLN A 50 65.12 5.01 25.07
CA GLN A 50 64.06 5.03 26.09
C GLN A 50 64.51 5.73 27.38
N LEU A 51 63.65 6.62 27.89
CA LEU A 51 63.87 7.35 29.14
C LEU A 51 63.46 6.48 30.33
N LYS A 52 64.42 6.15 31.21
CA LYS A 52 64.16 5.39 32.44
C LYS A 52 63.54 6.27 33.51
N THR A 53 62.40 5.85 34.06
CA THR A 53 61.85 6.37 35.32
C THR A 53 62.06 5.36 36.44
N ASN A 54 62.38 5.83 37.65
CA ASN A 54 62.51 4.98 38.83
C ASN A 54 61.71 5.58 40.00
N PRO A 55 60.62 4.93 40.47
CA PRO A 55 60.04 3.68 39.94
C PRO A 55 59.32 3.88 38.61
N GLY A 56 59.38 2.89 37.72
CA GLY A 56 58.70 2.86 36.42
C GLY A 56 57.74 1.67 36.28
N ALA A 57 56.97 1.64 35.19
CA ALA A 57 56.10 0.52 34.83
C ALA A 57 56.91 -0.75 34.53
N LYS A 58 56.51 -1.90 35.07
CA LYS A 58 57.30 -3.15 34.97
C LYS A 58 56.54 -4.37 34.45
N LEU A 59 55.23 -4.45 34.68
CA LEU A 59 54.46 -5.65 34.35
C LEU A 59 54.33 -5.79 32.83
N GLU A 60 54.63 -6.97 32.31
CA GLU A 60 54.47 -7.36 30.90
C GLU A 60 53.57 -8.60 30.85
N ALA A 61 52.48 -8.55 30.09
CA ALA A 61 51.44 -9.57 30.07
C ALA A 61 51.01 -9.99 31.49
N TRP A 62 50.88 -8.99 32.39
CA TRP A 62 50.59 -9.15 33.83
C TRP A 62 51.59 -9.98 34.64
N THR A 63 52.81 -10.17 34.11
CA THR A 63 53.90 -10.88 34.78
C THR A 63 55.01 -9.89 35.12
N ASP A 64 55.57 -9.98 36.32
CA ASP A 64 56.75 -9.18 36.68
C ASP A 64 58.01 -9.85 36.09
N PRO A 65 58.72 -9.20 35.15
CA PRO A 65 59.91 -9.76 34.52
C PRO A 65 61.11 -9.86 35.47
N THR A 66 61.07 -9.22 36.64
CA THR A 66 62.20 -9.16 37.59
C THR A 66 62.20 -10.27 38.64
N ILE A 67 61.10 -11.03 38.78
CA ILE A 67 60.96 -12.08 39.80
C ILE A 67 61.60 -13.41 39.34
N PRO A 68 61.19 -14.03 38.22
CA PRO A 68 61.84 -15.24 37.71
C PRO A 68 63.17 -14.92 36.99
N PRO A 69 64.06 -15.92 36.78
CA PRO A 69 65.24 -15.76 35.93
C PRO A 69 64.86 -15.33 34.51
N ILE A 70 65.65 -14.45 33.89
CA ILE A 70 65.37 -13.78 32.60
C ILE A 70 64.76 -14.69 31.52
N GLN A 71 65.37 -15.86 31.26
CA GLN A 71 64.89 -16.80 30.25
C GLN A 71 63.46 -17.30 30.54
N LYS A 72 63.21 -17.63 31.82
CA LYS A 72 61.91 -18.12 32.28
C LYS A 72 60.88 -16.99 32.38
N ALA A 73 61.32 -15.76 32.65
CA ALA A 73 60.49 -14.56 32.60
C ALA A 73 59.91 -14.37 31.19
N LEU A 74 60.77 -14.39 30.16
CA LEU A 74 60.38 -14.20 28.77
C LEU A 74 59.43 -15.31 28.27
N GLU A 75 59.69 -16.58 28.63
CA GLU A 75 58.78 -17.69 28.32
C GLU A 75 57.42 -17.56 29.00
N ASN A 76 57.38 -17.09 30.25
CA ASN A 76 56.14 -16.88 30.99
C ASN A 76 55.32 -15.75 30.38
N ILE A 77 55.96 -14.64 30.00
CA ILE A 77 55.32 -13.52 29.29
C ILE A 77 54.72 -14.00 27.97
N GLY A 78 55.49 -14.75 27.17
CA GLY A 78 55.01 -15.33 25.90
C GLY A 78 53.80 -16.24 26.07
N LYS A 79 53.83 -17.15 27.06
CA LYS A 79 52.71 -18.04 27.39
C LYS A 79 51.48 -17.27 27.89
N SER A 80 51.69 -16.27 28.73
CA SER A 80 50.61 -15.40 29.23
C SER A 80 49.95 -14.65 28.07
N LEU A 81 50.72 -13.99 27.22
CA LEU A 81 50.22 -13.26 26.06
C LEU A 81 49.45 -14.16 25.08
N GLN A 82 49.95 -15.37 24.81
CA GLN A 82 49.22 -16.35 24.01
C GLN A 82 47.88 -16.70 24.64
N ALA A 83 47.85 -17.01 25.94
CA ALA A 83 46.62 -17.35 26.64
C ALA A 83 45.60 -16.21 26.60
N GLN A 84 46.04 -14.95 26.69
CA GLN A 84 45.17 -13.78 26.57
C GLN A 84 44.53 -13.71 25.17
N TYR A 85 45.30 -13.88 24.10
CA TYR A 85 44.77 -13.91 22.73
C TYR A 85 43.83 -15.09 22.47
N GLU A 86 44.11 -16.27 23.05
CA GLU A 86 43.22 -17.44 22.97
C GLU A 86 41.83 -17.16 23.55
N THR A 87 41.71 -16.25 24.53
CA THR A 87 40.40 -15.81 25.03
C THR A 87 39.58 -15.03 24.00
N LEU A 88 40.25 -14.30 23.08
CA LEU A 88 39.60 -13.53 22.02
C LEU A 88 39.18 -14.42 20.85
N ALA A 89 40.06 -15.34 20.44
CA ALA A 89 39.75 -16.32 19.39
C ALA A 89 40.41 -17.68 19.63
N ILE A 90 39.62 -18.62 20.17
CA ILE A 90 40.06 -19.96 20.55
C ILE A 90 40.53 -20.80 19.34
N ARG A 91 40.00 -20.53 18.13
CA ARG A 91 40.24 -21.37 16.94
C ARG A 91 41.46 -20.96 16.12
N ALA A 92 42.08 -19.82 16.41
CA ALA A 92 43.27 -19.38 15.68
C ALA A 92 44.52 -20.13 16.16
N ARG A 93 45.49 -20.31 15.27
CA ARG A 93 46.77 -20.95 15.60
C ARG A 93 47.79 -19.88 16.02
N TYR A 94 48.24 -19.94 17.26
CA TYR A 94 49.21 -19.00 17.82
C TYR A 94 50.63 -19.57 17.77
N LYS A 95 51.61 -18.71 17.46
CA LYS A 95 53.03 -19.02 17.58
C LYS A 95 53.76 -17.87 18.26
N GLN A 96 54.57 -18.21 19.25
CA GLN A 96 55.39 -17.27 20.01
C GLN A 96 56.78 -17.20 19.39
N TYR A 97 57.29 -15.98 19.25
CA TYR A 97 58.64 -15.68 18.80
C TYR A 97 59.25 -14.71 19.81
N LEU A 98 60.10 -15.26 20.69
CA LEU A 98 60.69 -14.55 21.82
C LEU A 98 62.09 -14.08 21.44
N ASP A 99 62.31 -12.76 21.47
CA ASP A 99 63.52 -12.06 21.01
C ASP A 99 64.04 -12.60 19.65
N PRO A 100 63.22 -12.60 18.58
CA PRO A 100 63.60 -13.24 17.32
C PRO A 100 64.75 -12.52 16.61
N SER A 101 65.55 -13.29 15.88
CA SER A 101 66.50 -12.74 14.90
C SER A 101 65.84 -12.36 13.57
N VAL A 102 66.50 -11.55 12.73
CA VAL A 102 65.99 -11.20 11.39
C VAL A 102 65.72 -12.43 10.52
N GLU A 103 66.62 -13.41 10.54
CA GLU A 103 66.48 -14.64 9.75
C GLU A 103 65.28 -15.47 10.21
N GLU A 104 65.02 -15.52 11.51
CA GLU A 104 63.84 -16.16 12.09
C GLU A 104 62.58 -15.38 11.73
N THR A 105 62.64 -14.05 11.79
CA THR A 105 61.56 -13.13 11.40
C THR A 105 61.08 -13.37 9.98
N LYS A 106 62.02 -13.41 9.03
CA LYS A 106 61.74 -13.74 7.63
C LYS A 106 61.13 -15.13 7.48
N LYS A 107 61.76 -16.15 8.08
CA LYS A 107 61.30 -17.55 7.97
C LYS A 107 59.88 -17.73 8.49
N PHE A 108 59.54 -17.09 9.61
CA PHE A 108 58.21 -17.27 10.17
C PHE A 108 57.14 -16.49 9.41
N CYS A 109 57.42 -15.27 8.94
CA CYS A 109 56.46 -14.48 8.17
C CYS A 109 56.01 -15.25 6.91
N ILE A 110 56.99 -15.77 6.16
CA ILE A 110 56.75 -16.62 4.98
C ILE A 110 56.00 -17.89 5.36
N SER A 111 56.36 -18.53 6.48
CA SER A 111 55.67 -19.73 6.94
C SER A 111 54.21 -19.48 7.31
N LEU A 112 53.87 -18.33 7.89
CA LEU A 112 52.51 -17.98 8.28
C LEU A 112 51.63 -17.74 7.06
N ARG A 113 52.09 -16.93 6.10
CA ARG A 113 51.36 -16.69 4.85
C ARG A 113 51.11 -18.00 4.11
N ARG A 114 52.14 -18.84 3.95
CA ARG A 114 52.01 -20.17 3.31
C ARG A 114 50.93 -21.04 3.96
N ASN A 115 50.79 -20.97 5.29
CA ASN A 115 49.81 -21.77 6.03
C ASN A 115 48.40 -21.16 6.01
N ALA A 116 48.29 -19.83 5.92
CA ALA A 116 47.01 -19.11 5.92
C ALA A 116 46.39 -19.01 4.52
N LYS A 117 47.19 -19.12 3.45
CA LYS A 117 46.74 -18.92 2.06
C LYS A 117 46.07 -17.54 1.92
N ASP A 118 44.78 -17.51 1.58
CA ASP A 118 43.98 -16.30 1.38
C ASP A 118 43.30 -15.80 2.66
N GLU A 119 43.47 -16.49 3.79
CA GLU A 119 42.92 -16.09 5.08
C GLU A 119 43.83 -15.08 5.80
N ARG A 120 43.28 -14.39 6.81
CA ARG A 120 43.97 -13.31 7.51
C ARG A 120 45.02 -13.84 8.50
N VAL A 121 46.19 -13.19 8.51
CA VAL A 121 47.27 -13.41 9.48
C VAL A 121 47.34 -12.23 10.45
N LEU A 122 47.43 -12.50 11.75
CA LEU A 122 47.71 -11.51 12.79
C LEU A 122 49.21 -11.49 13.12
N LEU A 123 49.84 -10.32 13.11
CA LEU A 123 51.17 -10.11 13.68
C LEU A 123 51.06 -9.14 14.86
N HIS A 124 51.39 -9.61 16.05
CA HIS A 124 51.60 -8.78 17.21
C HIS A 124 53.10 -8.56 17.38
N TYR A 125 53.53 -7.31 17.46
CA TYR A 125 54.91 -6.92 17.71
C TYR A 125 54.98 -6.07 18.97
N ASN A 126 55.65 -6.59 20.00
CA ASN A 126 56.02 -5.85 21.20
C ASN A 126 57.50 -5.49 21.10
N GLY A 127 57.79 -4.19 21.06
CA GLY A 127 59.12 -3.63 20.80
C GLY A 127 59.71 -2.87 21.99
N HIS A 128 59.41 -3.24 23.24
CA HIS A 128 59.87 -2.46 24.40
C HIS A 128 61.37 -2.62 24.69
N GLY A 129 62.00 -3.73 24.30
CA GLY A 129 63.42 -4.00 24.51
C GLY A 129 64.36 -3.52 23.41
N VAL A 130 63.82 -2.84 22.39
CA VAL A 130 64.54 -2.41 21.18
C VAL A 130 64.37 -0.91 20.94
N PRO A 131 65.21 -0.28 20.08
CA PRO A 131 65.04 1.11 19.69
C PRO A 131 63.68 1.39 19.04
N LYS A 132 63.29 2.67 19.01
CA LYS A 132 62.00 3.09 18.45
C LYS A 132 61.98 2.91 16.92
N PRO A 133 60.79 2.68 16.31
CA PRO A 133 60.67 2.62 14.86
C PRO A 133 61.15 3.93 14.20
N THR A 134 61.94 3.80 13.15
CA THR A 134 62.56 4.93 12.47
C THR A 134 61.55 5.70 11.62
N ALA A 135 61.81 6.99 11.36
CA ALA A 135 61.00 7.79 10.45
C ALA A 135 61.05 7.29 9.00
N SER A 136 62.04 6.46 8.64
CA SER A 136 62.18 5.76 7.35
C SER A 136 61.32 4.50 7.23
N GLY A 137 60.66 4.06 8.31
CA GLY A 137 59.80 2.87 8.30
C GLY A 137 60.56 1.57 8.49
N GLU A 138 61.38 1.49 9.54
CA GLU A 138 62.04 0.26 9.98
C GLU A 138 61.63 -0.09 11.42
N ILE A 139 61.47 -1.39 11.69
CA ILE A 139 61.30 -1.95 13.03
C ILE A 139 62.59 -2.66 13.45
N TRP A 140 62.80 -2.87 14.75
CA TRP A 140 64.05 -3.45 15.26
C TRP A 140 63.84 -4.86 15.80
N VAL A 141 64.80 -5.74 15.53
CA VAL A 141 64.89 -7.10 16.10
C VAL A 141 66.34 -7.38 16.50
N PHE A 142 66.66 -8.59 16.95
CA PHE A 142 68.00 -8.92 17.42
C PHE A 142 68.86 -9.61 16.35
N ASN A 143 70.16 -9.65 16.57
CA ASN A 143 71.01 -10.67 15.95
C ASN A 143 71.04 -11.95 16.80
N LYS A 144 71.56 -13.06 16.26
CA LYS A 144 71.57 -14.38 16.97
C LYS A 144 72.28 -14.37 18.33
N ASN A 145 73.18 -13.40 18.55
CA ASN A 145 73.99 -13.31 19.76
C ASN A 145 73.50 -12.21 20.73
N TYR A 146 72.38 -11.53 20.43
CA TYR A 146 71.83 -10.42 21.22
C TYR A 146 72.81 -9.26 21.50
N THR A 147 73.77 -9.04 20.59
CA THR A 147 74.78 -7.98 20.73
C THR A 147 74.43 -6.70 19.98
N GLN A 148 73.56 -6.79 18.96
CA GLN A 148 73.17 -5.67 18.11
C GLN A 148 71.69 -5.71 17.80
N TYR A 149 71.08 -4.53 17.74
CA TYR A 149 69.76 -4.31 17.16
C TYR A 149 69.88 -4.24 15.64
N ILE A 150 69.08 -5.02 14.92
CA ILE A 150 69.09 -5.10 13.46
C ILE A 150 67.78 -4.51 12.92
N PRO A 151 67.82 -3.55 11.98
CA PRO A 151 66.62 -2.97 11.41
C PRO A 151 66.01 -3.92 10.38
N VAL A 152 64.68 -4.02 10.37
CA VAL A 152 63.85 -4.71 9.40
C VAL A 152 62.97 -3.67 8.72
N SER A 153 63.13 -3.52 7.40
CA SER A 153 62.30 -2.61 6.63
C SER A 153 60.85 -3.10 6.57
N LEU A 154 59.89 -2.18 6.70
CA LEU A 154 58.47 -2.49 6.47
C LEU A 154 58.21 -2.99 5.04
N TYR A 155 59.04 -2.59 4.08
CA TYR A 155 58.99 -3.08 2.70
C TYR A 155 59.18 -4.60 2.64
N ASP A 156 60.24 -5.10 3.26
CA ASP A 156 60.53 -6.54 3.30
C ASP A 156 59.46 -7.31 4.09
N LEU A 157 58.99 -6.73 5.19
CA LEU A 157 57.95 -7.33 6.02
C LEU A 157 56.63 -7.52 5.24
N GLN A 158 56.24 -6.51 4.45
CA GLN A 158 55.07 -6.57 3.56
C GLN A 158 55.21 -7.71 2.55
N HIS A 159 56.38 -7.83 1.93
CA HIS A 159 56.67 -8.90 0.98
C HIS A 159 56.60 -10.29 1.61
N TRP A 160 57.07 -10.46 2.86
CA TRP A 160 57.03 -11.77 3.53
C TRP A 160 55.64 -12.19 3.98
N LEU A 161 54.81 -11.24 4.42
CA LEU A 161 53.48 -11.53 4.97
C LEU A 161 52.36 -11.47 3.96
N GLN A 162 52.44 -10.62 2.92
CA GLN A 162 51.39 -10.40 1.90
C GLN A 162 50.01 -10.10 2.53
N ALA A 163 48.96 -9.91 1.73
CA ALA A 163 47.59 -9.76 2.24
C ALA A 163 46.81 -11.08 2.26
N PRO A 164 45.76 -11.20 3.09
CA PRO A 164 45.26 -10.23 4.07
C PRO A 164 45.95 -10.32 5.45
N THR A 165 46.16 -9.17 6.11
CA THR A 165 46.87 -9.08 7.41
C THR A 165 46.22 -8.11 8.41
N ILE A 166 46.48 -8.34 9.70
CA ILE A 166 46.22 -7.38 10.78
C ILE A 166 47.47 -7.30 11.67
N PHE A 167 47.82 -6.08 12.07
CA PHE A 167 49.00 -5.80 12.89
C PHE A 167 48.63 -5.11 14.19
N VAL A 168 49.32 -5.50 15.27
CA VAL A 168 49.29 -4.83 16.56
C VAL A 168 50.72 -4.40 16.89
N TRP A 169 50.94 -3.10 17.02
CA TRP A 169 52.24 -2.48 17.27
C TRP A 169 52.27 -1.89 18.68
N ASP A 170 52.89 -2.61 19.62
CA ASP A 170 53.12 -2.13 20.98
C ASP A 170 54.57 -1.68 21.14
N CYS A 171 54.80 -0.40 20.85
CA CYS A 171 56.10 0.27 21.00
C CYS A 171 55.92 1.79 21.02
N SER A 172 56.92 2.51 21.55
CA SER A 172 56.96 3.97 21.48
C SER A 172 57.16 4.44 20.02
N GLU A 173 56.55 5.56 19.64
CA GLU A 173 56.53 6.09 18.27
C GLU A 173 56.01 5.13 17.19
N ALA A 174 55.09 4.22 17.55
CA ALA A 174 54.47 3.29 16.59
C ALA A 174 53.77 3.99 15.40
N GLY A 175 53.39 5.27 15.53
CA GLY A 175 52.87 6.09 14.42
C GLY A 175 53.83 6.21 13.22
N ASN A 176 55.15 6.09 13.42
CA ASN A 176 56.13 6.08 12.32
C ASN A 176 55.92 4.88 11.38
N ILE A 177 55.41 3.76 11.91
CA ILE A 177 55.11 2.57 11.12
C ILE A 177 53.93 2.84 10.17
N LEU A 178 52.83 3.37 10.69
CA LEU A 178 51.63 3.67 9.89
C LEU A 178 51.91 4.63 8.74
N ASN A 179 52.62 5.73 9.01
CA ASN A 179 52.94 6.75 8.01
C ASN A 179 53.70 6.19 6.80
N ASN A 180 54.61 5.24 7.03
CA ASN A 180 55.44 4.66 5.98
C ASN A 180 54.80 3.42 5.32
N TYR A 181 53.97 2.66 6.05
CA TYR A 181 53.43 1.39 5.55
C TYR A 181 52.60 1.60 4.26
N HIS A 182 51.74 2.62 4.20
CA HIS A 182 50.92 2.92 3.03
C HIS A 182 51.76 3.20 1.78
N ARG A 183 52.81 4.00 1.94
CA ARG A 183 53.74 4.36 0.86
C ARG A 183 54.44 3.14 0.27
N PHE A 184 54.83 2.18 1.12
CA PHE A 184 55.46 0.95 0.63
C PHE A 184 54.47 0.00 -0.05
N VAL A 185 53.18 0.00 0.34
CA VAL A 185 52.17 -0.79 -0.38
C VAL A 185 51.93 -0.22 -1.78
N GLU A 186 51.79 1.10 -1.93
CA GLU A 186 51.63 1.75 -3.23
C GLU A 186 52.79 1.40 -4.17
N LYS A 187 54.03 1.45 -3.64
CA LYS A 187 55.22 1.07 -4.40
C LYS A 187 55.19 -0.41 -4.85
N HIS A 188 54.78 -1.33 -3.98
CA HIS A 188 54.65 -2.75 -4.38
C HIS A 188 53.57 -2.94 -5.45
N GLU A 189 52.44 -2.24 -5.34
CA GLU A 189 51.35 -2.32 -6.33
C GLU A 189 51.82 -1.82 -7.71
N GLU A 190 52.59 -0.72 -7.76
CA GLU A 190 53.24 -0.21 -8.98
C GLU A 190 54.21 -1.24 -9.60
N GLU A 191 55.09 -1.85 -8.79
CA GLU A 191 56.05 -2.85 -9.27
C GLU A 191 55.37 -4.14 -9.79
N GLU A 192 54.27 -4.58 -9.16
CA GLU A 192 53.46 -5.73 -9.62
C GLU A 192 52.67 -5.43 -10.90
N GLU A 193 52.26 -4.17 -11.09
CA GLU A 193 51.66 -3.71 -12.35
C GLU A 193 52.68 -3.72 -13.49
N GLU A 194 53.86 -3.15 -13.28
CA GLU A 194 54.95 -3.21 -14.27
C GLU A 194 55.36 -4.64 -14.60
N ALA A 195 55.40 -5.54 -13.61
CA ALA A 195 55.74 -6.95 -13.83
C ALA A 195 54.66 -7.68 -14.65
N ALA A 196 53.38 -7.41 -14.39
CA ALA A 196 52.27 -7.97 -15.15
C ALA A 196 52.18 -7.43 -16.58
N GLU A 197 52.61 -6.18 -16.82
CA GLU A 197 52.74 -5.63 -18.18
C GLU A 197 53.88 -6.29 -18.96
N ARG A 198 54.97 -6.68 -18.27
CA ARG A 198 56.10 -7.38 -18.89
C ARG A 198 55.82 -8.85 -19.22
N ASP A 199 55.00 -9.54 -18.41
CA ASP A 199 54.64 -10.95 -18.61
C ASP A 199 53.13 -11.18 -18.37
N PRO A 200 52.34 -11.51 -19.43
CA PRO A 200 50.92 -11.80 -19.32
C PRO A 200 50.57 -13.00 -18.42
N ASN A 201 51.52 -13.90 -18.14
CA ASN A 201 51.31 -15.06 -17.27
C ASN A 201 51.70 -14.79 -15.80
N TYR A 202 52.16 -13.58 -15.47
CA TYR A 202 52.55 -13.22 -14.12
C TYR A 202 51.34 -13.15 -13.18
N THR A 203 51.40 -13.88 -12.08
CA THR A 203 50.34 -13.84 -11.04
C THR A 203 50.67 -12.75 -10.03
N LYS A 204 49.88 -11.67 -10.04
CA LYS A 204 50.07 -10.54 -9.12
C LYS A 204 49.95 -10.96 -7.66
N THR A 205 50.90 -10.54 -6.84
CA THR A 205 50.83 -10.66 -5.39
C THR A 205 49.91 -9.57 -4.84
N ASN A 206 49.00 -9.95 -3.94
CA ASN A 206 48.08 -8.97 -3.34
C ASN A 206 48.63 -8.45 -2.00
N PHE A 207 48.63 -7.12 -1.86
CA PHE A 207 49.04 -6.42 -0.64
C PHE A 207 47.87 -5.78 0.11
N ARG A 208 46.62 -5.90 -0.37
CA ARG A 208 45.38 -5.45 0.30
C ARG A 208 44.40 -6.62 0.54
N PRO A 209 43.59 -6.61 1.62
CA PRO A 209 43.50 -5.61 2.68
C PRO A 209 44.46 -5.84 3.86
N TYR A 210 44.85 -4.76 4.52
CA TYR A 210 45.64 -4.77 5.76
C TYR A 210 44.99 -3.85 6.82
N ILE A 211 45.20 -4.18 8.10
CA ILE A 211 44.67 -3.44 9.26
C ILE A 211 45.82 -3.20 10.25
N HIS A 212 45.90 -2.00 10.83
CA HIS A 212 46.90 -1.68 11.86
C HIS A 212 46.24 -1.14 13.12
N LEU A 213 46.76 -1.53 14.27
CA LEU A 213 46.50 -0.95 15.58
C LEU A 213 47.87 -0.62 16.20
N ALA A 214 48.12 0.65 16.50
CA ALA A 214 49.38 1.14 17.03
C ALA A 214 49.18 1.87 18.36
N ALA A 215 50.11 1.68 19.29
CA ALA A 215 50.00 2.16 20.66
C ALA A 215 50.02 3.69 20.80
N CYS A 216 50.83 4.40 20.02
CA CYS A 216 51.06 5.85 20.16
C CYS A 216 51.20 6.56 18.81
N ALA A 217 51.02 7.88 18.79
CA ALA A 217 51.31 8.71 17.62
C ALA A 217 52.81 8.93 17.41
N VAL A 218 53.16 9.61 16.32
CA VAL A 218 54.55 10.03 16.03
C VAL A 218 55.03 10.99 17.12
N LYS A 219 56.25 10.81 17.63
CA LYS A 219 56.87 11.54 18.75
C LYS A 219 56.23 11.33 20.13
N GLU A 220 55.34 10.34 20.30
CA GLU A 220 54.81 9.95 21.60
C GLU A 220 55.52 8.70 22.13
N ASN A 221 55.76 8.67 23.44
CA ASN A 221 56.37 7.53 24.14
C ASN A 221 55.33 6.86 25.04
N LEU A 222 55.46 5.55 25.24
CA LEU A 222 54.58 4.80 26.14
C LEU A 222 54.65 5.32 27.59
N PRO A 223 53.55 5.18 28.37
CA PRO A 223 53.52 5.67 29.75
C PRO A 223 54.47 4.89 30.66
N THR A 224 55.19 5.61 31.52
CA THR A 224 56.17 5.02 32.44
C THR A 224 55.72 5.04 33.92
N ASN A 225 54.43 5.25 34.16
CA ASN A 225 53.85 5.28 35.51
C ASN A 225 53.95 3.90 36.19
N PRO A 226 54.57 3.77 37.38
CA PRO A 226 54.77 2.48 38.06
C PRO A 226 53.48 1.78 38.48
N LEU A 227 52.34 2.49 38.52
CA LEU A 227 51.04 1.90 38.83
C LEU A 227 50.38 1.22 37.62
N LEU A 228 50.98 1.31 36.42
CA LEU A 228 50.47 0.71 35.19
C LEU A 228 51.38 -0.43 34.72
N PRO A 229 50.86 -1.36 33.92
CA PRO A 229 51.71 -2.29 33.17
C PRO A 229 52.54 -1.54 32.11
N ALA A 230 53.71 -2.08 31.78
CA ALA A 230 54.56 -1.58 30.71
C ALA A 230 53.90 -1.80 29.33
N ASP A 231 53.19 -2.91 29.16
CA ASP A 231 52.40 -3.26 27.98
C ASP A 231 50.95 -2.76 28.03
N LEU A 232 50.77 -1.49 28.38
CA LEU A 232 49.44 -0.88 28.57
C LEU A 232 48.53 -1.05 27.34
N PHE A 233 49.06 -0.89 26.13
CA PHE A 233 48.29 -1.04 24.90
C PHE A 233 47.86 -2.49 24.69
N THR A 234 48.79 -3.43 24.83
CA THR A 234 48.50 -4.86 24.77
C THR A 234 47.47 -5.27 25.82
N ALA A 235 47.65 -4.86 27.08
CA ALA A 235 46.74 -5.14 28.18
C ALA A 235 45.31 -4.62 27.91
N CYS A 236 45.17 -3.44 27.29
CA CYS A 236 43.87 -2.93 26.84
C CYS A 236 43.25 -3.82 25.76
N LEU A 237 44.05 -4.29 24.79
CA LEU A 237 43.58 -5.08 23.65
C LEU A 237 43.25 -6.54 23.99
N THR A 238 43.98 -7.16 24.91
CA THR A 238 43.90 -8.60 25.18
C THR A 238 43.20 -8.92 26.49
N THR A 239 43.24 -8.02 27.47
CA THR A 239 42.61 -8.16 28.80
C THR A 239 41.80 -6.92 29.18
N PRO A 240 40.81 -6.52 28.38
CA PRO A 240 40.14 -5.22 28.51
C PRO A 240 39.46 -5.03 29.87
N ILE A 241 38.83 -6.07 30.42
CA ILE A 241 38.08 -5.97 31.69
C ILE A 241 39.04 -5.77 32.87
N GLU A 242 40.16 -6.50 32.91
CA GLU A 242 41.16 -6.34 33.96
C GLU A 242 41.75 -4.93 33.94
N MET A 243 42.12 -4.44 32.74
CA MET A 243 42.67 -3.10 32.59
C MET A 243 41.65 -2.01 32.87
N ALA A 244 40.37 -2.20 32.50
CA ALA A 244 39.31 -1.24 32.79
C ALA A 244 39.04 -1.11 34.29
N LEU A 245 39.00 -2.22 35.04
CA LEU A 245 38.87 -2.21 36.49
C LEU A 245 40.06 -1.53 37.16
N TRP A 246 41.27 -1.85 36.70
CA TRP A 246 42.51 -1.26 37.21
C TRP A 246 42.56 0.25 36.98
N PHE A 247 42.26 0.69 35.74
CA PHE A 247 42.17 2.10 35.37
C PHE A 247 41.09 2.83 36.18
N PHE A 248 39.89 2.24 36.32
CA PHE A 248 38.80 2.85 37.08
C PHE A 248 39.21 3.15 38.53
N VAL A 249 39.83 2.19 39.23
CA VAL A 249 40.29 2.38 40.61
C VAL A 249 41.35 3.49 40.71
N LEU A 250 42.26 3.59 39.75
CA LEU A 250 43.28 4.65 39.72
C LEU A 250 42.70 6.04 39.47
N GLN A 251 41.59 6.12 38.72
CA GLN A 251 40.92 7.39 38.40
C GLN A 251 39.80 7.74 39.40
N ASN A 252 39.32 6.80 40.21
CA ASN A 252 38.12 6.97 41.02
C ASN A 252 38.26 8.15 42.02
N PRO A 253 37.47 9.23 41.86
CA PRO A 253 37.55 10.39 42.73
C PRO A 253 36.98 10.14 44.13
N LEU A 254 36.14 9.12 44.33
CA LEU A 254 35.45 8.82 45.59
C LEU A 254 36.32 8.05 46.61
N LYS A 255 37.55 7.64 46.23
CA LYS A 255 38.53 6.93 47.09
C LYS A 255 37.89 5.80 47.92
N THR A 256 37.24 4.85 47.26
CA THR A 256 36.89 3.58 47.91
C THR A 256 38.17 2.87 48.36
N ASN A 257 38.16 2.20 49.52
CA ASN A 257 39.31 1.49 50.11
C ASN A 257 39.64 0.18 49.33
N ILE A 258 39.71 0.25 48.00
CA ILE A 258 39.91 -0.87 47.08
C ILE A 258 41.19 -0.62 46.29
N SER A 259 42.16 -1.53 46.36
CA SER A 259 43.38 -1.46 45.54
C SER A 259 43.12 -2.02 44.14
N PRO A 260 43.88 -1.59 43.10
CA PRO A 260 43.76 -2.14 41.75
C PRO A 260 43.90 -3.67 41.69
N GLU A 261 44.80 -4.25 42.49
CA GLU A 261 44.97 -5.71 42.60
C GLU A 261 43.75 -6.41 43.20
N ARG A 262 43.05 -5.76 44.14
CA ARG A 262 41.82 -6.30 44.73
C ARG A 262 40.67 -6.24 43.73
N ALA A 263 40.53 -5.14 42.99
CA ALA A 263 39.52 -5.03 41.94
C ALA A 263 39.70 -6.07 40.81
N LYS A 264 40.95 -6.38 40.45
CA LYS A 264 41.26 -7.42 39.46
C LYS A 264 40.77 -8.83 39.88
N LYS A 265 40.62 -9.10 41.19
CA LYS A 265 40.16 -10.39 41.73
C LYS A 265 38.64 -10.52 41.83
N LEU A 266 37.88 -9.75 41.06
CA LEU A 266 36.42 -9.85 41.00
C LEU A 266 35.99 -11.31 40.65
N PRO A 267 35.08 -11.93 41.43
CA PRO A 267 34.75 -13.34 41.26
C PRO A 267 33.99 -13.60 39.94
N GLY A 268 34.22 -14.78 39.35
CA GLY A 268 33.52 -15.24 38.16
C GLY A 268 34.41 -15.59 36.98
N ARG A 269 33.78 -15.88 35.83
CA ARG A 269 34.45 -16.18 34.56
C ARG A 269 33.87 -15.31 33.45
N LEU A 270 34.71 -14.88 32.52
CA LEU A 270 34.31 -13.98 31.42
C LEU A 270 33.20 -14.53 30.52
N GLN A 271 33.05 -15.87 30.41
CA GLN A 271 32.00 -16.50 29.63
C GLN A 271 30.65 -16.63 30.38
N GLU A 272 30.67 -16.55 31.72
CA GLU A 272 29.51 -16.81 32.58
C GLU A 272 28.81 -15.50 32.97
N ARG A 273 27.85 -15.07 32.14
CA ARG A 273 27.13 -13.78 32.27
C ARG A 273 26.38 -13.54 33.58
N ARG A 274 26.15 -14.59 34.39
CA ARG A 274 25.50 -14.48 35.70
C ARG A 274 26.50 -14.13 36.82
N THR A 275 27.79 -14.28 36.56
CA THR A 275 28.85 -13.90 37.49
C THR A 275 29.19 -12.42 37.33
N PRO A 276 29.67 -11.71 38.37
CA PRO A 276 30.03 -10.29 38.28
C PRO A 276 31.00 -9.99 37.13
N LEU A 277 32.06 -10.80 36.99
CA LEU A 277 33.06 -10.63 35.94
C LEU A 277 32.49 -10.89 34.53
N GLY A 278 31.65 -11.91 34.37
CA GLY A 278 31.01 -12.21 33.10
C GLY A 278 29.92 -11.22 32.70
N GLU A 279 29.21 -10.65 33.68
CA GLU A 279 28.24 -9.57 33.44
C GLU A 279 28.94 -8.30 32.96
N LEU A 280 30.03 -7.87 33.62
CA LEU A 280 30.83 -6.72 33.19
C LEU A 280 31.40 -6.90 31.78
N ASN A 281 31.90 -8.09 31.44
CA ASN A 281 32.37 -8.38 30.09
C ASN A 281 31.26 -8.23 29.03
N TRP A 282 30.04 -8.63 29.40
CA TRP A 282 28.88 -8.52 28.52
C TRP A 282 28.42 -7.07 28.36
N ILE A 283 28.39 -6.28 29.44
CA ILE A 283 28.11 -4.83 29.41
C ILE A 283 29.17 -4.11 28.59
N PHE A 284 30.45 -4.40 28.80
CA PHE A 284 31.57 -3.83 28.04
C PHE A 284 31.41 -4.07 26.54
N THR A 285 31.07 -5.29 26.16
CA THR A 285 30.82 -5.64 24.75
C THR A 285 29.64 -4.85 24.18
N ALA A 286 28.55 -4.69 24.95
CA ALA A 286 27.39 -3.92 24.51
C ALA A 286 27.70 -2.42 24.33
N ILE A 287 28.45 -1.82 25.27
CA ILE A 287 28.84 -0.41 25.21
C ILE A 287 29.80 -0.14 24.06
N THR A 288 30.85 -0.94 23.91
CA THR A 288 31.84 -0.76 22.83
C THR A 288 31.25 -0.97 21.43
N ASP A 289 30.37 -1.96 21.24
CA ASP A 289 29.61 -2.10 20.00
C ASP A 289 28.71 -0.89 19.74
N SER A 290 28.13 -0.30 20.80
CA SER A 290 27.27 0.87 20.67
C SER A 290 28.02 2.13 20.29
N ILE A 291 29.16 2.38 20.92
CA ILE A 291 30.08 3.47 20.56
C ILE A 291 30.53 3.34 19.10
N ALA A 292 30.92 2.14 18.68
CA ALA A 292 31.32 1.89 17.30
C ALA A 292 30.17 2.13 16.31
N TRP A 293 28.96 1.73 16.66
CA TRP A 293 27.77 1.90 15.84
C TRP A 293 27.33 3.36 15.68
N THR A 294 27.42 4.16 16.74
CA THR A 294 27.03 5.58 16.71
C THR A 294 28.09 6.44 16.04
N THR A 295 29.35 6.01 16.05
CA THR A 295 30.49 6.80 15.58
C THR A 295 30.94 6.45 14.16
N LEU A 296 30.84 5.18 13.75
CA LEU A 296 31.40 4.73 12.46
C LEU A 296 30.37 4.73 11.32
N PRO A 297 30.81 4.99 10.08
CA PRO A 297 30.02 4.68 8.89
C PRO A 297 29.62 3.20 8.87
N ARG A 298 28.41 2.91 8.38
CA ARG A 298 27.80 1.58 8.39
C ARG A 298 28.67 0.52 7.71
N ASP A 299 29.35 0.87 6.62
CA ASP A 299 30.23 -0.05 5.88
C ASP A 299 31.46 -0.46 6.70
N LEU A 300 32.11 0.50 7.36
CA LEU A 300 33.27 0.25 8.22
C LEU A 300 32.87 -0.54 9.47
N PHE A 301 31.73 -0.22 10.08
CA PHE A 301 31.19 -0.98 11.20
C PHE A 301 30.98 -2.46 10.82
N ARG A 302 30.31 -2.74 9.69
CA ARG A 302 30.09 -4.12 9.23
C ARG A 302 31.40 -4.84 8.95
N LYS A 303 32.39 -4.16 8.36
CA LYS A 303 33.70 -4.73 8.03
C LYS A 303 34.49 -5.09 9.29
N PHE A 304 34.54 -4.24 10.30
CA PHE A 304 35.41 -4.46 11.47
C PHE A 304 34.72 -5.16 12.63
N PHE A 305 33.45 -4.89 12.88
CA PHE A 305 32.74 -5.39 14.07
C PHE A 305 31.87 -6.62 13.81
N ARG A 306 31.72 -7.06 12.54
CA ARG A 306 30.83 -8.18 12.18
C ARG A 306 31.45 -9.26 11.28
N GLN A 307 32.45 -8.94 10.45
CA GLN A 307 33.03 -9.89 9.48
C GLN A 307 33.90 -10.98 10.13
N ASP A 308 34.79 -10.59 11.05
CA ASP A 308 35.78 -11.47 11.70
C ASP A 308 35.76 -11.27 13.22
N LEU A 309 35.62 -12.36 13.98
CA LEU A 309 35.53 -12.32 15.44
C LEU A 309 36.77 -11.73 16.09
N MET A 310 37.97 -12.05 15.58
CA MET A 310 39.23 -11.54 16.15
C MET A 310 39.33 -10.02 15.94
N VAL A 311 39.08 -9.57 14.72
CA VAL A 311 39.13 -8.14 14.38
C VAL A 311 38.07 -7.35 15.15
N ALA A 312 36.85 -7.89 15.28
CA ALA A 312 35.80 -7.28 16.08
C ALA A 312 36.19 -7.16 17.56
N ALA A 313 36.86 -8.17 18.12
CA ALA A 313 37.36 -8.12 19.49
C ALA A 313 38.46 -7.06 19.66
N LEU A 314 39.46 -7.06 18.77
CA LEU A 314 40.55 -6.09 18.83
C LEU A 314 40.07 -4.65 18.66
N PHE A 315 39.14 -4.37 17.75
CA PHE A 315 38.60 -3.03 17.59
C PHE A 315 37.71 -2.58 18.75
N ARG A 316 36.88 -3.46 19.34
CA ARG A 316 36.15 -3.14 20.58
C ARG A 316 37.11 -2.74 21.69
N ASN A 317 38.17 -3.52 21.86
CA ASN A 317 39.16 -3.32 22.91
C ASN A 317 40.06 -2.12 22.60
N PHE A 318 40.26 -1.77 21.32
CA PHE A 318 40.97 -0.57 20.90
C PHE A 318 40.24 0.72 21.32
N LEU A 319 38.90 0.72 21.37
CA LEU A 319 38.15 1.87 21.90
C LEU A 319 38.47 2.11 23.38
N LEU A 320 38.67 1.04 24.16
CA LEU A 320 39.16 1.16 25.54
C LEU A 320 40.59 1.68 25.57
N ALA A 321 41.47 1.20 24.69
CA ALA A 321 42.84 1.71 24.59
C ALA A 321 42.87 3.22 24.31
N GLN A 322 42.06 3.72 23.36
CA GLN A 322 41.92 5.16 23.10
C GLN A 322 41.49 5.91 24.37
N ARG A 323 40.59 5.35 25.17
CA ARG A 323 40.15 5.97 26.42
C ARG A 323 41.24 6.01 27.49
N VAL A 324 41.86 4.86 27.77
CA VAL A 324 42.82 4.70 28.87
C VAL A 324 44.13 5.44 28.57
N MET A 325 44.68 5.26 27.37
CA MET A 325 46.00 5.79 27.02
C MET A 325 46.01 7.31 26.88
N THR A 326 44.91 7.91 26.42
CA THR A 326 44.79 9.37 26.24
C THR A 326 44.93 10.11 27.57
N VAL A 327 44.46 9.53 28.69
CA VAL A 327 44.65 10.11 30.03
C VAL A 327 46.12 10.20 30.43
N TYR A 328 46.96 9.31 29.90
CA TYR A 328 48.40 9.29 30.14
C TYR A 328 49.22 9.92 29.00
N GLY A 329 48.58 10.74 28.15
CA GLY A 329 49.27 11.50 27.10
C GLY A 329 49.71 10.67 25.89
N CYS A 330 49.15 9.48 25.69
CA CYS A 330 49.41 8.62 24.53
C CYS A 330 48.13 8.47 23.69
N HIS A 331 48.24 8.63 22.36
CA HIS A 331 47.09 8.55 21.46
C HIS A 331 47.24 7.36 20.50
N PRO A 332 46.56 6.23 20.78
CA PRO A 332 46.56 5.07 19.91
C PRO A 332 46.01 5.40 18.51
N GLN A 333 46.65 4.83 17.49
CA GLN A 333 46.27 5.03 16.08
C GLN A 333 45.82 3.72 15.44
N SER A 334 44.84 3.79 14.54
CA SER A 334 44.40 2.65 13.76
C SER A 334 44.41 2.96 12.27
N TYR A 335 44.57 1.92 11.46
CA TYR A 335 44.29 1.98 10.03
C TYR A 335 43.35 0.84 9.62
N PRO A 336 42.24 1.13 8.92
CA PRO A 336 41.72 2.46 8.60
C PRO A 336 41.42 3.32 9.83
N LYS A 337 41.63 4.64 9.70
CA LYS A 337 41.53 5.59 10.82
C LYS A 337 40.11 5.62 11.38
N LEU A 338 39.98 5.34 12.68
CA LEU A 338 38.74 5.54 13.41
C LEU A 338 38.64 6.98 13.94
N PRO A 339 37.42 7.55 14.05
CA PRO A 339 37.20 8.76 14.83
C PRO A 339 37.56 8.53 16.30
N ASP A 340 37.85 9.62 16.99
CA ASP A 340 38.20 9.58 18.41
C ASP A 340 36.95 9.33 19.27
N THR A 341 36.99 8.29 20.12
CA THR A 341 35.85 7.86 20.94
C THR A 341 36.10 7.97 22.46
N HIS A 342 37.21 8.59 22.90
CA HIS A 342 37.59 8.57 24.32
C HIS A 342 36.59 9.29 25.24
N GLN A 343 35.92 10.35 24.74
CA GLN A 343 34.93 11.16 25.46
C GLN A 343 33.46 10.77 25.16
N HIS A 344 33.21 9.61 24.54
CA HIS A 344 31.85 9.22 24.21
C HIS A 344 30.99 9.03 25.48
N PRO A 345 29.76 9.58 25.58
CA PRO A 345 28.95 9.57 26.81
C PRO A 345 28.68 8.18 27.41
N LEU A 346 28.56 7.15 26.56
CA LEU A 346 28.36 5.76 27.02
C LEU A 346 29.48 5.23 27.93
N TRP A 347 30.66 5.86 27.94
CA TRP A 347 31.71 5.54 28.90
C TRP A 347 31.35 5.88 30.34
N GLU A 348 30.54 6.92 30.57
CA GLU A 348 30.02 7.23 31.91
C GLU A 348 29.09 6.13 32.41
N THR A 349 28.32 5.52 31.49
CA THR A 349 27.47 4.36 31.81
C THR A 349 28.32 3.12 32.15
N TRP A 350 29.46 2.93 31.47
CA TRP A 350 30.42 1.88 31.83
C TRP A 350 30.97 2.09 33.24
N ASP A 351 31.37 3.32 33.55
CA ASP A 351 31.93 3.67 34.86
C ASP A 351 30.95 3.39 36.00
N LEU A 352 29.67 3.74 35.81
CA LEU A 352 28.61 3.43 36.76
C LEU A 352 28.44 1.91 36.97
N ALA A 353 28.46 1.12 35.88
CA ALA A 353 28.34 -0.33 35.98
C ALA A 353 29.51 -0.97 36.73
N VAL A 354 30.73 -0.46 36.50
CA VAL A 354 31.93 -0.89 37.24
C VAL A 354 31.83 -0.52 38.72
N ASP A 355 31.41 0.70 39.04
CA ASP A 355 31.26 1.17 40.42
C ASP A 355 30.26 0.31 41.20
N MET A 356 29.10 0.01 40.60
CA MET A 356 28.08 -0.87 41.18
C MET A 356 28.59 -2.30 41.44
N ALA A 357 29.40 -2.85 40.54
CA ALA A 357 29.97 -4.18 40.71
C ALA A 357 31.04 -4.19 41.83
N LEU A 358 31.92 -3.18 41.86
CA LEU A 358 32.98 -3.07 42.87
C LEU A 358 32.43 -2.74 44.27
N ALA A 359 31.33 -2.00 44.38
CA ALA A 359 30.68 -1.73 45.66
C ALA A 359 30.20 -3.01 46.38
N GLN A 360 29.87 -4.07 45.63
CA GLN A 360 29.44 -5.36 46.17
C GLN A 360 30.60 -6.29 46.54
N LEU A 361 31.82 -6.01 46.06
CA LEU A 361 33.00 -6.86 46.25
C LEU A 361 33.28 -7.22 47.73
N PRO A 362 33.21 -6.29 48.71
CA PRO A 362 33.44 -6.64 50.11
C PRO A 362 32.45 -7.66 50.67
N MET A 363 31.19 -7.64 50.23
CA MET A 363 30.17 -8.59 50.68
C MET A 363 30.34 -9.95 49.99
N LEU A 364 30.78 -9.96 48.72
CA LEU A 364 31.11 -11.18 47.98
C LEU A 364 32.32 -11.90 48.58
N GLU A 365 33.35 -11.16 49.00
CA GLU A 365 34.52 -11.72 49.69
C GLU A 365 34.12 -12.34 51.04
N LYS A 366 33.28 -11.66 51.84
CA LYS A 366 32.77 -12.21 53.11
C LYS A 366 31.96 -13.48 52.93
N LYS A 367 31.21 -13.61 51.84
CA LYS A 367 30.54 -14.86 51.50
C LYS A 367 31.54 -16.00 51.29
N GLU A 368 32.62 -15.74 50.56
CA GLU A 368 33.63 -16.76 50.25
C GLU A 368 34.49 -17.12 51.48
N SER A 369 34.80 -16.15 52.35
CA SER A 369 35.65 -16.37 53.53
C SER A 369 34.89 -16.78 54.80
N GLU A 370 33.69 -16.24 55.03
CA GLU A 370 32.92 -16.40 56.28
C GLU A 370 31.62 -17.21 56.08
N GLY A 371 31.29 -17.62 54.85
CA GLY A 371 30.08 -18.41 54.55
C GLY A 371 28.77 -17.61 54.64
N PHE A 372 28.85 -16.28 54.57
CA PHE A 372 27.69 -15.38 54.63
C PHE A 372 26.76 -15.55 53.41
N ASP A 373 25.45 -15.55 53.62
CA ASP A 373 24.46 -15.71 52.55
C ASP A 373 24.17 -14.37 51.85
N TYR A 374 24.96 -14.07 50.81
CA TYR A 374 24.79 -12.90 49.95
C TYR A 374 24.75 -13.31 48.47
N GLU A 375 23.72 -12.90 47.74
CA GLU A 375 23.65 -13.10 46.30
C GLU A 375 24.03 -11.82 45.56
N TYR A 376 24.84 -11.96 44.51
CA TYR A 376 25.22 -10.83 43.66
C TYR A 376 24.00 -10.22 43.00
N GLN A 377 23.83 -8.90 43.13
CA GLN A 377 22.76 -8.17 42.48
C GLN A 377 23.23 -7.72 41.11
N ASN A 378 22.57 -8.24 40.07
CA ASN A 378 22.82 -7.89 38.68
C ASN A 378 22.63 -6.39 38.41
N SER A 379 23.43 -5.87 37.48
CA SER A 379 23.30 -4.47 37.04
C SER A 379 21.95 -4.20 36.37
N THR A 380 21.40 -3.01 36.59
CA THR A 380 20.18 -2.52 35.92
C THR A 380 20.44 -2.04 34.49
N PHE A 381 21.69 -2.02 34.03
CA PHE A 381 22.11 -1.49 32.71
C PHE A 381 21.18 -1.91 31.56
N PHE A 382 20.97 -3.21 31.36
CA PHE A 382 20.14 -3.68 30.24
C PHE A 382 18.68 -3.27 30.38
N THR A 383 18.15 -3.23 31.59
CA THR A 383 16.78 -2.80 31.86
C THR A 383 16.60 -1.32 31.56
N GLU A 384 17.58 -0.49 31.94
CA GLU A 384 17.60 0.96 31.65
C GLU A 384 17.74 1.24 30.16
N GLN A 385 18.66 0.54 29.46
CA GLN A 385 18.84 0.71 28.02
C GLN A 385 17.60 0.29 27.21
N LEU A 386 16.92 -0.80 27.60
CA LEU A 386 15.64 -1.16 26.99
C LEU A 386 14.56 -0.11 27.26
N THR A 387 14.57 0.53 28.43
CA THR A 387 13.63 1.60 28.77
C THR A 387 13.93 2.86 27.95
N ALA A 388 15.21 3.22 27.77
CA ALA A 388 15.64 4.31 26.89
C ALA A 388 15.23 4.05 25.43
N PHE A 389 15.36 2.81 24.96
CA PHE A 389 14.90 2.42 23.63
C PHE A 389 13.37 2.53 23.47
N ASP A 390 12.61 2.15 24.49
CA ASP A 390 11.15 2.32 24.51
C ASP A 390 10.73 3.81 24.50
N VAL A 391 11.46 4.65 25.24
CA VAL A 391 11.28 6.11 25.22
C VAL A 391 11.61 6.68 23.83
N TYR A 392 12.66 6.19 23.16
CA TYR A 392 12.96 6.57 21.78
C TYR A 392 11.79 6.22 20.83
N LEU A 393 11.17 5.05 20.97
CA LEU A 393 10.04 4.63 20.12
C LEU A 393 8.77 5.46 20.32
N THR A 394 8.64 6.12 21.48
CA THR A 394 7.49 6.98 21.80
C THR A 394 7.74 8.47 21.48
N ARG A 395 9.00 8.88 21.25
CA ARG A 395 9.38 10.25 20.91
C ARG A 395 9.38 10.51 19.41
N GLY A 396 9.33 11.81 19.04
CA GLY A 396 9.39 12.28 17.65
C GLY A 396 10.69 11.95 16.91
N ASP A 397 11.76 11.54 17.60
CA ASP A 397 13.02 11.12 17.00
C ASP A 397 12.86 9.90 16.07
N ALA A 398 11.96 8.98 16.44
CA ALA A 398 11.61 7.83 15.60
C ALA A 398 10.85 8.25 14.33
N MET A 399 10.03 9.31 14.41
CA MET A 399 9.35 9.90 13.26
C MET A 399 10.34 10.65 12.34
N ALA A 400 11.38 11.25 12.92
CA ALA A 400 12.48 11.86 12.18
C ALA A 400 13.48 10.84 11.59
N GLN A 401 13.22 9.53 11.73
CA GLN A 401 14.06 8.43 11.22
C GLN A 401 15.52 8.48 11.70
N LYS A 402 15.78 9.06 12.88
CA LYS A 402 17.13 9.12 13.47
C LYS A 402 17.49 7.76 14.04
N SER A 403 18.69 7.24 13.76
CA SER A 403 19.08 5.92 14.27
C SER A 403 19.16 5.88 15.81
N PRO A 404 18.57 4.89 16.48
CA PRO A 404 18.66 4.75 17.93
C PRO A 404 20.01 4.19 18.37
N ASP A 405 20.60 4.84 19.38
CA ASP A 405 21.91 4.47 19.94
C ASP A 405 21.86 3.10 20.65
N GLN A 406 20.69 2.70 21.17
CA GLN A 406 20.50 1.47 21.94
C GLN A 406 20.33 0.21 21.07
N LEU A 407 20.19 0.34 19.75
CA LEU A 407 19.95 -0.82 18.87
C LEU A 407 21.00 -1.96 19.00
N PRO A 408 22.31 -1.67 19.13
CA PRO A 408 23.33 -2.70 19.40
C PRO A 408 23.15 -3.37 20.76
N VAL A 409 22.71 -2.63 21.78
CA VAL A 409 22.39 -3.18 23.09
C VAL A 409 21.21 -4.14 23.00
N VAL A 410 20.16 -3.80 22.26
CA VAL A 410 19.00 -4.69 22.04
C VAL A 410 19.46 -6.03 21.47
N LEU A 411 20.37 -6.02 20.49
CA LEU A 411 20.95 -7.25 19.91
C LEU A 411 21.70 -8.09 20.96
N GLN A 412 22.47 -7.46 21.84
CA GLN A 412 23.14 -8.16 22.93
C GLN A 412 22.16 -8.76 23.93
N VAL A 413 21.05 -8.06 24.22
CA VAL A 413 19.99 -8.53 25.11
C VAL A 413 19.24 -9.75 24.56
N LEU A 414 19.12 -9.91 23.23
CA LEU A 414 18.50 -11.10 22.63
C LEU A 414 19.20 -12.42 23.04
N LEU A 415 20.49 -12.33 23.39
CA LEU A 415 21.27 -13.46 23.87
C LEU A 415 20.98 -13.82 25.34
N SER A 416 20.32 -12.93 26.09
CA SER A 416 19.80 -13.22 27.43
C SER A 416 18.55 -14.07 27.34
N GLN A 417 18.22 -14.82 28.40
CA GLN A 417 16.90 -15.43 28.55
C GLN A 417 15.94 -14.50 29.31
N GLN A 418 16.44 -13.80 30.33
CA GLN A 418 15.63 -12.99 31.27
C GLN A 418 14.91 -11.82 30.61
N HIS A 419 15.57 -11.12 29.68
CA HIS A 419 15.04 -9.91 29.05
C HIS A 419 14.67 -10.11 27.57
N ARG A 420 14.72 -11.35 27.08
CA ARG A 420 14.54 -11.67 25.66
C ARG A 420 13.19 -11.24 25.12
N VAL A 421 12.12 -11.59 25.84
CA VAL A 421 10.74 -11.32 25.41
C VAL A 421 10.53 -9.80 25.27
N ARG A 422 10.93 -9.03 26.30
CA ARG A 422 10.87 -7.56 26.27
C ARG A 422 11.69 -6.97 25.11
N ALA A 423 12.91 -7.44 24.89
CA ALA A 423 13.76 -6.97 23.80
C ALA A 423 13.16 -7.27 22.42
N LEU A 424 12.57 -8.45 22.23
CA LEU A 424 11.89 -8.83 20.99
C LEU A 424 10.63 -7.98 20.75
N ILE A 425 9.85 -7.68 21.79
CA ILE A 425 8.66 -6.82 21.66
C ILE A 425 9.08 -5.42 21.19
N LEU A 426 10.09 -4.83 21.84
CA LEU A 426 10.59 -3.51 21.45
C LEU A 426 11.22 -3.52 20.06
N LEU A 427 11.92 -4.59 19.69
CA LEU A 427 12.43 -4.78 18.34
C LEU A 427 11.28 -4.87 17.33
N GLY A 428 10.22 -5.62 17.63
CA GLY A 428 9.01 -5.69 16.79
C GLY A 428 8.41 -4.30 16.56
N ARG A 429 8.21 -3.52 17.63
CA ARG A 429 7.77 -2.12 17.56
C ARG A 429 8.70 -1.23 16.73
N PHE A 430 10.01 -1.46 16.80
CA PHE A 430 10.97 -0.72 15.97
C PHE A 430 10.86 -1.08 14.48
N LEU A 431 10.75 -2.37 14.15
CA LEU A 431 10.56 -2.84 12.77
C LEU A 431 9.20 -2.43 12.19
N ASP A 432 8.22 -2.17 13.05
CA ASP A 432 6.91 -1.63 12.65
C ASP A 432 6.97 -0.19 12.12
N LEU A 433 8.03 0.58 12.42
CA LEU A 433 8.20 1.95 11.91
C LEU A 433 8.34 2.03 10.39
N GLY A 434 8.52 0.89 9.73
CA GLY A 434 8.55 0.78 8.28
C GLY A 434 9.87 0.25 7.74
N PRO A 435 10.07 0.27 6.42
CA PRO A 435 11.15 -0.51 5.83
C PRO A 435 12.57 0.00 6.11
N TRP A 436 12.73 1.30 6.42
CA TRP A 436 14.01 1.90 6.80
C TRP A 436 14.56 1.31 8.12
N SER A 437 13.69 1.03 9.09
CA SER A 437 14.09 0.49 10.39
C SER A 437 14.48 -0.99 10.27
N VAL A 438 13.82 -1.73 9.37
CA VAL A 438 14.19 -3.10 8.99
C VAL A 438 15.58 -3.13 8.38
N GLN A 439 15.88 -2.24 7.42
CA GLN A 439 17.23 -2.13 6.85
C GLN A 439 18.27 -1.80 7.92
N LEU A 440 17.95 -0.90 8.86
CA LEU A 440 18.85 -0.57 9.96
C LEU A 440 19.12 -1.79 10.86
N ALA A 441 18.08 -2.54 11.23
CA ALA A 441 18.19 -3.76 12.03
C ALA A 441 18.97 -4.88 11.31
N LEU A 442 18.82 -5.02 10.00
CA LEU A 442 19.60 -5.96 9.20
C LEU A 442 21.07 -5.56 9.13
N SER A 443 21.35 -4.26 8.93
CA SER A 443 22.72 -3.73 8.82
C SER A 443 23.54 -3.86 10.12
N ILE A 444 22.90 -3.84 11.29
CA ILE A 444 23.57 -4.10 12.57
C ILE A 444 23.90 -5.60 12.78
N GLY A 445 23.24 -6.49 12.04
CA GLY A 445 23.46 -7.93 12.08
C GLY A 445 22.46 -8.68 12.95
N ILE A 446 21.20 -8.26 13.02
CA ILE A 446 20.18 -8.94 13.83
C ILE A 446 19.77 -10.33 13.29
N PHE A 447 19.90 -10.50 11.97
CA PHE A 447 19.37 -11.65 11.24
C PHE A 447 19.79 -13.02 11.80
N PRO A 448 21.09 -13.31 12.08
CA PRO A 448 21.49 -14.62 12.59
C PRO A 448 20.88 -14.97 13.96
N TYR A 449 20.58 -13.96 14.78
CA TYR A 449 19.99 -14.15 16.11
C TYR A 449 18.53 -14.54 15.99
N VAL A 450 17.76 -13.80 15.17
CA VAL A 450 16.34 -14.06 14.93
C VAL A 450 16.15 -15.40 14.21
N LEU A 451 17.03 -15.74 13.26
CA LEU A 451 17.02 -17.06 12.61
C LEU A 451 17.23 -18.20 13.60
N LYS A 452 18.22 -18.08 14.50
CA LYS A 452 18.48 -19.10 15.52
C LYS A 452 17.32 -19.23 16.52
N LEU A 453 16.61 -18.14 16.81
CA LEU A 453 15.47 -18.16 17.74
C LEU A 453 14.26 -18.95 17.21
N LEU A 454 14.15 -19.20 15.90
CA LEU A 454 13.12 -20.08 15.33
C LEU A 454 13.25 -21.53 15.81
N GLN A 455 14.44 -21.95 16.27
CA GLN A 455 14.67 -23.28 16.82
C GLN A 455 14.24 -23.37 18.31
N SER A 456 13.79 -22.28 18.92
CA SER A 456 13.38 -22.25 20.32
C SER A 456 11.99 -22.87 20.51
N ALA A 457 11.85 -23.74 21.50
CA ALA A 457 10.57 -24.35 21.89
C ALA A 457 9.68 -23.45 22.75
N ALA A 458 10.11 -22.23 23.11
CA ALA A 458 9.37 -21.34 23.99
C ALA A 458 8.15 -20.73 23.28
N ALA A 459 6.95 -21.06 23.75
CA ALA A 459 5.68 -20.63 23.14
C ALA A 459 5.47 -19.10 23.19
N GLU A 460 5.94 -18.44 24.25
CA GLU A 460 5.85 -16.98 24.45
C GLU A 460 6.56 -16.17 23.36
N LEU A 461 7.51 -16.78 22.63
CA LEU A 461 8.23 -16.11 21.54
C LEU A 461 7.43 -16.09 20.23
N LYS A 462 6.51 -17.05 20.03
CA LYS A 462 5.82 -17.28 18.75
C LYS A 462 5.19 -16.00 18.17
N PRO A 463 4.36 -15.24 18.90
CA PRO A 463 3.69 -14.07 18.33
C PRO A 463 4.67 -13.02 17.81
N VAL A 464 5.65 -12.68 18.64
CA VAL A 464 6.63 -11.63 18.34
C VAL A 464 7.58 -12.08 17.22
N MET A 465 7.95 -13.36 17.18
CA MET A 465 8.79 -13.91 16.11
C MET A 465 8.08 -13.92 14.76
N VAL A 466 6.79 -14.28 14.72
CA VAL A 466 5.97 -14.19 13.51
C VAL A 466 5.92 -12.76 13.00
N PHE A 467 5.67 -11.80 13.89
CA PHE A 467 5.63 -10.39 13.54
C PHE A 467 6.97 -9.88 12.97
N ILE A 468 8.09 -10.14 13.66
CA ILE A 468 9.44 -9.75 13.20
C ILE A 468 9.73 -10.34 11.81
N TRP A 469 9.44 -11.63 11.59
CA TRP A 469 9.70 -12.28 10.31
C TRP A 469 8.81 -11.77 9.18
N ALA A 470 7.55 -11.43 9.46
CA ALA A 470 6.68 -10.78 8.49
C ALA A 470 7.31 -9.45 8.03
N ARG A 471 7.82 -8.63 8.95
CA ARG A 471 8.52 -7.38 8.59
C ARG A 471 9.80 -7.61 7.80
N LEU A 472 10.63 -8.57 8.21
CA LEU A 472 11.90 -8.86 7.52
C LEU A 472 11.67 -9.31 6.08
N ILE A 473 10.78 -10.29 5.86
CA ILE A 473 10.56 -10.87 4.52
C ILE A 473 9.74 -9.95 3.60
N ALA A 474 8.92 -9.06 4.14
CA ALA A 474 8.23 -8.02 3.37
C ALA A 474 9.21 -7.03 2.72
N VAL A 475 10.34 -6.78 3.38
CA VAL A 475 11.37 -5.84 2.95
C VAL A 475 12.45 -6.51 2.12
N ASP A 476 13.01 -7.62 2.58
CA ASP A 476 14.08 -8.34 1.87
C ASP A 476 13.76 -9.83 1.66
N LEU A 477 13.41 -10.17 0.41
CA LEU A 477 13.07 -11.53 -0.01
C LEU A 477 14.27 -12.48 -0.02
N SER A 478 15.51 -11.97 0.01
CA SER A 478 16.71 -12.82 -0.01
C SER A 478 16.74 -13.81 1.16
N CYS A 479 16.09 -13.46 2.28
CA CYS A 479 15.96 -14.26 3.50
C CYS A 479 15.37 -15.66 3.28
N GLN A 480 14.67 -15.89 2.16
CA GLN A 480 14.07 -17.17 1.83
C GLN A 480 15.06 -18.34 1.79
N GLN A 481 16.30 -18.10 1.33
CA GLN A 481 17.30 -19.15 1.18
C GLN A 481 17.70 -19.72 2.54
N ASP A 482 17.86 -18.86 3.53
CA ASP A 482 18.28 -19.22 4.89
C ASP A 482 17.15 -19.92 5.66
N LEU A 483 15.90 -19.47 5.49
CA LEU A 483 14.72 -20.10 6.09
C LEU A 483 14.48 -21.52 5.58
N ILE A 484 14.75 -21.79 4.30
CA ILE A 484 14.66 -23.15 3.74
C ILE A 484 15.84 -24.00 4.21
N LYS A 485 17.06 -23.46 4.20
CA LYS A 485 18.28 -24.19 4.59
C LYS A 485 18.24 -24.69 6.04
N ASP A 486 17.75 -23.87 6.96
CA ASP A 486 17.70 -24.18 8.39
C ASP A 486 16.32 -24.73 8.84
N SER A 487 15.46 -25.13 7.89
CA SER A 487 14.11 -25.64 8.14
C SER A 487 13.19 -24.68 8.94
N GLY A 488 13.46 -23.37 8.88
CA GLY A 488 12.69 -22.33 9.58
C GLY A 488 11.23 -22.23 9.13
N TYR A 489 10.90 -22.64 7.90
CA TYR A 489 9.52 -22.70 7.40
C TYR A 489 8.60 -23.58 8.28
N SER A 490 9.15 -24.63 8.92
CA SER A 490 8.40 -25.53 9.78
C SER A 490 7.79 -24.82 10.98
N TYR A 491 8.45 -23.79 11.50
CA TYR A 491 7.98 -22.96 12.61
C TYR A 491 6.66 -22.26 12.26
N PHE A 492 6.60 -21.62 11.10
CA PHE A 492 5.40 -20.91 10.62
C PHE A 492 4.30 -21.89 10.19
N ALA A 493 4.67 -23.02 9.57
CA ALA A 493 3.71 -24.06 9.19
C ALA A 493 3.01 -24.69 10.42
N GLN A 494 3.72 -24.87 11.53
CA GLN A 494 3.13 -25.36 12.79
C GLN A 494 2.12 -24.37 13.36
N ILE A 495 2.42 -23.07 13.33
CA ILE A 495 1.50 -22.02 13.81
C ILE A 495 0.28 -21.88 12.89
N LEU A 496 0.46 -22.06 11.57
CA LEU A 496 -0.63 -22.03 10.60
C LEU A 496 -1.61 -23.20 10.77
N LYS A 497 -1.22 -24.28 11.44
CA LYS A 497 -2.10 -25.43 11.67
C LYS A 497 -3.42 -24.98 12.35
N PRO A 498 -4.61 -25.36 11.84
CA PRO A 498 -5.88 -24.87 12.38
C PRO A 498 -6.08 -25.14 13.88
N SER A 499 -5.60 -26.28 14.37
CA SER A 499 -5.72 -26.69 15.79
C SER A 499 -4.75 -25.96 16.74
N GLU A 500 -3.73 -25.27 16.21
CA GLU A 500 -2.76 -24.56 17.03
C GLU A 500 -3.35 -23.20 17.46
N GLY A 501 -3.35 -22.94 18.76
CA GLY A 501 -3.74 -21.67 19.35
C GLY A 501 -2.52 -20.90 19.85
N LEU A 502 -2.50 -19.59 19.62
CA LEU A 502 -1.51 -18.68 20.21
C LEU A 502 -2.08 -18.02 21.47
N PRO A 503 -1.25 -17.73 22.49
CA PRO A 503 -1.69 -17.04 23.70
C PRO A 503 -1.83 -15.52 23.47
N VAL A 504 -2.64 -15.12 22.48
CA VAL A 504 -2.85 -13.72 22.05
C VAL A 504 -4.31 -13.52 21.69
N VAL A 505 -4.82 -12.29 21.84
CA VAL A 505 -6.20 -11.90 21.50
C VAL A 505 -6.52 -12.20 20.03
N ASP A 506 -5.64 -11.82 19.11
CA ASP A 506 -5.84 -11.98 17.65
C ASP A 506 -4.96 -13.09 17.05
N SER A 507 -5.26 -14.35 17.40
CA SER A 507 -4.54 -15.51 16.88
C SER A 507 -4.62 -15.62 15.35
N ASP A 508 -5.72 -15.20 14.73
CA ASP A 508 -5.94 -15.37 13.29
C ASP A 508 -5.13 -14.38 12.43
N GLU A 509 -4.85 -13.18 12.94
CA GLU A 509 -3.95 -12.24 12.26
C GLU A 509 -2.51 -12.77 12.20
N HIS A 510 -2.05 -13.40 13.29
CA HIS A 510 -0.74 -14.06 13.31
C HIS A 510 -0.71 -15.26 12.35
N LYS A 511 -1.82 -16.00 12.20
CA LYS A 511 -1.95 -17.03 11.16
C LYS A 511 -1.90 -16.42 9.76
N ALA A 512 -2.49 -15.24 9.54
CA ALA A 512 -2.41 -14.53 8.27
C ALA A 512 -0.96 -14.10 7.97
N MET A 513 -0.21 -13.62 8.97
CA MET A 513 1.23 -13.34 8.86
C MET A 513 2.04 -14.61 8.54
N CYS A 514 1.71 -15.75 9.13
CA CYS A 514 2.33 -17.03 8.77
C CYS A 514 2.04 -17.43 7.31
N ALA A 515 0.79 -17.30 6.86
CA ALA A 515 0.42 -17.55 5.47
C ALA A 515 1.17 -16.61 4.52
N PHE A 516 1.33 -15.33 4.90
CA PHE A 516 2.15 -14.37 4.19
C PHE A 516 3.63 -14.80 4.10
N ILE A 517 4.27 -15.13 5.24
CA ILE A 517 5.68 -15.56 5.26
C ILE A 517 5.88 -16.78 4.36
N LEU A 518 4.98 -17.77 4.43
CA LEU A 518 5.04 -18.98 3.61
C LEU A 518 4.78 -18.68 2.11
N ALA A 519 3.88 -17.74 1.80
CA ALA A 519 3.68 -17.25 0.43
C ALA A 519 4.96 -16.62 -0.13
N MET A 520 5.63 -15.78 0.68
CA MET A 520 6.87 -15.13 0.29
C MET A 520 8.03 -16.12 0.15
N LEU A 521 8.08 -17.19 0.93
CA LEU A 521 9.06 -18.27 0.74
C LEU A 521 8.90 -19.01 -0.60
N CYS A 522 7.69 -18.99 -1.16
CA CYS A 522 7.38 -19.61 -2.45
C CYS A 522 7.57 -18.65 -3.62
N LYS A 523 7.40 -17.35 -3.40
CA LYS A 523 7.41 -16.32 -4.44
C LYS A 523 8.74 -16.33 -5.22
N ASP A 524 8.64 -16.58 -6.53
CA ASP A 524 9.77 -16.61 -7.47
C ASP A 524 10.93 -17.54 -7.04
N TYR A 525 10.64 -18.55 -6.19
CA TYR A 525 11.66 -19.44 -5.62
C TYR A 525 11.24 -20.91 -5.59
N LYS A 526 11.64 -21.64 -6.65
CA LYS A 526 11.25 -23.04 -6.90
C LYS A 526 11.61 -24.00 -5.76
N ASN A 527 12.78 -23.84 -5.12
CA ASN A 527 13.17 -24.69 -4.01
C ASN A 527 12.22 -24.51 -2.80
N GLY A 528 11.81 -23.28 -2.51
CA GLY A 528 10.82 -22.99 -1.47
C GLY A 528 9.47 -23.61 -1.80
N GLN A 529 9.00 -23.45 -3.04
CA GLN A 529 7.76 -24.08 -3.52
C GLN A 529 7.79 -25.60 -3.37
N MET A 530 8.87 -26.28 -3.80
CA MET A 530 8.98 -27.74 -3.71
C MET A 530 8.93 -28.22 -2.25
N VAL A 531 9.65 -27.56 -1.34
CA VAL A 531 9.66 -27.90 0.09
C VAL A 531 8.30 -27.66 0.72
N CYS A 532 7.69 -26.50 0.51
CA CYS A 532 6.38 -26.19 1.07
C CYS A 532 5.27 -27.09 0.47
N ASN A 533 5.35 -27.45 -0.82
CA ASN A 533 4.42 -28.37 -1.47
C ASN A 533 4.54 -29.83 -1.00
N GLN A 534 5.59 -30.21 -0.27
CA GLN A 534 5.69 -31.53 0.38
C GLN A 534 5.05 -31.55 1.78
N THR A 535 4.63 -30.40 2.31
CA THR A 535 4.03 -30.26 3.65
C THR A 535 2.52 -30.05 3.60
N GLU A 536 1.84 -30.02 4.75
CA GLU A 536 0.39 -29.79 4.84
C GLU A 536 -0.04 -28.31 4.71
N ILE A 537 0.84 -27.40 4.29
CA ILE A 537 0.54 -25.96 4.19
C ILE A 537 -0.67 -25.69 3.27
N MET A 538 -0.76 -26.35 2.11
CA MET A 538 -1.90 -26.20 1.19
C MET A 538 -3.20 -26.61 1.88
N SER A 539 -3.22 -27.78 2.52
CA SER A 539 -4.35 -28.30 3.29
C SER A 539 -4.79 -27.31 4.37
N TYR A 540 -3.86 -26.72 5.12
CA TYR A 540 -4.16 -25.73 6.15
C TYR A 540 -4.75 -24.44 5.57
N CYS A 541 -4.16 -23.91 4.50
CA CYS A 541 -4.69 -22.73 3.81
C CYS A 541 -6.12 -22.98 3.32
N LEU A 542 -6.40 -24.17 2.75
CA LEU A 542 -7.73 -24.55 2.28
C LEU A 542 -8.77 -24.63 3.40
N THR A 543 -8.39 -25.04 4.60
CA THR A 543 -9.28 -24.99 5.78
C THR A 543 -9.56 -23.55 6.19
N HIS A 544 -8.53 -22.68 6.20
CA HIS A 544 -8.67 -21.28 6.58
C HIS A 544 -9.51 -20.44 5.62
N LEU A 545 -9.70 -20.87 4.37
CA LEU A 545 -10.62 -20.21 3.44
C LEU A 545 -12.06 -20.17 3.96
N GLN A 546 -12.45 -21.11 4.83
CA GLN A 546 -13.80 -21.19 5.41
C GLN A 546 -13.96 -20.31 6.67
N ASN A 547 -12.90 -19.66 7.14
CA ASN A 547 -12.95 -18.82 8.32
C ASN A 547 -13.60 -17.47 7.98
N GLU A 548 -14.86 -17.28 8.34
CA GLU A 548 -15.62 -16.05 8.04
C GLU A 548 -15.16 -14.84 8.86
N GLU A 549 -14.52 -15.03 10.01
CA GLU A 549 -14.21 -13.96 10.96
C GLU A 549 -13.07 -13.04 10.48
N ASN A 550 -12.02 -13.60 9.88
CA ASN A 550 -10.82 -12.84 9.52
C ASN A 550 -10.58 -12.77 7.99
N PRO A 551 -10.85 -11.63 7.33
CA PRO A 551 -10.65 -11.48 5.88
C PRO A 551 -9.18 -11.49 5.47
N LEU A 552 -8.26 -10.99 6.31
CA LEU A 552 -6.82 -10.96 6.01
C LEU A 552 -6.25 -12.38 5.93
N LEU A 553 -6.69 -13.27 6.83
CA LEU A 553 -6.32 -14.69 6.79
C LEU A 553 -6.84 -15.37 5.51
N ARG A 554 -8.10 -15.12 5.11
CA ARG A 554 -8.64 -15.67 3.85
C ARG A 554 -7.88 -15.16 2.63
N GLN A 555 -7.57 -13.85 2.59
CA GLN A 555 -6.79 -13.24 1.52
C GLN A 555 -5.41 -13.90 1.41
N TRP A 556 -4.66 -13.99 2.51
CA TRP A 556 -3.30 -14.54 2.49
C TRP A 556 -3.26 -16.06 2.36
N ALA A 557 -4.30 -16.79 2.78
CA ALA A 557 -4.44 -18.20 2.43
C ALA A 557 -4.61 -18.39 0.91
N CYS A 558 -5.41 -17.55 0.24
CA CYS A 558 -5.52 -17.56 -1.24
C CYS A 558 -4.18 -17.25 -1.90
N LEU A 559 -3.50 -16.19 -1.46
CA LEU A 559 -2.21 -15.78 -2.01
C LEU A 559 -1.11 -16.82 -1.73
N CYS A 560 -1.10 -17.47 -0.57
CA CYS A 560 -0.17 -18.55 -0.28
C CYS A 560 -0.37 -19.75 -1.21
N ILE A 561 -1.63 -20.16 -1.44
CA ILE A 561 -1.95 -21.22 -2.42
C ILE A 561 -1.51 -20.80 -3.83
N SER A 562 -1.77 -19.55 -4.21
CA SER A 562 -1.37 -18.99 -5.50
C SER A 562 0.14 -19.11 -5.73
N GLN A 563 0.96 -18.75 -4.73
CA GLN A 563 2.42 -18.78 -4.82
C GLN A 563 3.00 -20.19 -4.73
N LEU A 564 2.33 -21.12 -4.03
CA LEU A 564 2.75 -22.53 -3.92
C LEU A 564 2.77 -23.24 -5.28
N TRP A 565 1.79 -22.95 -6.15
CA TRP A 565 1.64 -23.64 -7.43
C TRP A 565 1.99 -22.80 -8.66
N GLN A 566 2.39 -21.55 -8.48
CA GLN A 566 2.77 -20.67 -9.58
C GLN A 566 3.92 -21.30 -10.35
N ASP A 567 3.70 -21.54 -11.65
CA ASP A 567 4.65 -22.17 -12.57
C ASP A 567 5.20 -23.54 -12.11
N LEU A 568 4.47 -24.24 -11.22
CA LEU A 568 4.84 -25.57 -10.69
C LEU A 568 3.73 -26.61 -10.93
N PRO A 569 3.85 -27.47 -11.96
CA PRO A 569 2.81 -28.45 -12.31
C PRO A 569 2.46 -29.44 -11.19
N GLU A 570 3.45 -29.91 -10.42
CA GLU A 570 3.27 -30.87 -9.33
C GLU A 570 2.32 -30.36 -8.25
N ALA A 571 2.43 -29.08 -7.92
CA ALA A 571 1.58 -28.40 -6.94
C ALA A 571 0.16 -28.14 -7.50
N LYS A 572 0.01 -27.87 -8.80
CA LYS A 572 -1.30 -27.76 -9.46
C LYS A 572 -2.06 -29.09 -9.42
N TRP A 573 -1.38 -30.20 -9.73
CA TRP A 573 -1.95 -31.54 -9.62
C TRP A 573 -2.35 -31.89 -8.19
N ARG A 574 -1.58 -31.44 -7.19
CA ARG A 574 -1.98 -31.54 -5.79
C ARG A 574 -3.25 -30.75 -5.51
N GLY A 575 -3.32 -29.51 -6.00
CA GLY A 575 -4.52 -28.67 -5.90
C GLY A 575 -5.77 -29.34 -6.50
N ILE A 576 -5.64 -30.07 -7.61
CA ILE A 576 -6.74 -30.88 -8.19
C ILE A 576 -7.16 -31.98 -7.22
N ARG A 577 -6.21 -32.76 -6.69
CA ARG A 577 -6.50 -33.86 -5.74
C ARG A 577 -7.17 -33.39 -4.45
N GLU A 578 -6.83 -32.20 -3.97
CA GLU A 578 -7.40 -31.62 -2.75
C GLU A 578 -8.67 -30.77 -2.98
N ASN A 579 -9.16 -30.72 -4.23
CA ASN A 579 -10.29 -29.88 -4.67
C ASN A 579 -10.09 -28.39 -4.32
N ALA A 580 -8.86 -27.89 -4.43
CA ALA A 580 -8.51 -26.51 -4.09
C ALA A 580 -9.30 -25.50 -4.92
N TYR A 581 -9.44 -25.71 -6.22
CA TYR A 581 -10.21 -24.85 -7.12
C TYR A 581 -11.71 -24.80 -6.76
N VAL A 582 -12.28 -25.90 -6.27
CA VAL A 582 -13.69 -25.91 -5.80
C VAL A 582 -13.83 -25.14 -4.49
N LYS A 583 -12.87 -25.26 -3.58
CA LYS A 583 -12.90 -24.54 -2.30
C LYS A 583 -12.69 -23.03 -2.49
N LEU A 584 -11.78 -22.64 -3.37
CA LEU A 584 -11.55 -21.24 -3.74
C LEU A 584 -12.79 -20.63 -4.40
N ALA A 585 -13.56 -21.40 -5.19
CA ALA A 585 -14.78 -20.93 -5.83
C ALA A 585 -15.86 -20.42 -4.85
N TYR A 586 -15.89 -20.89 -3.60
CA TYR A 586 -16.83 -20.36 -2.59
C TYR A 586 -16.59 -18.86 -2.30
N LEU A 587 -15.36 -18.38 -2.50
CA LEU A 587 -14.98 -16.99 -2.22
C LEU A 587 -15.41 -16.01 -3.31
N VAL A 588 -16.02 -16.46 -4.41
CA VAL A 588 -16.64 -15.57 -5.41
C VAL A 588 -17.69 -14.64 -4.78
N ARG A 589 -18.34 -15.10 -3.71
CA ARG A 589 -19.35 -14.33 -2.97
C ARG A 589 -18.84 -13.73 -1.66
N ASP A 590 -17.52 -13.72 -1.45
CA ASP A 590 -16.94 -13.15 -0.22
C ASP A 590 -17.29 -11.65 -0.12
N PRO A 591 -17.68 -11.13 1.07
CA PRO A 591 -17.97 -9.72 1.25
C PRO A 591 -16.75 -8.81 0.98
N CYS A 592 -15.53 -9.27 1.23
CA CYS A 592 -14.31 -8.48 1.09
C CYS A 592 -13.78 -8.50 -0.35
N CYS A 593 -13.57 -7.32 -0.93
CA CYS A 593 -13.10 -7.17 -2.31
C CYS A 593 -11.68 -7.74 -2.50
N GLU A 594 -10.83 -7.57 -1.49
CA GLU A 594 -9.45 -8.06 -1.43
C GLU A 594 -9.40 -9.59 -1.46
N VAL A 595 -10.34 -10.26 -0.78
CA VAL A 595 -10.46 -11.74 -0.81
C VAL A 595 -10.93 -12.21 -2.19
N ARG A 596 -11.93 -11.54 -2.80
CA ARG A 596 -12.38 -11.85 -4.17
C ARG A 596 -11.25 -11.69 -5.18
N ALA A 597 -10.48 -10.61 -5.09
CA ALA A 597 -9.31 -10.37 -5.93
C ALA A 597 -8.20 -11.42 -5.71
N ALA A 598 -7.90 -11.79 -4.46
CA ALA A 598 -6.92 -12.83 -4.13
C ALA A 598 -7.32 -14.21 -4.65
N MET A 599 -8.61 -14.54 -4.61
CA MET A 599 -9.15 -15.77 -5.19
C MET A 599 -8.94 -15.79 -6.71
N ILE A 600 -9.28 -14.70 -7.42
CA ILE A 600 -9.06 -14.60 -8.87
C ILE A 600 -7.57 -14.72 -9.20
N HIS A 601 -6.71 -14.10 -8.40
CA HIS A 601 -5.26 -14.22 -8.55
C HIS A 601 -4.79 -15.68 -8.41
N ALA A 602 -5.29 -16.41 -7.41
CA ALA A 602 -5.01 -17.83 -7.23
C ALA A 602 -5.53 -18.70 -8.39
N MET A 603 -6.73 -18.43 -8.89
CA MET A 603 -7.29 -19.10 -10.08
C MET A 603 -6.47 -18.82 -11.34
N THR A 604 -5.93 -17.61 -11.46
CA THR A 604 -5.08 -17.22 -12.59
C THR A 604 -3.77 -18.00 -12.58
N THR A 605 -3.08 -18.09 -11.44
CA THR A 605 -1.82 -18.84 -11.35
C THR A 605 -2.01 -20.35 -11.43
N PHE A 606 -3.23 -20.85 -11.17
CA PHE A 606 -3.59 -22.25 -11.37
C PHE A 606 -3.61 -22.65 -12.85
N LEU A 607 -4.04 -21.76 -13.75
CA LEU A 607 -4.04 -22.03 -15.21
C LEU A 607 -2.64 -22.39 -15.72
N GLY A 608 -2.54 -23.17 -16.80
CA GLY A 608 -1.26 -23.44 -17.44
C GLY A 608 -0.59 -24.75 -16.98
N ILE A 609 -1.37 -25.79 -16.71
CA ILE A 609 -0.84 -27.16 -16.62
C ILE A 609 -0.33 -27.55 -18.02
N PRO A 610 0.92 -28.05 -18.18
CA PRO A 610 1.53 -28.30 -19.49
C PRO A 610 0.71 -29.22 -20.40
N ASP A 611 0.16 -30.32 -19.86
CA ASP A 611 -0.68 -31.26 -20.60
C ASP A 611 -2.14 -30.80 -20.55
N LEU A 612 -2.62 -30.21 -21.65
CA LEU A 612 -4.04 -29.85 -21.80
C LEU A 612 -4.86 -31.11 -22.15
N THR A 613 -5.03 -31.99 -21.18
CA THR A 613 -5.97 -33.12 -21.28
C THR A 613 -7.42 -32.61 -21.26
N GLU A 614 -8.37 -33.43 -21.73
CA GLU A 614 -9.79 -33.07 -21.65
C GLU A 614 -10.27 -32.79 -20.23
N GLU A 615 -9.71 -33.49 -19.23
CA GLU A 615 -10.04 -33.27 -17.81
C GLU A 615 -9.56 -31.90 -17.35
N VAL A 616 -8.30 -31.54 -17.65
CA VAL A 616 -7.73 -30.22 -17.32
C VAL A 616 -8.53 -29.11 -18.02
N ALA A 617 -8.87 -29.28 -19.30
CA ALA A 617 -9.69 -28.33 -20.03
C ALA A 617 -11.07 -28.14 -19.36
N ARG A 618 -11.75 -29.21 -18.96
CA ARG A 618 -13.04 -29.14 -18.24
C ARG A 618 -12.93 -28.41 -16.90
N ILE A 619 -11.85 -28.63 -16.14
CA ILE A 619 -11.61 -27.95 -14.86
C ILE A 619 -11.42 -26.45 -15.09
N GLU A 620 -10.57 -26.06 -16.04
CA GLU A 620 -10.30 -24.65 -16.34
C GLU A 620 -11.53 -23.94 -16.92
N GLU A 621 -12.33 -24.61 -17.76
CA GLU A 621 -13.63 -24.11 -18.23
C GLU A 621 -14.62 -23.93 -17.07
N SER A 622 -14.64 -24.85 -16.11
CA SER A 622 -15.48 -24.76 -14.90
C SER A 622 -15.08 -23.56 -14.03
N ILE A 623 -13.78 -23.32 -13.85
CA ILE A 623 -13.26 -22.13 -13.15
C ILE A 623 -13.73 -20.86 -13.86
N ALA A 624 -13.58 -20.80 -15.19
CA ALA A 624 -14.00 -19.66 -15.99
C ALA A 624 -15.50 -19.36 -15.87
N TRP A 625 -16.36 -20.39 -15.83
CA TRP A 625 -17.79 -20.21 -15.56
C TRP A 625 -18.06 -19.65 -14.16
N THR A 626 -17.34 -20.15 -13.17
CA THR A 626 -17.57 -19.83 -11.77
C THR A 626 -17.24 -18.37 -11.46
N ILE A 627 -16.19 -17.81 -12.06
CA ILE A 627 -15.76 -16.43 -11.81
C ILE A 627 -16.36 -15.42 -12.80
N LEU A 628 -17.22 -15.85 -13.73
CA LEU A 628 -17.76 -15.00 -14.81
C LEU A 628 -18.47 -13.75 -14.27
N ASP A 629 -19.19 -13.87 -13.16
CA ASP A 629 -19.92 -12.76 -12.53
C ASP A 629 -18.99 -11.66 -11.99
N MET A 630 -17.71 -11.96 -11.75
CA MET A 630 -16.73 -10.99 -11.26
C MET A 630 -16.41 -9.88 -12.28
N GLY A 631 -16.72 -10.09 -13.56
CA GLY A 631 -16.66 -9.00 -14.55
C GLY A 631 -17.74 -7.92 -14.34
N ASN A 632 -18.78 -8.20 -13.55
CA ASN A 632 -19.81 -7.22 -13.18
C ASN A 632 -19.67 -6.73 -11.72
N ASP A 633 -18.55 -7.03 -11.05
CA ASP A 633 -18.28 -6.59 -9.67
C ASP A 633 -18.22 -5.06 -9.58
N GLY A 634 -18.65 -4.49 -8.45
CA GLY A 634 -18.58 -3.05 -8.24
C GLY A 634 -17.13 -2.56 -8.10
N SER A 635 -16.26 -3.39 -7.52
CA SER A 635 -14.88 -3.02 -7.27
C SER A 635 -14.05 -3.04 -8.56
N PRO A 636 -13.41 -1.93 -8.96
CA PRO A 636 -12.52 -1.90 -10.12
C PRO A 636 -11.29 -2.81 -9.93
N MET A 637 -10.85 -3.03 -8.69
CA MET A 637 -9.73 -3.93 -8.38
C MET A 637 -10.04 -5.38 -8.75
N VAL A 638 -11.24 -5.86 -8.41
CA VAL A 638 -11.71 -7.23 -8.73
C VAL A 638 -11.84 -7.40 -10.25
N ARG A 639 -12.44 -6.42 -10.95
CA ARG A 639 -12.56 -6.45 -12.42
C ARG A 639 -11.20 -6.44 -13.13
N LYS A 640 -10.19 -5.73 -12.61
CA LYS A 640 -8.83 -5.77 -13.15
C LYS A 640 -8.20 -7.16 -13.03
N GLU A 641 -8.25 -7.78 -11.84
CA GLU A 641 -7.74 -9.14 -11.67
C GLU A 641 -8.51 -10.15 -12.55
N PHE A 642 -9.82 -9.96 -12.75
CA PHE A 642 -10.59 -10.76 -13.70
C PHE A 642 -10.09 -10.61 -15.15
N ILE A 643 -9.72 -9.41 -15.58
CA ILE A 643 -9.13 -9.18 -16.91
C ILE A 643 -7.75 -9.86 -17.02
N VAL A 644 -6.96 -9.86 -15.94
CA VAL A 644 -5.70 -10.60 -15.88
C VAL A 644 -5.94 -12.10 -16.06
N PHE A 645 -6.92 -12.69 -15.37
CA PHE A 645 -7.35 -14.08 -15.60
C PHE A 645 -7.74 -14.31 -17.06
N LEU A 646 -8.62 -13.44 -17.60
CA LEU A 646 -9.11 -13.54 -18.96
C LEU A 646 -7.97 -13.50 -19.98
N SER A 647 -6.93 -12.70 -19.75
CA SER A 647 -5.78 -12.63 -20.65
C SER A 647 -4.99 -13.94 -20.72
N HIS A 648 -4.80 -14.62 -19.58
CA HIS A 648 -4.14 -15.92 -19.52
C HIS A 648 -5.01 -17.01 -20.16
N PHE A 649 -6.30 -17.00 -19.85
CA PHE A 649 -7.28 -17.95 -20.38
C PHE A 649 -7.44 -17.79 -21.90
N ALA A 650 -7.43 -16.56 -22.42
CA ALA A 650 -7.53 -16.25 -23.84
C ALA A 650 -6.33 -16.77 -24.64
N ILE A 651 -5.11 -16.65 -24.12
CA ILE A 651 -3.93 -17.26 -24.75
C ILE A 651 -4.04 -18.79 -24.75
N ARG A 652 -4.44 -19.36 -23.61
CA ARG A 652 -4.49 -20.82 -23.45
C ARG A 652 -5.49 -21.49 -24.40
N PHE A 653 -6.62 -20.82 -24.67
CA PHE A 653 -7.66 -21.29 -25.58
C PHE A 653 -7.80 -20.40 -26.82
N GLU A 654 -6.69 -19.88 -27.34
CA GLU A 654 -6.66 -18.86 -28.40
C GLU A 654 -7.58 -19.19 -29.58
N SER A 655 -7.47 -20.41 -30.12
CA SER A 655 -8.29 -20.85 -31.26
C SER A 655 -9.80 -20.75 -31.01
N LYS A 656 -10.26 -20.99 -29.77
CA LYS A 656 -11.68 -20.89 -29.38
C LYS A 656 -12.13 -19.44 -29.32
N PHE A 657 -11.27 -18.55 -28.79
CA PHE A 657 -11.53 -17.11 -28.76
C PHE A 657 -11.54 -16.49 -30.16
N LEU A 658 -10.68 -16.94 -31.08
CA LEU A 658 -10.71 -16.48 -32.47
C LEU A 658 -12.04 -16.82 -33.15
N VAL A 659 -12.56 -18.04 -32.94
CA VAL A 659 -13.88 -18.44 -33.47
C VAL A 659 -14.99 -17.60 -32.86
N ALA A 660 -15.00 -17.42 -31.53
CA ALA A 660 -16.00 -16.60 -30.84
C ALA A 660 -15.97 -15.13 -31.33
N ALA A 661 -14.77 -14.55 -31.52
CA ALA A 661 -14.60 -13.21 -32.02
C ALA A 661 -15.12 -13.04 -33.45
N TYR A 662 -14.82 -14.00 -34.33
CA TYR A 662 -15.33 -13.99 -35.70
C TYR A 662 -16.85 -14.13 -35.75
N GLU A 663 -17.42 -15.09 -35.01
CA GLU A 663 -18.88 -15.29 -34.96
C GLU A 663 -19.60 -14.07 -34.40
N GLN A 664 -19.03 -13.40 -33.39
CA GLN A 664 -19.57 -12.14 -32.86
C GLN A 664 -19.56 -11.01 -33.90
N LEU A 665 -18.53 -10.92 -34.76
CA LEU A 665 -18.48 -9.94 -35.85
C LEU A 665 -19.52 -10.25 -36.94
N VAL A 666 -19.72 -11.54 -37.27
CA VAL A 666 -20.77 -11.96 -38.20
C VAL A 666 -22.14 -11.63 -37.62
N GLU A 667 -22.37 -11.96 -36.35
CA GLU A 667 -23.55 -11.55 -35.60
C GLU A 667 -23.70 -10.03 -35.73
N GLU A 668 -22.62 -9.24 -35.48
CA GLU A 668 -22.53 -7.77 -35.58
C GLU A 668 -22.86 -7.18 -36.96
N LYS A 669 -22.58 -7.93 -38.01
CA LYS A 669 -23.04 -7.56 -39.34
C LYS A 669 -24.54 -7.80 -39.46
N GLU A 670 -25.05 -8.98 -39.13
CA GLU A 670 -26.43 -9.39 -39.42
C GLU A 670 -27.51 -8.46 -38.84
N TYR A 671 -27.51 -8.20 -37.55
CA TYR A 671 -28.43 -7.22 -36.93
C TYR A 671 -28.28 -5.77 -37.42
N LEU A 672 -27.13 -5.33 -37.96
CA LEU A 672 -27.04 -4.04 -38.65
C LEU A 672 -27.73 -4.07 -40.02
N ILE A 673 -27.88 -5.26 -40.62
CA ILE A 673 -28.64 -5.46 -41.86
C ILE A 673 -30.13 -5.63 -41.56
N PHE A 674 -30.46 -6.37 -40.50
CA PHE A 674 -31.82 -6.78 -40.14
C PHE A 674 -32.13 -6.40 -38.69
N PRO A 675 -32.19 -5.11 -38.33
CA PRO A 675 -32.53 -4.74 -36.96
C PRO A 675 -33.92 -5.28 -36.59
N PRO A 676 -34.11 -5.79 -35.36
CA PRO A 676 -35.43 -6.24 -34.88
C PRO A 676 -36.44 -5.09 -34.91
N GLN A 677 -37.71 -5.40 -35.22
CA GLN A 677 -38.79 -4.39 -35.35
C GLN A 677 -39.34 -3.92 -34.00
N ASP A 678 -39.38 -4.79 -32.98
CA ASP A 678 -39.84 -4.49 -31.61
C ASP A 678 -38.80 -4.95 -30.58
N ASP A 679 -37.91 -4.05 -30.18
CA ASP A 679 -36.81 -4.32 -29.23
C ASP A 679 -37.26 -4.49 -27.76
N GLY A 680 -38.56 -4.73 -27.49
CA GLY A 680 -39.12 -4.63 -26.13
C GLY A 680 -40.07 -5.74 -25.66
N GLN A 681 -40.57 -6.62 -26.54
CA GLN A 681 -41.52 -7.68 -26.14
C GLN A 681 -40.92 -9.08 -26.11
N GLU A 682 -39.86 -9.33 -26.87
CA GLU A 682 -39.25 -10.66 -26.94
C GLU A 682 -38.14 -10.84 -25.90
N HIS A 683 -38.53 -11.25 -24.69
CA HIS A 683 -37.62 -11.69 -23.62
C HIS A 683 -36.85 -12.98 -24.01
N LYS A 684 -37.11 -13.50 -25.22
CA LYS A 684 -36.50 -14.69 -25.83
C LYS A 684 -35.35 -14.34 -26.78
N MET A 685 -35.10 -13.05 -27.05
CA MET A 685 -33.85 -12.57 -27.65
C MET A 685 -32.73 -12.85 -26.65
N GLY A 686 -32.19 -14.07 -26.60
CA GLY A 686 -31.01 -14.36 -25.80
C GLY A 686 -29.84 -13.46 -26.20
N LEU A 687 -28.69 -13.59 -25.53
CA LEU A 687 -27.46 -12.87 -25.88
C LEU A 687 -26.97 -13.08 -27.32
N HIS A 688 -27.63 -13.93 -28.12
CA HIS A 688 -27.28 -14.30 -29.48
C HIS A 688 -28.38 -13.85 -30.44
N TYR A 689 -28.07 -12.87 -31.27
CA TYR A 689 -28.95 -12.45 -32.35
C TYR A 689 -28.94 -13.46 -33.51
N ALA A 690 -30.12 -13.83 -33.98
CA ALA A 690 -30.31 -14.49 -35.26
C ALA A 690 -31.43 -13.77 -36.03
N ARG A 691 -31.24 -13.59 -37.34
CA ARG A 691 -32.23 -12.99 -38.24
C ARG A 691 -33.57 -13.75 -38.21
N PRO A 692 -34.71 -13.10 -38.53
CA PRO A 692 -36.04 -13.74 -38.51
C PRO A 692 -36.13 -15.05 -39.30
N ASP A 693 -35.48 -15.13 -40.46
CA ASP A 693 -35.45 -16.34 -41.30
C ASP A 693 -34.82 -17.56 -40.61
N ASN A 694 -33.94 -17.31 -39.64
CA ASN A 694 -33.22 -18.31 -38.88
C ASN A 694 -33.93 -18.64 -37.55
N ARG A 695 -35.18 -18.18 -37.38
CA ARG A 695 -36.02 -18.50 -36.21
C ARG A 695 -37.17 -19.42 -36.57
N ASN A 696 -37.60 -20.18 -35.58
CA ASN A 696 -38.83 -20.95 -35.60
C ASN A 696 -40.02 -20.02 -35.29
N LYS A 697 -41.25 -20.47 -35.59
CA LYS A 697 -42.49 -19.68 -35.36
C LYS A 697 -42.74 -19.35 -33.88
N ASP A 698 -42.09 -20.05 -32.96
CA ASP A 698 -42.14 -19.87 -31.50
C ASP A 698 -41.09 -18.87 -30.95
N GLY A 699 -40.26 -18.32 -31.84
CA GLY A 699 -39.18 -17.37 -31.54
C GLY A 699 -37.83 -18.02 -31.22
N THR A 700 -37.72 -19.36 -31.18
CA THR A 700 -36.45 -20.05 -30.93
C THR A 700 -35.53 -20.00 -32.15
N ILE A 701 -34.21 -19.96 -31.93
CA ILE A 701 -33.23 -19.98 -33.02
C ILE A 701 -33.14 -21.41 -33.57
N LYS A 702 -33.14 -21.55 -34.90
CA LYS A 702 -33.00 -22.86 -35.56
C LYS A 702 -31.66 -23.50 -35.19
N PRO A 703 -31.58 -24.83 -34.97
CA PRO A 703 -30.33 -25.51 -34.64
C PRO A 703 -29.18 -25.23 -35.63
N MET A 704 -29.49 -25.12 -36.92
CA MET A 704 -28.53 -24.81 -37.98
C MET A 704 -27.96 -23.39 -37.93
N ALA A 705 -28.58 -22.49 -37.16
CA ALA A 705 -28.17 -21.10 -37.01
C ALA A 705 -27.37 -20.85 -35.71
N HIS A 706 -27.14 -21.89 -34.90
CA HIS A 706 -26.19 -21.80 -33.80
C HIS A 706 -24.76 -21.92 -34.34
N GLY A 707 -23.94 -20.90 -34.07
CA GLY A 707 -22.51 -20.96 -34.32
C GLY A 707 -21.81 -21.98 -33.42
N LEU A 708 -20.55 -22.31 -33.74
CA LEU A 708 -19.72 -23.25 -32.97
C LEU A 708 -19.43 -22.76 -31.55
N SER A 709 -19.44 -21.45 -31.33
CA SER A 709 -19.21 -20.84 -30.01
C SER A 709 -20.51 -20.57 -29.24
N HIS A 710 -21.67 -20.92 -29.79
CA HIS A 710 -22.96 -20.72 -29.15
C HIS A 710 -23.03 -21.47 -27.81
N ASN A 711 -23.48 -20.78 -26.75
CA ASN A 711 -23.60 -21.32 -25.39
C ASN A 711 -22.29 -21.90 -24.80
N THR A 712 -21.15 -21.36 -25.22
CA THR A 712 -19.83 -21.72 -24.66
C THR A 712 -19.30 -20.63 -23.70
N VAL A 713 -18.43 -21.03 -22.76
CA VAL A 713 -17.77 -20.08 -21.86
C VAL A 713 -16.92 -19.06 -22.61
N TYR A 714 -16.31 -19.47 -23.73
CA TYR A 714 -15.48 -18.62 -24.58
C TYR A 714 -16.26 -17.45 -25.17
N MET A 715 -17.48 -17.70 -25.68
CA MET A 715 -18.35 -16.64 -26.19
C MET A 715 -18.85 -15.72 -25.07
N ALA A 716 -19.18 -16.27 -23.90
CA ALA A 716 -19.60 -15.47 -22.74
C ALA A 716 -18.46 -14.54 -22.27
N LEU A 717 -17.25 -15.08 -22.09
CA LEU A 717 -16.06 -14.32 -21.73
C LEU A 717 -15.68 -13.29 -22.80
N TRP A 718 -15.78 -13.64 -24.08
CA TRP A 718 -15.52 -12.68 -25.17
C TRP A 718 -16.50 -11.50 -25.12
N LYS A 719 -17.81 -11.77 -24.99
CA LYS A 719 -18.82 -10.72 -24.84
C LYS A 719 -18.55 -9.83 -23.62
N LEU A 720 -18.18 -10.44 -22.51
CA LEU A 720 -17.82 -9.70 -21.30
C LEU A 720 -16.54 -8.86 -21.47
N ALA A 721 -15.53 -9.36 -22.20
CA ALA A 721 -14.34 -8.60 -22.57
C ALA A 721 -14.70 -7.34 -23.37
N LEU A 722 -15.64 -7.45 -24.31
CA LEU A 722 -16.15 -6.31 -25.06
C LEU A 722 -16.90 -5.32 -24.17
N VAL A 723 -17.68 -5.79 -23.20
CA VAL A 723 -18.35 -4.93 -22.21
C VAL A 723 -17.33 -4.18 -21.34
N LEU A 724 -16.28 -4.86 -20.89
CA LEU A 724 -15.19 -4.27 -20.08
C LEU A 724 -14.28 -3.35 -20.90
N SER A 725 -14.22 -3.47 -22.23
CA SER A 725 -13.49 -2.50 -23.08
C SER A 725 -14.13 -1.11 -23.10
N VAL A 726 -15.36 -1.00 -22.60
CA VAL A 726 -16.11 0.25 -22.36
C VAL A 726 -16.54 0.36 -20.89
N ASP A 727 -15.68 -0.16 -20.00
CA ASP A 727 -15.86 -0.03 -18.56
C ASP A 727 -15.81 1.43 -18.12
N PRO A 728 -16.64 1.87 -17.15
CA PRO A 728 -16.59 3.24 -16.67
C PRO A 728 -15.31 3.59 -15.91
N HIS A 729 -14.56 2.59 -15.41
CA HIS A 729 -13.28 2.82 -14.77
C HIS A 729 -12.15 2.76 -15.82
N PRO A 730 -11.36 3.84 -15.99
CA PRO A 730 -10.41 3.98 -17.10
C PRO A 730 -9.29 2.93 -17.08
N GLU A 731 -8.88 2.44 -15.89
CA GLU A 731 -7.88 1.37 -15.79
C GLU A 731 -8.39 0.01 -16.25
N VAL A 732 -9.64 -0.33 -15.90
CA VAL A 732 -10.31 -1.58 -16.31
C VAL A 732 -10.51 -1.54 -17.82
N GLN A 733 -11.01 -0.40 -18.33
CA GLN A 733 -11.18 -0.13 -19.75
C GLN A 733 -9.89 -0.34 -20.54
N ARG A 734 -8.79 0.27 -20.07
CA ARG A 734 -7.47 0.17 -20.69
C ARG A 734 -6.99 -1.27 -20.80
N GLU A 735 -7.07 -2.04 -19.71
CA GLU A 735 -6.61 -3.43 -19.66
C GLU A 735 -7.47 -4.36 -20.52
N ALA A 736 -8.79 -4.18 -20.50
CA ALA A 736 -9.71 -4.93 -21.36
C ALA A 736 -9.47 -4.64 -22.84
N THR A 737 -9.21 -3.37 -23.20
CA THR A 737 -8.92 -2.97 -24.58
C THR A 737 -7.63 -3.63 -25.10
N ILE A 738 -6.62 -3.86 -24.24
CA ILE A 738 -5.41 -4.59 -24.63
C ILE A 738 -5.75 -6.03 -25.02
N VAL A 739 -6.59 -6.72 -24.23
CA VAL A 739 -7.05 -8.09 -24.53
C VAL A 739 -7.85 -8.14 -25.82
N VAL A 740 -8.80 -7.22 -25.99
CA VAL A 740 -9.66 -7.15 -27.18
C VAL A 740 -8.83 -6.88 -28.44
N ASP A 741 -7.89 -5.93 -28.40
CA ASP A 741 -7.03 -5.63 -29.54
C ASP A 741 -6.10 -6.80 -29.88
N PHE A 742 -5.56 -7.49 -28.87
CA PHE A 742 -4.73 -8.67 -29.09
C PHE A 742 -5.51 -9.75 -29.86
N VAL A 743 -6.72 -10.10 -29.41
CA VAL A 743 -7.55 -11.12 -30.08
C VAL A 743 -7.96 -10.69 -31.49
N HIS A 744 -8.31 -9.42 -31.70
CA HIS A 744 -8.60 -8.92 -33.04
C HIS A 744 -7.38 -8.95 -33.96
N ASN A 745 -6.19 -8.57 -33.49
CA ASN A 745 -4.95 -8.67 -34.26
C ASN A 745 -4.63 -10.13 -34.61
N ALA A 746 -4.75 -11.03 -33.64
CA ALA A 746 -4.60 -12.47 -33.86
C ALA A 746 -5.61 -12.99 -34.90
N LEU A 747 -6.87 -12.57 -34.80
CA LEU A 747 -7.92 -12.92 -35.77
C LEU A 747 -7.61 -12.43 -37.18
N LEU A 748 -7.09 -11.20 -37.32
CA LEU A 748 -6.69 -10.64 -38.60
C LEU A 748 -5.48 -11.35 -39.21
N SER A 749 -4.57 -11.85 -38.37
CA SER A 749 -3.42 -12.68 -38.82
C SER A 749 -3.78 -14.15 -39.08
N SER A 750 -4.96 -14.60 -38.65
CA SER A 750 -5.40 -15.99 -38.78
C SER A 750 -5.85 -16.33 -40.21
N LYS A 751 -6.13 -17.62 -40.47
CA LYS A 751 -6.64 -18.10 -41.76
C LYS A 751 -7.96 -17.46 -42.21
N VAL A 752 -8.78 -16.96 -41.27
CA VAL A 752 -10.04 -16.26 -41.57
C VAL A 752 -9.87 -14.75 -41.69
N GLY A 753 -8.65 -14.22 -41.56
CA GLY A 753 -8.35 -12.79 -41.51
C GLY A 753 -8.93 -11.98 -42.69
N VAL A 754 -8.85 -12.49 -43.92
CA VAL A 754 -9.42 -11.82 -45.11
C VAL A 754 -10.94 -11.67 -45.00
N GLN A 755 -11.65 -12.72 -44.56
CA GLN A 755 -13.10 -12.66 -44.36
C GLN A 755 -13.46 -11.71 -43.22
N THR A 756 -12.70 -11.75 -42.13
CA THR A 756 -12.84 -10.83 -41.00
C THR A 756 -12.72 -9.37 -41.44
N GLN A 757 -11.72 -9.04 -42.27
CA GLN A 757 -11.53 -7.67 -42.79
C GLN A 757 -12.75 -7.19 -43.59
N LEU A 758 -13.34 -8.05 -44.43
CA LEU A 758 -14.55 -7.74 -45.18
C LEU A 758 -15.76 -7.49 -44.26
N VAL A 759 -15.94 -8.32 -43.24
CA VAL A 759 -17.02 -8.16 -42.25
C VAL A 759 -16.84 -6.85 -41.48
N MET A 760 -15.63 -6.58 -40.97
CA MET A 760 -15.31 -5.34 -40.26
C MET A 760 -15.52 -4.09 -41.13
N ALA A 761 -15.10 -4.12 -42.40
CA ALA A 761 -15.28 -3.01 -43.33
C ALA A 761 -16.77 -2.71 -43.58
N GLU A 762 -17.59 -3.74 -43.73
CA GLU A 762 -19.04 -3.59 -43.92
C GLU A 762 -19.73 -3.04 -42.66
N ILE A 763 -19.33 -3.51 -41.47
CA ILE A 763 -19.80 -2.95 -40.19
C ILE A 763 -19.47 -1.46 -40.12
N ARG A 764 -18.20 -1.08 -40.33
CA ARG A 764 -17.75 0.33 -40.29
C ARG A 764 -18.55 1.20 -41.26
N LYS A 765 -18.71 0.75 -42.51
CA LYS A 765 -19.46 1.46 -43.55
C LYS A 765 -20.92 1.68 -43.16
N ARG A 766 -21.57 0.69 -42.55
CA ARG A 766 -22.97 0.81 -42.11
C ARG A 766 -23.12 1.70 -40.89
N THR A 767 -22.26 1.53 -39.89
CA THR A 767 -22.27 2.37 -38.69
C THR A 767 -22.08 3.85 -39.04
N ALA A 768 -21.18 4.17 -39.97
CA ALA A 768 -20.99 5.54 -40.46
C ALA A 768 -22.23 6.10 -41.18
N ARG A 769 -22.91 5.29 -42.00
CA ARG A 769 -24.16 5.68 -42.66
C ARG A 769 -25.30 5.93 -41.67
N THR A 770 -25.41 5.11 -40.63
CA THR A 770 -26.40 5.31 -39.56
C THR A 770 -26.09 6.59 -38.76
N ALA A 771 -24.81 6.87 -38.48
CA ALA A 771 -24.40 8.11 -37.81
C ALA A 771 -24.70 9.38 -38.63
N HIS A 772 -24.52 9.34 -39.96
CA HIS A 772 -24.86 10.44 -40.88
C HIS A 772 -26.38 10.70 -41.02
N LYS A 773 -27.24 9.70 -40.79
CA LYS A 773 -28.69 9.90 -40.77
C LYS A 773 -29.19 10.65 -39.53
N HIS A 774 -28.39 10.72 -38.47
CA HIS A 774 -28.76 11.37 -37.20
C HIS A 774 -28.24 12.81 -37.03
N THR A 775 -27.51 13.35 -38.02
CA THR A 775 -27.06 14.75 -38.03
C THR A 775 -27.96 15.59 -38.94
N PRO A 776 -28.77 16.54 -38.44
CA PRO A 776 -29.37 17.54 -39.31
C PRO A 776 -28.25 18.45 -39.87
N SER A 777 -28.36 18.84 -41.13
CA SER A 777 -27.33 19.60 -41.85
C SER A 777 -27.06 20.96 -41.20
N ALA A 778 -26.06 21.02 -40.32
CA ALA A 778 -25.44 22.26 -39.87
C ALA A 778 -24.19 22.53 -40.71
N SER A 779 -24.37 22.78 -42.00
CA SER A 779 -23.31 23.26 -42.88
C SER A 779 -23.79 24.47 -43.67
N GLN A 780 -23.94 25.60 -42.97
CA GLN A 780 -23.71 26.93 -43.54
C GLN A 780 -23.77 27.99 -42.44
N ARG A 781 -22.59 28.53 -42.09
CA ARG A 781 -22.28 29.83 -41.45
C ARG A 781 -21.37 29.70 -40.22
N ASN A 782 -20.06 29.87 -40.41
CA ASN A 782 -19.37 31.13 -40.07
C ASN A 782 -17.85 31.00 -40.26
N ASN A 783 -17.31 31.88 -41.09
CA ASN A 783 -15.92 32.31 -41.04
C ASN A 783 -15.78 33.30 -39.87
N ALA A 784 -14.94 32.99 -38.88
CA ALA A 784 -14.12 33.96 -38.15
C ALA A 784 -13.08 33.23 -37.28
N LEU A 785 -11.87 33.80 -37.27
CA LEU A 785 -10.65 33.57 -36.47
C LEU A 785 -10.86 32.75 -35.17
N GLY A 786 -10.04 31.76 -34.79
CA GLY A 786 -8.59 31.67 -34.94
C GLY A 786 -8.01 31.29 -33.58
N THR A 787 -8.10 30.01 -33.20
CA THR A 787 -7.40 29.41 -32.05
C THR A 787 -7.13 27.94 -32.37
N SER A 788 -5.87 27.52 -32.19
CA SER A 788 -5.40 26.16 -32.45
C SER A 788 -6.02 25.16 -31.47
N ASN A 789 -7.09 24.49 -31.89
CA ASN A 789 -7.59 23.29 -31.22
C ASN A 789 -6.77 22.08 -31.70
N SER A 790 -5.95 21.52 -30.81
CA SER A 790 -5.54 20.12 -30.90
C SER A 790 -6.81 19.27 -30.87
N GLN A 791 -7.15 18.65 -32.01
CA GLN A 791 -8.24 17.69 -32.08
C GLN A 791 -7.93 16.52 -31.12
N PRO A 792 -8.80 16.20 -30.15
CA PRO A 792 -8.73 14.92 -29.47
C PRO A 792 -9.07 13.84 -30.50
N LEU A 793 -8.26 12.79 -30.55
CA LEU A 793 -8.57 11.58 -31.31
C LEU A 793 -9.95 11.05 -30.87
N PRO A 794 -10.87 10.73 -31.79
CA PRO A 794 -12.06 9.99 -31.40
C PRO A 794 -11.61 8.66 -30.81
N SER A 795 -12.08 8.33 -29.61
CA SER A 795 -11.90 7.00 -29.02
C SER A 795 -12.26 5.94 -30.06
N PRO A 796 -11.37 4.99 -30.40
CA PRO A 796 -11.62 4.01 -31.45
C PRO A 796 -12.58 2.93 -30.93
N GLY A 797 -13.87 3.25 -30.87
CA GLY A 797 -14.94 2.29 -30.58
C GLY A 797 -15.48 1.68 -31.87
N LEU A 798 -14.77 0.71 -32.45
CA LEU A 798 -15.51 -0.37 -33.11
C LEU A 798 -16.19 -1.17 -32.01
N LEU A 799 -17.37 -1.73 -32.29
CA LEU A 799 -18.28 -2.40 -31.33
C LEU A 799 -19.24 -1.42 -30.65
N ARG A 800 -20.10 -0.83 -31.49
CA ARG A 800 -21.33 -0.20 -30.98
C ARG A 800 -22.25 -1.26 -30.37
N ARG A 801 -22.08 -2.56 -30.61
CA ARG A 801 -23.07 -3.60 -30.30
C ARG A 801 -23.26 -4.10 -28.89
N THR A 802 -22.26 -4.06 -28.01
CA THR A 802 -22.52 -4.30 -26.59
C THR A 802 -23.16 -3.08 -25.92
N ALA A 803 -22.97 -1.87 -26.49
CA ALA A 803 -23.64 -0.64 -26.08
C ALA A 803 -24.94 -0.33 -26.84
N SER A 804 -25.18 -0.93 -28.00
CA SER A 804 -26.32 -0.62 -28.88
C SER A 804 -27.50 -1.56 -28.72
N LEU A 805 -27.57 -2.26 -27.59
CA LEU A 805 -28.83 -2.77 -27.04
C LEU A 805 -29.64 -1.66 -26.33
N LEU A 806 -29.17 -0.40 -26.35
CA LEU A 806 -29.69 0.68 -25.50
C LEU A 806 -30.38 1.84 -26.24
N PHE A 807 -30.49 1.86 -27.58
CA PHE A 807 -31.16 2.97 -28.29
C PHE A 807 -31.92 2.53 -29.56
N PRO A 808 -33.23 2.80 -29.70
CA PRO A 808 -33.99 2.49 -30.92
C PRO A 808 -33.77 3.49 -32.06
N SER A 809 -33.87 2.99 -33.29
CA SER A 809 -34.04 3.76 -34.54
C SER A 809 -35.49 4.25 -34.70
N LEU A 810 -35.65 5.45 -35.25
CA LEU A 810 -36.94 6.10 -35.51
C LEU A 810 -37.44 5.77 -36.95
N VAL A 811 -38.58 5.07 -37.00
CA VAL A 811 -39.68 4.96 -37.99
C VAL A 811 -39.43 5.25 -39.49
N THR A 812 -39.90 4.33 -40.36
CA THR A 812 -40.48 4.67 -41.68
C THR A 812 -41.72 3.82 -41.95
N ASN A 813 -42.90 4.47 -41.97
CA ASN A 813 -44.12 3.96 -42.60
C ASN A 813 -44.02 4.25 -44.11
N GLU A 814 -44.19 3.24 -44.96
CA GLU A 814 -44.32 3.44 -46.41
C GLU A 814 -45.77 3.82 -46.75
N ASP A 815 -45.94 4.98 -47.39
CA ASP A 815 -47.17 5.37 -48.08
C ASP A 815 -47.04 5.11 -49.59
N LYS A 816 -48.05 4.47 -50.20
CA LYS A 816 -48.25 4.40 -51.66
C LYS A 816 -49.51 5.18 -52.06
N SER A 817 -49.29 6.30 -52.77
CA SER A 817 -50.03 6.85 -53.94
C SER A 817 -51.57 6.68 -54.02
N ARG A 818 -52.43 7.72 -54.23
CA ARG A 818 -52.55 8.68 -55.35
C ARG A 818 -53.77 9.65 -55.10
N PRO A 819 -54.16 10.62 -55.97
CA PRO A 819 -54.41 12.03 -55.57
C PRO A 819 -55.86 12.53 -55.75
N THR A 820 -56.21 13.70 -55.17
CA THR A 820 -57.08 14.75 -55.79
C THR A 820 -57.30 15.99 -54.90
N THR A 821 -56.93 17.16 -55.44
CA THR A 821 -57.50 18.54 -55.33
C THR A 821 -57.71 19.27 -53.98
N PRO A 822 -57.61 20.62 -53.96
CA PRO A 822 -57.45 21.40 -52.74
C PRO A 822 -58.75 22.04 -52.24
N THR A 823 -59.04 21.92 -50.95
CA THR A 823 -59.97 22.79 -50.23
C THR A 823 -59.53 22.97 -48.77
N LEU A 824 -59.31 24.21 -48.36
CA LEU A 824 -59.29 24.63 -46.94
C LEU A 824 -60.67 24.31 -46.33
N PRO A 825 -60.77 23.78 -45.09
CA PRO A 825 -61.03 24.69 -43.97
C PRO A 825 -60.59 24.23 -42.55
N ARG A 826 -60.51 25.23 -41.65
CA ARG A 826 -60.80 25.25 -40.19
C ARG A 826 -60.66 23.95 -39.38
N SER A 827 -59.78 24.01 -38.38
CA SER A 827 -59.63 23.06 -37.28
C SER A 827 -60.83 23.03 -36.33
N PRO A 828 -61.43 21.85 -36.05
CA PRO A 828 -62.16 21.59 -34.82
C PRO A 828 -61.30 20.75 -33.85
N SER A 829 -61.46 21.08 -32.58
CA SER A 829 -60.99 20.35 -31.39
C SER A 829 -61.16 18.83 -31.48
N LEU A 830 -60.07 18.08 -31.32
CA LEU A 830 -60.09 16.62 -31.20
C LEU A 830 -60.19 16.19 -29.73
N LYS A 831 -61.22 15.37 -29.47
CA LYS A 831 -61.46 14.62 -28.23
C LYS A 831 -60.40 13.52 -28.07
N LEU A 832 -59.89 13.35 -26.85
CA LEU A 832 -58.99 12.27 -26.44
C LEU A 832 -59.72 10.92 -26.36
N THR A 833 -59.11 9.87 -26.91
CA THR A 833 -59.46 8.45 -26.69
C THR A 833 -58.95 7.97 -25.31
N PRO A 834 -59.64 7.04 -24.59
CA PRO A 834 -59.43 6.84 -23.15
C PRO A 834 -58.23 5.99 -22.71
N ASN A 835 -57.29 5.62 -23.59
CA ASN A 835 -56.28 4.57 -23.28
C ASN A 835 -54.80 4.91 -23.54
N GLN A 836 -54.44 6.20 -23.65
CA GLN A 836 -53.02 6.60 -23.74
C GLN A 836 -52.53 7.21 -22.42
N ILE A 837 -51.45 6.66 -21.86
CA ILE A 837 -50.75 7.24 -20.70
C ILE A 837 -50.20 8.62 -21.13
N PRO A 838 -50.46 9.71 -20.39
CA PRO A 838 -49.95 11.04 -20.73
C PRO A 838 -48.40 11.09 -20.70
N VAL A 839 -47.77 11.07 -21.87
CA VAL A 839 -46.32 11.12 -22.12
C VAL A 839 -45.66 12.39 -21.54
N PRO A 840 -44.51 12.35 -20.84
CA PRO A 840 -43.84 13.51 -20.25
C PRO A 840 -43.66 14.66 -21.23
N ALA A 841 -43.96 15.89 -20.80
CA ALA A 841 -43.84 17.07 -21.67
C ALA A 841 -42.38 17.32 -22.15
N GLU A 842 -41.38 16.78 -21.46
CA GLU A 842 -39.95 16.86 -21.84
C GLU A 842 -39.66 16.31 -23.26
N GLN A 843 -40.45 15.33 -23.73
CA GLN A 843 -40.31 14.75 -25.08
C GLN A 843 -41.00 15.57 -26.19
N ASN A 844 -41.96 16.44 -25.83
CA ASN A 844 -42.66 17.31 -26.79
C ASN A 844 -41.99 18.69 -26.92
N ASP A 845 -41.04 19.01 -26.04
CA ASP A 845 -40.31 20.26 -26.07
C ASP A 845 -39.28 20.23 -27.23
N ARG A 846 -39.25 21.27 -28.08
CA ARG A 846 -38.22 21.38 -29.15
C ARG A 846 -36.83 21.21 -28.54
N PRO A 847 -35.90 20.46 -29.18
CA PRO A 847 -34.54 20.33 -28.66
C PRO A 847 -33.94 21.72 -28.52
N SER A 848 -33.55 22.09 -27.30
CA SER A 848 -32.61 23.19 -27.11
C SER A 848 -31.28 22.81 -27.75
N SER A 849 -30.39 23.79 -27.94
CA SER A 849 -29.02 23.63 -28.44
C SER A 849 -28.40 22.27 -28.07
N LEU A 850 -27.75 21.60 -29.02
CA LEU A 850 -27.04 20.34 -28.76
C LEU A 850 -26.18 20.46 -27.51
N ALA A 851 -26.42 19.58 -26.53
CA ALA A 851 -25.61 19.49 -25.33
C ALA A 851 -24.13 19.33 -25.72
N GLN A 852 -23.27 20.11 -25.11
CA GLN A 852 -21.84 20.06 -25.37
C GLN A 852 -21.23 18.97 -24.50
N TYR A 853 -20.51 18.03 -25.13
CA TYR A 853 -19.81 16.96 -24.44
C TYR A 853 -18.32 17.28 -24.37
N ASN A 854 -17.66 16.84 -23.29
CA ASN A 854 -16.20 16.91 -23.12
C ASN A 854 -15.66 18.35 -23.15
N VAL A 855 -16.42 19.29 -22.60
CA VAL A 855 -16.03 20.71 -22.48
C VAL A 855 -14.98 20.92 -21.39
N ALA A 856 -14.93 20.02 -20.40
CA ALA A 856 -14.03 20.06 -19.26
C ALA A 856 -13.17 18.80 -19.18
N HIS A 857 -12.11 18.86 -18.38
CA HIS A 857 -11.22 17.74 -18.11
C HIS A 857 -11.98 16.58 -17.43
N GLU A 858 -11.74 15.35 -17.87
CA GLU A 858 -12.26 14.15 -17.24
C GLU A 858 -11.29 13.69 -16.14
N PRO A 859 -11.70 13.63 -14.87
CA PRO A 859 -10.83 13.21 -13.78
C PRO A 859 -10.60 11.70 -13.84
N TYR A 860 -9.34 11.29 -13.73
CA TYR A 860 -8.93 9.89 -13.68
C TYR A 860 -8.52 9.50 -12.25
N SER A 861 -8.24 8.22 -12.03
CA SER A 861 -7.62 7.76 -10.78
C SER A 861 -6.20 8.35 -10.64
N GLY A 862 -5.76 8.73 -9.44
CA GLY A 862 -4.54 9.53 -9.25
C GLY A 862 -3.27 8.97 -9.92
N ALA A 863 -3.07 7.65 -9.92
CA ALA A 863 -1.93 6.99 -10.58
C ALA A 863 -2.23 6.45 -12.00
N TYR A 864 -3.22 7.02 -12.69
CA TYR A 864 -3.60 6.59 -14.03
C TYR A 864 -2.46 6.84 -15.04
N LYS A 865 -2.30 5.91 -15.97
CA LYS A 865 -1.38 6.02 -17.10
C LYS A 865 -2.10 5.55 -18.34
N GLU A 866 -2.18 6.41 -19.34
CA GLU A 866 -2.76 6.04 -20.63
C GLU A 866 -1.98 4.90 -21.29
N ARG A 867 -2.67 4.15 -22.16
CA ARG A 867 -2.04 3.10 -22.95
C ARG A 867 -1.20 3.74 -24.06
N ASP A 868 0.04 3.28 -24.16
CA ASP A 868 0.90 3.59 -25.30
C ASP A 868 0.46 2.78 -26.54
N LEU A 869 -0.19 3.45 -27.49
CA LEU A 869 -0.69 2.84 -28.73
C LEU A 869 0.43 2.51 -29.73
N MET A 870 1.65 3.02 -29.54
CA MET A 870 2.79 2.68 -30.40
C MET A 870 3.31 1.27 -30.11
N LYS A 871 3.04 0.74 -28.92
CA LYS A 871 3.41 -0.63 -28.54
C LYS A 871 2.30 -1.61 -28.94
N PRO A 872 2.65 -2.73 -29.61
CA PRO A 872 1.65 -3.75 -29.90
C PRO A 872 1.08 -4.32 -28.58
N PRO A 873 -0.21 -4.67 -28.54
CA PRO A 873 -0.80 -5.31 -27.36
C PRO A 873 -0.09 -6.64 -27.12
N ALA A 874 0.32 -6.87 -25.87
CA ALA A 874 1.02 -8.08 -25.46
C ALA A 874 0.27 -8.74 -24.30
N LEU A 875 0.05 -10.04 -24.40
CA LEU A 875 -0.55 -10.89 -23.37
C LEU A 875 0.49 -11.96 -22.94
N PRO A 876 0.37 -12.53 -21.72
CA PRO A 876 -0.64 -12.24 -20.72
C PRO A 876 -0.37 -10.93 -19.97
N LEU A 877 -1.43 -10.33 -19.41
CA LEU A 877 -1.30 -9.18 -18.52
C LEU A 877 -0.70 -9.61 -17.18
N LYS A 878 0.07 -8.73 -16.55
CA LYS A 878 0.66 -8.98 -15.23
C LYS A 878 -0.19 -8.37 -14.12
N SER A 879 -0.56 -9.19 -13.14
CA SER A 879 -1.20 -8.74 -11.91
C SER A 879 -0.25 -7.88 -11.08
N LYS A 880 -0.80 -6.86 -10.40
CA LYS A 880 -0.09 -6.03 -9.42
C LYS A 880 -0.63 -6.22 -7.99
N PHE A 881 -1.68 -7.03 -7.85
CA PHE A 881 -2.40 -7.20 -6.60
C PHE A 881 -1.57 -7.84 -5.49
N LEU A 882 -0.71 -8.82 -5.83
CA LEU A 882 0.19 -9.45 -4.84
C LEU A 882 1.15 -8.40 -4.25
N GLU A 883 1.79 -7.59 -5.08
CA GLU A 883 2.73 -6.55 -4.62
C GLU A 883 2.04 -5.48 -3.78
N TRP A 884 0.82 -5.07 -4.17
CA TRP A 884 0.00 -4.17 -3.38
C TRP A 884 -0.40 -4.77 -2.02
N SER A 885 -0.73 -6.06 -1.99
CA SER A 885 -1.06 -6.76 -0.74
C SER A 885 0.16 -6.84 0.20
N ILE A 886 1.37 -7.05 -0.34
CA ILE A 886 2.63 -7.07 0.44
C ILE A 886 2.86 -5.72 1.16
N GLU A 887 2.39 -4.61 0.60
CA GLU A 887 2.54 -3.27 1.19
C GLU A 887 1.95 -3.16 2.59
N TYR A 888 0.89 -3.92 2.89
CA TYR A 888 0.30 -4.02 4.24
C TYR A 888 1.35 -4.37 5.31
N PHE A 889 2.25 -5.32 5.01
CA PHE A 889 3.33 -5.74 5.91
C PHE A 889 4.58 -4.86 5.83
N ARG A 890 4.55 -3.79 5.03
CA ARG A 890 5.57 -2.73 5.02
C ARG A 890 5.12 -1.49 5.79
N GLU A 891 3.82 -1.29 5.92
CA GLU A 891 3.21 -0.18 6.66
C GLU A 891 3.12 -0.48 8.17
N PRO A 892 3.26 0.53 9.04
CA PRO A 892 3.06 0.38 10.49
C PRO A 892 1.67 -0.17 10.83
N GLN A 893 1.61 -1.13 11.77
CA GLN A 893 0.36 -1.78 12.20
C GLN A 893 0.08 -1.64 13.71
N MET A 894 1.08 -1.21 14.50
CA MET A 894 0.92 -1.05 15.96
C MET A 894 0.48 0.37 16.36
N LYS A 895 0.45 1.32 15.41
CA LYS A 895 -0.03 2.68 15.65
C LYS A 895 -1.49 2.83 15.20
N PRO A 896 -2.31 3.59 15.95
CA PRO A 896 -3.63 3.97 15.47
C PRO A 896 -3.51 4.77 14.17
N SER A 897 -4.59 4.79 13.39
CA SER A 897 -4.66 5.65 12.21
C SER A 897 -4.56 7.13 12.62
N GLU A 898 -4.01 7.99 11.76
CA GLU A 898 -3.90 9.42 12.05
C GLU A 898 -5.29 10.01 12.37
N ALA A 899 -6.33 9.60 11.65
CA ALA A 899 -7.72 10.03 11.88
C ALA A 899 -8.28 9.70 13.28
N ASP A 900 -7.69 8.75 14.00
CA ASP A 900 -8.09 8.34 15.35
C ASP A 900 -7.10 8.78 16.44
N GLU A 901 -5.92 9.30 16.06
CA GLU A 901 -4.87 9.75 16.98
C GLU A 901 -5.13 11.19 17.46
N PRO A 902 -5.44 11.41 18.76
CA PRO A 902 -5.70 12.75 19.26
C PRO A 902 -4.48 13.67 19.09
N GLY A 903 -4.70 14.83 18.46
CA GLY A 903 -3.65 15.83 18.19
C GLY A 903 -3.02 15.72 16.81
N SER A 904 -3.30 14.67 16.03
CA SER A 904 -2.95 14.62 14.60
C SER A 904 -3.70 15.70 13.81
N THR A 905 -3.20 16.06 12.64
CA THR A 905 -3.86 17.04 11.74
C THR A 905 -5.23 16.53 11.32
N GLU A 906 -5.34 15.29 10.86
CA GLU A 906 -6.61 14.69 10.42
C GLU A 906 -7.64 14.61 11.55
N TYR A 907 -7.23 14.21 12.75
CA TYR A 907 -8.10 14.15 13.93
C TYR A 907 -8.64 15.54 14.30
N ASN A 908 -7.77 16.55 14.32
CA ASN A 908 -8.14 17.92 14.66
C ASN A 908 -9.10 18.52 13.61
N GLU A 909 -8.84 18.28 12.32
CA GLU A 909 -9.75 18.70 11.25
C GLU A 909 -11.12 18.02 11.38
N ARG A 910 -11.14 16.71 11.67
CA ARG A 910 -12.37 15.95 11.89
C ARG A 910 -13.17 16.48 13.08
N LEU A 911 -12.49 16.80 14.18
CA LEU A 911 -13.11 17.40 15.36
C LEU A 911 -13.70 18.78 15.03
N TRP A 912 -12.97 19.61 14.27
CA TRP A 912 -13.45 20.90 13.80
C TRP A 912 -14.70 20.75 12.91
N ARG A 913 -14.70 19.81 11.96
CA ARG A 913 -15.87 19.52 11.10
C ARG A 913 -17.08 19.10 11.94
N ARG A 914 -16.90 18.22 12.93
CA ARG A 914 -17.99 17.82 13.84
C ARG A 914 -18.57 19.02 14.62
N ALA A 915 -17.70 19.85 15.20
CA ALA A 915 -18.13 21.03 15.95
C ALA A 915 -18.88 22.04 15.06
N ARG A 916 -18.40 22.27 13.83
CA ARG A 916 -19.10 23.08 12.82
C ARG A 916 -20.47 22.50 12.48
N ASN A 917 -20.54 21.20 12.19
CA ASN A 917 -21.78 20.54 11.81
C ASN A 917 -22.83 20.64 12.93
N GLU A 918 -22.42 20.42 14.19
CA GLU A 918 -23.29 20.59 15.35
C GLU A 918 -23.79 22.03 15.50
N THR A 919 -22.93 23.01 15.24
CA THR A 919 -23.30 24.44 15.26
C THR A 919 -24.38 24.73 14.21
N ILE A 920 -24.22 24.24 12.98
CA ILE A 920 -25.22 24.39 11.91
C ILE A 920 -26.56 23.76 12.32
N PHE A 921 -26.55 22.57 12.94
CA PHE A 921 -27.78 21.97 13.46
C PHE A 921 -28.46 22.85 14.51
N ARG A 922 -27.71 23.37 15.49
CA ARG A 922 -28.26 24.25 16.52
C ARG A 922 -28.84 25.56 15.94
N GLU A 923 -28.19 26.14 14.94
CA GLU A 923 -28.63 27.37 14.26
C GLU A 923 -29.89 27.15 13.43
N THR A 924 -30.00 26.02 12.72
CA THR A 924 -31.10 25.75 11.79
C THR A 924 -32.36 25.19 12.43
N GLN A 925 -32.25 24.54 13.59
CA GLN A 925 -33.39 23.99 14.33
C GLN A 925 -34.53 25.01 14.60
N PRO A 926 -34.27 26.24 15.10
CA PRO A 926 -35.33 27.24 15.31
C PRO A 926 -36.00 27.70 14.00
N LEU A 927 -35.30 27.61 12.85
CA LEU A 927 -35.80 28.06 11.55
C LEU A 927 -36.97 27.19 11.04
N LYS A 928 -37.21 26.03 11.64
CA LYS A 928 -38.32 25.13 11.26
C LYS A 928 -39.69 25.80 11.30
N GLN A 929 -39.96 26.59 12.33
CA GLN A 929 -41.23 27.31 12.47
C GLN A 929 -41.31 28.49 11.50
N GLN A 930 -40.18 29.19 11.31
CA GLN A 930 -40.08 30.33 10.41
C GLN A 930 -40.30 29.92 8.95
N ALA A 931 -39.66 28.84 8.52
CA ALA A 931 -39.73 28.32 7.16
C ALA A 931 -41.17 28.00 6.70
N GLY A 932 -42.01 27.46 7.59
CA GLY A 932 -43.39 27.07 7.29
C GLY A 932 -44.41 28.22 7.30
N SER A 933 -44.02 29.43 7.73
CA SER A 933 -44.92 30.59 7.89
C SER A 933 -44.48 31.84 7.11
N HIS A 934 -43.18 31.97 6.82
CA HIS A 934 -42.64 33.13 6.11
C HIS A 934 -42.59 32.93 4.58
N LYS A 935 -42.51 34.06 3.86
CA LYS A 935 -42.37 34.10 2.40
C LYS A 935 -40.94 33.75 1.97
N TRP A 936 -40.80 32.99 0.89
CA TRP A 936 -39.52 32.58 0.29
C TRP A 936 -39.18 33.40 -0.96
N ASN A 937 -39.25 34.73 -0.85
CA ASN A 937 -39.07 35.66 -1.97
C ASN A 937 -37.80 36.52 -1.87
N ASN A 938 -36.99 36.34 -0.82
CA ASN A 938 -35.75 37.10 -0.68
C ASN A 938 -34.68 36.46 -1.57
N GLN A 939 -34.18 37.22 -2.54
CA GLN A 939 -33.14 36.75 -3.44
C GLN A 939 -31.77 36.79 -2.74
N LEU A 940 -31.17 35.61 -2.54
CA LEU A 940 -29.86 35.44 -1.92
C LEU A 940 -28.73 35.69 -2.94
N GLY A 941 -28.93 35.30 -4.20
CA GLY A 941 -27.91 35.42 -5.23
C GLY A 941 -28.33 34.87 -6.59
N ILE A 942 -27.55 35.22 -7.62
CA ILE A 942 -27.68 34.68 -8.98
C ILE A 942 -26.31 34.18 -9.41
N ILE A 943 -26.22 32.90 -9.79
CA ILE A 943 -24.98 32.27 -10.26
C ILE A 943 -25.13 31.99 -11.76
N ASN A 944 -24.18 32.40 -12.58
CA ASN A 944 -24.16 32.05 -14.00
C ASN A 944 -23.35 30.76 -14.21
N ASN A 945 -24.03 29.68 -14.55
CA ASN A 945 -23.43 28.37 -14.75
C ASN A 945 -22.68 28.24 -16.10
N GLY A 946 -22.98 29.12 -17.08
CA GLY A 946 -22.42 29.05 -18.44
C GLY A 946 -22.96 27.91 -19.32
N ALA A 947 -23.71 26.98 -18.75
CA ALA A 947 -24.43 25.89 -19.42
C ALA A 947 -25.78 25.66 -18.72
N GLN A 948 -26.73 25.04 -19.41
CA GLN A 948 -28.08 24.79 -18.90
C GLN A 948 -28.05 23.91 -17.64
N PRO A 949 -28.47 24.41 -16.45
CA PRO A 949 -28.58 23.56 -15.27
C PRO A 949 -29.70 22.53 -15.45
N ALA A 950 -29.33 21.25 -15.37
CA ALA A 950 -30.25 20.11 -15.49
C ALA A 950 -30.57 19.48 -14.11
N LYS A 951 -29.57 19.39 -13.22
CA LYS A 951 -29.71 18.88 -11.85
C LYS A 951 -28.87 19.71 -10.88
N MET A 952 -29.35 19.85 -9.65
CA MET A 952 -28.69 20.62 -8.60
C MET A 952 -28.79 19.86 -7.28
N THR A 953 -27.70 19.82 -6.53
CA THR A 953 -27.64 19.20 -5.21
C THR A 953 -26.79 20.07 -4.28
N PHE A 954 -27.37 20.47 -3.15
CA PHE A 954 -26.66 21.20 -2.11
C PHE A 954 -25.93 20.22 -1.19
N HIS A 955 -24.73 20.63 -0.75
CA HIS A 955 -24.05 19.96 0.34
C HIS A 955 -24.74 20.29 1.67
N GLN A 956 -24.70 19.37 2.63
CA GLN A 956 -25.39 19.48 3.91
C GLN A 956 -24.78 20.53 4.84
N PHE A 957 -23.44 20.64 4.87
CA PHE A 957 -22.71 21.52 5.80
C PHE A 957 -21.79 22.56 5.15
N GLU A 958 -20.95 22.15 4.20
CA GLU A 958 -20.16 23.09 3.37
C GLU A 958 -21.06 23.99 2.52
N ASP A 959 -20.55 25.18 2.19
CA ASP A 959 -21.24 26.16 1.34
C ASP A 959 -21.20 25.75 -0.15
N HIS A 960 -21.26 24.46 -0.47
CA HIS A 960 -21.11 23.90 -1.82
C HIS A 960 -22.44 23.57 -2.50
N LEU A 961 -22.53 23.87 -3.79
CA LEU A 961 -23.63 23.53 -4.68
C LEU A 961 -23.08 22.82 -5.92
N ALA A 962 -23.42 21.53 -6.08
CA ALA A 962 -23.09 20.77 -7.29
C ALA A 962 -24.21 20.93 -8.32
N VAL A 963 -23.84 21.22 -9.56
CA VAL A 963 -24.74 21.47 -10.69
C VAL A 963 -24.29 20.65 -11.90
N ALA A 964 -25.18 19.81 -12.41
CA ALA A 964 -24.95 19.10 -13.67
C ALA A 964 -25.59 19.86 -14.82
N ASP A 965 -24.92 19.90 -15.96
CA ASP A 965 -25.49 20.38 -17.22
C ASP A 965 -26.35 19.31 -17.92
N ASP A 966 -26.85 19.63 -19.11
CA ASP A 966 -27.64 18.71 -19.94
C ASP A 966 -26.80 17.71 -20.74
N GLY A 967 -25.46 17.74 -20.60
CA GLY A 967 -24.50 16.85 -21.23
C GLY A 967 -23.77 15.96 -20.23
N ASN A 968 -22.46 16.21 -20.04
CA ASN A 968 -21.59 15.45 -19.15
C ASN A 968 -20.78 16.30 -18.16
N THR A 969 -21.06 17.59 -18.01
CA THR A 969 -20.25 18.47 -17.15
C THR A 969 -20.89 18.64 -15.78
N VAL A 970 -20.05 18.57 -14.73
CA VAL A 970 -20.39 18.94 -13.36
C VAL A 970 -19.67 20.22 -12.99
N TYR A 971 -20.41 21.16 -12.40
CA TYR A 971 -19.93 22.42 -11.85
C TYR A 971 -20.11 22.40 -10.33
N VAL A 972 -19.09 22.80 -9.59
CA VAL A 972 -19.16 22.96 -8.13
C VAL A 972 -18.99 24.43 -7.80
N TRP A 973 -19.98 24.99 -7.13
CA TRP A 973 -20.03 26.40 -6.76
C TRP A 973 -20.00 26.57 -5.25
N ASP A 974 -19.26 27.58 -4.76
CA ASP A 974 -19.46 28.14 -3.43
C ASP A 974 -20.68 29.06 -3.51
N TRP A 975 -21.83 28.61 -3.00
CA TRP A 975 -23.08 29.36 -3.15
C TRP A 975 -23.12 30.64 -2.30
N LYS A 976 -22.28 30.72 -1.25
CA LYS A 976 -22.21 31.86 -0.34
C LYS A 976 -21.30 32.96 -0.89
N LYS A 977 -20.11 32.59 -1.40
CA LYS A 977 -19.17 33.52 -2.05
C LYS A 977 -19.48 33.76 -3.53
N GLN A 978 -20.37 32.96 -4.11
CA GLN A 978 -20.74 32.97 -5.54
C GLN A 978 -19.55 32.71 -6.48
N GLY A 979 -18.53 32.00 -6.01
CA GLY A 979 -17.35 31.61 -6.78
C GLY A 979 -17.43 30.16 -7.27
N ARG A 980 -16.93 29.88 -8.49
CA ARG A 980 -16.79 28.50 -8.97
C ARG A 980 -15.57 27.86 -8.31
N LEU A 981 -15.77 26.72 -7.67
CA LEU A 981 -14.70 25.92 -7.06
C LEU A 981 -14.08 24.99 -8.09
N SER A 982 -14.91 24.23 -8.80
CA SER A 982 -14.44 23.30 -9.82
C SER A 982 -15.40 23.11 -10.99
N ARG A 983 -14.89 22.55 -12.09
CA ARG A 983 -15.61 22.15 -13.29
C ARG A 983 -14.91 20.97 -13.97
N PHE A 984 -15.61 19.85 -14.09
CA PHE A 984 -15.06 18.63 -14.68
C PHE A 984 -16.09 17.85 -15.49
N SER A 985 -15.61 16.98 -16.38
CA SER A 985 -16.43 16.08 -17.18
C SER A 985 -16.62 14.75 -16.44
N ASN A 986 -17.86 14.26 -16.40
CA ASN A 986 -18.24 12.98 -15.81
C ASN A 986 -17.90 11.77 -16.72
N GLY A 987 -17.46 12.00 -17.96
CA GLY A 987 -17.04 10.92 -18.85
C GLY A 987 -18.17 10.02 -19.39
N ASN A 988 -19.44 10.40 -19.22
CA ASN A 988 -20.55 9.67 -19.87
C ASN A 988 -20.55 9.93 -21.39
N PRO A 989 -20.93 8.92 -22.21
CA PRO A 989 -20.89 9.02 -23.67
C PRO A 989 -21.94 9.97 -24.23
N GLU A 990 -21.73 10.42 -25.47
CA GLU A 990 -22.69 11.26 -26.20
C GLU A 990 -24.07 10.60 -26.29
N GLY A 991 -25.12 11.37 -26.00
CA GLY A 991 -26.51 10.88 -25.93
C GLY A 991 -26.93 10.37 -24.54
N SER A 992 -25.98 10.17 -23.61
CA SER A 992 -26.27 9.98 -22.19
C SER A 992 -26.18 11.32 -21.45
N LYS A 993 -26.96 11.49 -20.38
CA LYS A 993 -26.94 12.66 -19.49
C LYS A 993 -26.77 12.25 -18.03
N ILE A 994 -26.29 13.17 -17.21
CA ILE A 994 -26.26 12.99 -15.74
C ILE A 994 -27.70 13.01 -15.23
N SER A 995 -28.13 11.94 -14.58
CA SER A 995 -29.52 11.76 -14.15
C SER A 995 -29.77 12.24 -12.73
N ASP A 996 -28.82 12.03 -11.83
CA ASP A 996 -28.85 12.54 -10.45
C ASP A 996 -27.45 12.63 -9.84
N MET A 997 -27.31 13.42 -8.77
CA MET A 997 -26.07 13.60 -8.01
C MET A 997 -26.35 13.62 -6.50
N LYS A 998 -25.51 12.96 -5.71
CA LYS A 998 -25.59 12.95 -4.25
C LYS A 998 -24.21 13.18 -3.65
N PHE A 999 -24.15 13.92 -2.56
CA PHE A 999 -22.96 13.93 -1.70
C PHE A 999 -23.03 12.72 -0.75
N ILE A 1000 -21.88 12.12 -0.46
CA ILE A 1000 -21.73 11.01 0.48
C ILE A 1000 -20.67 11.39 1.52
N ASN A 1001 -20.73 10.81 2.72
CA ASN A 1001 -19.83 11.11 3.84
C ASN A 1001 -19.82 12.60 4.26
N GLU A 1002 -20.94 13.30 4.09
CA GLU A 1002 -21.03 14.76 4.31
C GLU A 1002 -20.67 15.22 5.73
N ASP A 1003 -20.79 14.34 6.73
CA ASP A 1003 -20.44 14.64 8.13
C ASP A 1003 -18.92 14.85 8.35
N ASP A 1004 -18.07 14.42 7.41
CA ASP A 1004 -16.61 14.50 7.53
C ASP A 1004 -15.99 14.90 6.18
N GLN A 1005 -15.35 13.97 5.46
CA GLN A 1005 -14.82 14.20 4.11
C GLN A 1005 -15.82 13.76 3.05
N ALA A 1006 -16.50 14.74 2.45
CA ALA A 1006 -17.51 14.48 1.44
C ALA A 1006 -16.93 13.99 0.11
N MET A 1007 -17.66 13.13 -0.57
CA MET A 1007 -17.41 12.74 -1.97
C MET A 1007 -18.66 12.99 -2.81
N LEU A 1008 -18.48 13.15 -4.12
CA LEU A 1008 -19.59 13.35 -5.05
C LEU A 1008 -19.91 12.07 -5.83
N LEU A 1009 -21.12 11.56 -5.65
CA LEU A 1009 -21.68 10.41 -6.35
C LEU A 1009 -22.54 10.89 -7.52
N THR A 1010 -22.24 10.44 -8.73
CA THR A 1010 -23.00 10.80 -9.94
C THR A 1010 -23.57 9.55 -10.60
N GLY A 1011 -24.86 9.59 -10.95
CA GLY A 1011 -25.52 8.57 -11.75
C GLY A 1011 -25.82 9.10 -13.14
N SER A 1012 -25.56 8.27 -14.15
CA SER A 1012 -25.73 8.63 -15.56
C SER A 1012 -26.83 7.78 -16.21
N SER A 1013 -27.50 8.30 -17.23
CA SER A 1013 -28.63 7.60 -17.87
C SER A 1013 -28.27 6.28 -18.58
N ASP A 1014 -26.98 6.02 -18.79
CA ASP A 1014 -26.41 4.77 -19.29
C ASP A 1014 -26.26 3.69 -18.21
N GLY A 1015 -26.72 3.94 -16.98
CA GLY A 1015 -26.71 2.95 -15.89
C GLY A 1015 -25.40 2.89 -15.11
N VAL A 1016 -24.52 3.89 -15.27
CA VAL A 1016 -23.21 3.97 -14.62
C VAL A 1016 -23.25 4.87 -13.39
N ILE A 1017 -22.54 4.45 -12.35
CA ILE A 1017 -22.22 5.24 -11.16
C ILE A 1017 -20.74 5.58 -11.14
N ARG A 1018 -20.41 6.82 -10.78
CA ARG A 1018 -19.05 7.30 -10.53
C ARG A 1018 -18.97 8.03 -9.19
N VAL A 1019 -17.85 7.86 -8.50
CA VAL A 1019 -17.55 8.47 -7.19
C VAL A 1019 -16.30 9.34 -7.34
N TYR A 1020 -16.42 10.63 -7.04
CA TYR A 1020 -15.33 11.60 -7.11
C TYR A 1020 -14.92 12.08 -5.73
N ARG A 1021 -13.61 12.13 -5.49
CA ARG A 1021 -12.99 12.74 -4.31
C ARG A 1021 -12.32 14.05 -4.68
N ASN A 1022 -12.09 14.91 -3.69
CA ASN A 1022 -11.52 16.25 -3.87
C ASN A 1022 -12.28 17.05 -4.96
N TYR A 1023 -13.61 16.91 -4.98
CA TYR A 1023 -14.46 17.47 -6.02
C TYR A 1023 -14.43 19.00 -6.03
N GLU A 1024 -13.95 19.63 -4.97
CA GLU A 1024 -13.80 21.07 -4.78
C GLU A 1024 -12.63 21.70 -5.55
N SER A 1025 -11.69 20.90 -6.08
CA SER A 1025 -10.47 21.41 -6.73
C SER A 1025 -10.30 20.87 -8.15
N ASP A 1026 -10.21 21.77 -9.14
CA ASP A 1026 -9.94 21.43 -10.55
C ASP A 1026 -8.65 20.62 -10.76
N ARG A 1027 -7.67 20.75 -9.85
CA ARG A 1027 -6.36 20.09 -9.98
C ARG A 1027 -6.25 18.77 -9.22
N ALA A 1028 -6.98 18.65 -8.12
CA ALA A 1028 -6.86 17.51 -7.20
C ALA A 1028 -8.03 16.52 -7.31
N ILE A 1029 -9.04 16.84 -8.12
CA ILE A 1029 -10.18 15.97 -8.36
C ILE A 1029 -9.75 14.65 -8.98
N GLU A 1030 -10.24 13.56 -8.40
CA GLU A 1030 -9.90 12.20 -8.83
C GLU A 1030 -11.12 11.28 -8.78
N LEU A 1031 -11.12 10.28 -9.66
CA LEU A 1031 -12.09 9.20 -9.65
C LEU A 1031 -11.69 8.14 -8.61
N ALA A 1032 -12.51 7.94 -7.58
CA ALA A 1032 -12.26 6.98 -6.51
C ALA A 1032 -12.76 5.56 -6.84
N SER A 1033 -13.96 5.46 -7.42
CA SER A 1033 -14.54 4.19 -7.90
C SER A 1033 -15.62 4.46 -8.94
N SER A 1034 -15.90 3.49 -9.79
CA SER A 1034 -16.97 3.57 -10.79
C SER A 1034 -17.37 2.20 -11.29
N TRP A 1035 -18.68 1.94 -11.45
CA TRP A 1035 -19.18 0.65 -11.92
C TRP A 1035 -20.51 0.80 -12.67
N ARG A 1036 -20.87 -0.23 -13.43
CA ARG A 1036 -22.16 -0.29 -14.14
C ARG A 1036 -23.22 -0.89 -13.22
N ALA A 1037 -24.03 -0.03 -12.61
CA ALA A 1037 -25.07 -0.43 -11.68
C ALA A 1037 -26.27 -1.11 -12.37
N LEU A 1038 -26.65 -0.66 -13.56
CA LEU A 1038 -27.70 -1.24 -14.39
C LEU A 1038 -27.11 -1.81 -15.68
N THR A 1039 -27.24 -3.13 -15.89
CA THR A 1039 -26.68 -3.81 -17.06
C THR A 1039 -27.61 -3.84 -18.26
N HIS A 1040 -28.92 -3.66 -18.06
CA HIS A 1040 -29.94 -3.65 -19.10
C HIS A 1040 -30.91 -2.50 -18.85
N MET A 1041 -31.03 -1.58 -19.81
CA MET A 1041 -32.13 -0.60 -19.86
C MET A 1041 -33.17 -1.12 -20.84
N VAL A 1042 -34.43 -1.21 -20.42
CA VAL A 1042 -35.54 -1.61 -21.27
C VAL A 1042 -35.92 -0.42 -22.14
N PRO A 1043 -35.85 -0.52 -23.49
CA PRO A 1043 -36.30 0.54 -24.37
C PRO A 1043 -37.80 0.80 -24.15
N SER A 1044 -38.15 2.03 -23.81
CA SER A 1044 -39.53 2.48 -23.66
C SER A 1044 -39.76 3.70 -24.56
N ASN A 1045 -41.02 3.92 -24.96
CA ASN A 1045 -41.39 5.17 -25.64
C ASN A 1045 -41.25 6.38 -24.69
N VAL A 1046 -41.19 6.11 -23.39
CA VAL A 1046 -41.03 7.08 -22.32
C VAL A 1046 -39.96 6.61 -21.34
N ASN A 1047 -38.87 7.37 -21.25
CA ASN A 1047 -37.70 7.01 -20.46
C ASN A 1047 -37.54 7.96 -19.27
N SER A 1048 -37.39 7.40 -18.07
CA SER A 1048 -36.97 8.16 -16.89
C SER A 1048 -35.44 8.27 -16.79
N GLY A 1049 -34.70 7.46 -17.55
CA GLY A 1049 -33.26 7.26 -17.35
C GLY A 1049 -32.98 6.44 -16.09
N MET A 1050 -31.78 6.60 -15.54
CA MET A 1050 -31.39 6.00 -14.27
C MET A 1050 -31.82 6.89 -13.11
N VAL A 1051 -32.41 6.32 -12.07
CA VAL A 1051 -32.68 7.00 -10.80
C VAL A 1051 -31.99 6.23 -9.67
N PHE A 1052 -31.41 6.94 -8.72
CA PHE A 1052 -30.80 6.29 -7.56
C PHE A 1052 -31.01 7.10 -6.28
N ASP A 1053 -30.89 6.43 -5.14
CA ASP A 1053 -30.90 7.04 -3.83
C ASP A 1053 -29.78 6.46 -2.97
N TRP A 1054 -29.13 7.30 -2.17
CA TRP A 1054 -27.99 6.94 -1.31
C TRP A 1054 -28.44 6.85 0.14
N GLN A 1055 -28.11 5.75 0.83
CA GLN A 1055 -28.38 5.56 2.25
C GLN A 1055 -27.07 5.63 3.04
N GLN A 1056 -26.79 6.77 3.67
CA GLN A 1056 -25.53 6.96 4.42
C GLN A 1056 -25.43 6.03 5.64
N VAL A 1057 -26.53 5.73 6.34
CA VAL A 1057 -26.52 4.92 7.58
C VAL A 1057 -26.19 3.45 7.30
N THR A 1058 -26.71 2.90 6.20
CA THR A 1058 -26.55 1.50 5.83
C THR A 1058 -25.55 1.29 4.69
N GLY A 1059 -24.98 2.35 4.12
CA GLY A 1059 -24.04 2.28 3.00
C GLY A 1059 -24.61 1.69 1.71
N ARG A 1060 -25.93 1.81 1.50
CA ARG A 1060 -26.59 1.20 0.34
C ARG A 1060 -26.89 2.23 -0.74
N VAL A 1061 -26.71 1.84 -2.00
CA VAL A 1061 -27.18 2.59 -3.15
C VAL A 1061 -28.34 1.83 -3.79
N LEU A 1062 -29.52 2.46 -3.78
CA LEU A 1062 -30.71 1.93 -4.46
C LEU A 1062 -30.70 2.46 -5.89
N VAL A 1063 -30.74 1.58 -6.89
CA VAL A 1063 -30.65 1.96 -8.30
C VAL A 1063 -31.81 1.36 -9.08
N ALA A 1064 -32.57 2.21 -9.77
CA ALA A 1064 -33.66 1.82 -10.64
C ALA A 1064 -33.72 2.74 -11.87
N GLY A 1065 -34.83 2.71 -12.61
CA GLY A 1065 -35.04 3.56 -13.76
C GLY A 1065 -35.88 2.86 -14.80
N ASP A 1066 -35.40 2.88 -16.04
CA ASP A 1066 -35.99 2.14 -17.17
C ASP A 1066 -35.66 0.64 -17.11
N VAL A 1067 -35.81 0.03 -15.93
CA VAL A 1067 -35.56 -1.39 -15.67
C VAL A 1067 -36.68 -1.92 -14.78
N ARG A 1068 -37.02 -3.21 -14.95
CA ARG A 1068 -38.08 -3.88 -14.16
C ARG A 1068 -37.63 -4.34 -12.77
N VAL A 1069 -36.38 -4.06 -12.41
CA VAL A 1069 -35.80 -4.39 -11.11
C VAL A 1069 -35.20 -3.15 -10.46
N ILE A 1070 -35.22 -3.13 -9.14
CA ILE A 1070 -34.56 -2.15 -8.29
C ILE A 1070 -33.37 -2.88 -7.68
N ARG A 1071 -32.16 -2.47 -8.05
CA ARG A 1071 -30.92 -3.07 -7.56
C ARG A 1071 -30.45 -2.39 -6.29
N VAL A 1072 -30.01 -3.18 -5.32
CA VAL A 1072 -29.45 -2.70 -4.05
C VAL A 1072 -27.97 -3.03 -4.03
N TRP A 1073 -27.15 -2.00 -4.18
CA TRP A 1073 -25.70 -2.09 -4.08
C TRP A 1073 -25.25 -1.75 -2.68
N TYR A 1074 -24.25 -2.46 -2.16
CA TYR A 1074 -23.69 -2.18 -0.84
C TYR A 1074 -22.26 -1.68 -0.98
N ALA A 1075 -22.00 -0.45 -0.52
CA ALA A 1075 -20.75 0.26 -0.75
C ALA A 1075 -19.57 -0.35 0.01
N ALA A 1076 -19.79 -0.93 1.20
CA ALA A 1076 -18.70 -1.54 1.97
C ALA A 1076 -18.09 -2.77 1.28
N TYR A 1077 -18.93 -3.57 0.62
CA TYR A 1077 -18.51 -4.81 -0.06
C TYR A 1077 -18.37 -4.63 -1.57
N GLU A 1078 -18.80 -3.48 -2.11
CA GLU A 1078 -18.85 -3.15 -3.53
C GLU A 1078 -19.57 -4.22 -4.39
N THR A 1079 -20.63 -4.84 -3.83
CA THR A 1079 -21.42 -5.88 -4.52
C THR A 1079 -22.90 -5.50 -4.63
N CYS A 1080 -23.57 -6.09 -5.61
CA CYS A 1080 -25.02 -6.05 -5.73
C CYS A 1080 -25.63 -7.12 -4.81
N VAL A 1081 -26.30 -6.70 -3.73
CA VAL A 1081 -26.80 -7.59 -2.67
C VAL A 1081 -28.19 -8.12 -3.00
N MET A 1082 -29.04 -7.31 -3.64
CA MET A 1082 -30.43 -7.68 -3.93
C MET A 1082 -30.91 -7.10 -5.26
N ASP A 1083 -31.66 -7.92 -6.00
CA ASP A 1083 -32.48 -7.50 -7.14
C ASP A 1083 -33.96 -7.59 -6.76
N ILE A 1084 -34.59 -6.44 -6.47
CA ILE A 1084 -35.98 -6.35 -6.05
C ILE A 1084 -36.88 -6.15 -7.27
N PRO A 1085 -37.86 -7.03 -7.54
CA PRO A 1085 -38.79 -6.84 -8.66
C PRO A 1085 -39.64 -5.57 -8.47
N ALA A 1086 -39.61 -4.67 -9.45
CA ALA A 1086 -40.40 -3.43 -9.41
C ALA A 1086 -41.92 -3.66 -9.58
N ARG A 1087 -42.31 -4.89 -9.98
CA ARG A 1087 -43.70 -5.36 -10.16
C ARG A 1087 -44.55 -4.42 -11.04
N SER A 1088 -43.94 -3.81 -12.05
CA SER A 1088 -44.59 -2.89 -13.01
C SER A 1088 -44.08 -3.11 -14.43
N GLY A 1089 -44.93 -2.79 -15.41
CA GLY A 1089 -44.51 -2.61 -16.80
C GLY A 1089 -43.99 -1.21 -17.11
N SER A 1090 -44.14 -0.25 -16.19
CA SER A 1090 -43.66 1.13 -16.31
C SER A 1090 -42.37 1.36 -15.54
N CYS A 1091 -41.55 2.32 -16.00
CA CYS A 1091 -40.29 2.70 -15.36
C CYS A 1091 -40.50 3.30 -13.96
N VAL A 1092 -39.45 3.18 -13.14
CA VAL A 1092 -39.35 3.89 -11.86
C VAL A 1092 -38.88 5.31 -12.15
N THR A 1093 -39.62 6.30 -11.63
CA THR A 1093 -39.41 7.72 -11.97
C THR A 1093 -38.74 8.53 -10.89
N SER A 1094 -38.85 8.07 -9.64
CA SER A 1094 -38.25 8.72 -8.48
C SER A 1094 -38.10 7.68 -7.37
N LEU A 1095 -37.03 7.81 -6.59
CA LEU A 1095 -36.74 6.98 -5.43
C LEU A 1095 -36.48 7.87 -4.22
N THR A 1096 -36.89 7.40 -3.05
CA THR A 1096 -36.57 8.01 -1.75
C THR A 1096 -36.55 6.91 -0.71
N SER A 1097 -35.72 7.04 0.32
CA SER A 1097 -35.62 6.03 1.36
C SER A 1097 -35.59 6.60 2.76
N ASP A 1098 -35.81 5.73 3.76
CA ASP A 1098 -35.69 6.13 5.15
C ASP A 1098 -34.22 6.29 5.50
N GLN A 1099 -33.78 7.53 5.58
CA GLN A 1099 -32.40 7.87 5.85
C GLN A 1099 -32.01 7.68 7.33
N MET A 1100 -32.97 7.44 8.22
CA MET A 1100 -32.66 7.12 9.63
C MET A 1100 -32.40 5.64 9.85
N THR A 1101 -33.26 4.75 9.35
CA THR A 1101 -33.12 3.29 9.57
C THR A 1101 -32.61 2.52 8.36
N GLY A 1102 -32.75 3.06 7.14
CA GLY A 1102 -32.33 2.44 5.89
C GLY A 1102 -33.15 1.22 5.44
N ASN A 1103 -34.14 0.77 6.22
CA ASN A 1103 -34.83 -0.49 5.96
C ASN A 1103 -35.93 -0.38 4.90
N MET A 1104 -36.59 0.77 4.81
CA MET A 1104 -37.71 1.00 3.90
C MET A 1104 -37.36 2.04 2.83
N PHE A 1105 -37.89 1.84 1.64
CA PHE A 1105 -37.81 2.82 0.56
C PHE A 1105 -39.10 2.89 -0.25
N VAL A 1106 -39.28 4.00 -0.95
CA VAL A 1106 -40.48 4.30 -1.73
C VAL A 1106 -40.07 4.62 -3.17
N ALA A 1107 -40.81 4.06 -4.11
CA ALA A 1107 -40.61 4.27 -5.54
C ALA A 1107 -41.88 4.84 -6.19
N GLY A 1108 -41.73 5.93 -6.93
CA GLY A 1108 -42.74 6.46 -7.83
C GLY A 1108 -42.62 5.84 -9.22
N PHE A 1109 -43.76 5.65 -9.90
CA PHE A 1109 -43.81 5.01 -11.22
C PHE A 1109 -44.46 5.90 -12.27
N GLY A 1110 -44.11 5.64 -13.53
CA GLY A 1110 -44.67 6.36 -14.67
C GLY A 1110 -46.17 6.12 -14.90
N ASP A 1111 -46.75 5.05 -14.34
CA ASP A 1111 -48.19 4.74 -14.40
C ASP A 1111 -49.02 5.41 -13.30
N GLY A 1112 -48.40 6.24 -12.47
CA GLY A 1112 -49.06 6.91 -11.34
C GLY A 1112 -49.08 6.10 -10.05
N ALA A 1113 -48.48 4.91 -10.02
CA ALA A 1113 -48.35 4.15 -8.78
C ALA A 1113 -47.21 4.70 -7.90
N VAL A 1114 -47.41 4.64 -6.58
CA VAL A 1114 -46.37 4.81 -5.57
C VAL A 1114 -46.30 3.52 -4.77
N ARG A 1115 -45.13 2.89 -4.70
CA ARG A 1115 -44.94 1.62 -3.97
C ARG A 1115 -43.92 1.78 -2.86
N VAL A 1116 -44.19 1.09 -1.76
CA VAL A 1116 -43.33 1.03 -0.58
C VAL A 1116 -42.73 -0.35 -0.47
N PHE A 1117 -41.42 -0.40 -0.25
CA PHE A 1117 -40.62 -1.60 -0.16
C PHE A 1117 -39.92 -1.67 1.20
N ASP A 1118 -39.86 -2.86 1.77
CA ASP A 1118 -39.08 -3.19 2.97
C ASP A 1118 -37.98 -4.18 2.59
N THR A 1119 -36.72 -3.79 2.80
CA THR A 1119 -35.53 -4.57 2.43
C THR A 1119 -35.25 -5.73 3.38
N ARG A 1120 -35.95 -5.81 4.53
CA ARG A 1120 -35.82 -6.92 5.47
C ARG A 1120 -36.56 -8.18 5.02
N ASN A 1121 -37.57 -8.00 4.16
CA ASN A 1121 -38.31 -9.10 3.56
C ASN A 1121 -37.54 -9.68 2.36
N ARG A 1122 -37.88 -10.91 1.98
CA ARG A 1122 -37.34 -11.52 0.75
C ARG A 1122 -37.63 -10.63 -0.46
N PRO A 1123 -36.75 -10.55 -1.48
CA PRO A 1123 -36.94 -9.64 -2.62
C PRO A 1123 -38.32 -9.72 -3.27
N GLN A 1124 -38.88 -10.93 -3.38
CA GLN A 1124 -40.21 -11.14 -3.94
C GLN A 1124 -41.31 -10.53 -3.06
N GLU A 1125 -41.19 -10.54 -1.74
CA GLU A 1125 -42.20 -10.06 -0.77
C GLU A 1125 -41.91 -8.65 -0.25
N SER A 1126 -40.81 -8.04 -0.70
CA SER A 1126 -40.36 -6.71 -0.27
C SER A 1126 -41.39 -5.60 -0.49
N MET A 1127 -42.24 -5.69 -1.52
CA MET A 1127 -43.29 -4.70 -1.78
C MET A 1127 -44.42 -4.82 -0.74
N VAL A 1128 -44.34 -4.03 0.32
CA VAL A 1128 -45.29 -4.04 1.43
C VAL A 1128 -46.54 -3.21 1.17
N ARG A 1129 -46.47 -2.17 0.31
CA ARG A 1129 -47.66 -1.40 -0.05
C ARG A 1129 -47.60 -0.80 -1.45
N LYS A 1130 -48.78 -0.54 -2.01
CA LYS A 1130 -49.01 0.12 -3.29
C LYS A 1130 -50.17 1.09 -3.17
N TRP A 1131 -49.95 2.35 -3.54
CA TRP A 1131 -51.00 3.32 -3.79
C TRP A 1131 -51.09 3.54 -5.31
N LYS A 1132 -52.28 3.38 -5.88
CA LYS A 1132 -52.56 3.67 -7.28
C LYS A 1132 -54.00 4.15 -7.42
N ASP A 1133 -54.17 5.33 -7.97
CA ASP A 1133 -55.48 5.88 -8.30
C ASP A 1133 -55.83 5.46 -9.73
N GLU A 1134 -56.75 4.52 -9.89
CA GLU A 1134 -57.14 4.03 -11.22
C GLU A 1134 -57.84 5.12 -12.06
N SER A 1135 -58.39 6.14 -11.42
CA SER A 1135 -59.05 7.27 -12.09
C SER A 1135 -58.07 8.37 -12.54
N ASP A 1136 -56.87 8.44 -11.95
CA ASP A 1136 -55.89 9.52 -12.16
C ASP A 1136 -54.50 8.96 -12.48
N ARG A 1137 -54.38 8.32 -13.66
CA ARG A 1137 -53.14 7.71 -14.17
C ARG A 1137 -52.16 8.77 -14.69
N GLN A 1138 -51.48 9.44 -13.77
CA GLN A 1138 -50.54 10.52 -14.08
C GLN A 1138 -49.11 10.17 -13.68
N TRP A 1139 -48.15 10.61 -14.48
CA TRP A 1139 -46.72 10.41 -14.21
C TRP A 1139 -46.33 11.01 -12.86
N ILE A 1140 -45.74 10.18 -11.98
CA ILE A 1140 -45.17 10.66 -10.71
C ILE A 1140 -43.84 11.33 -11.01
N LYS A 1141 -43.72 12.64 -10.75
CA LYS A 1141 -42.49 13.40 -11.01
C LYS A 1141 -41.48 13.26 -9.87
N SER A 1142 -41.95 13.21 -8.63
CA SER A 1142 -41.08 13.14 -7.44
C SER A 1142 -41.81 12.42 -6.30
N VAL A 1143 -41.08 11.56 -5.59
CA VAL A 1143 -41.44 11.06 -4.26
C VAL A 1143 -40.31 11.42 -3.30
N HIS A 1144 -40.66 11.95 -2.14
CA HIS A 1144 -39.67 12.34 -1.14
C HIS A 1144 -40.22 12.16 0.27
N MET A 1145 -39.49 11.43 1.11
CA MET A 1145 -39.85 11.22 2.50
C MET A 1145 -39.11 12.23 3.38
N GLN A 1146 -39.85 13.06 4.10
CA GLN A 1146 -39.26 14.11 4.92
C GLN A 1146 -38.59 13.55 6.18
N ARG A 1147 -37.40 14.04 6.54
CA ARG A 1147 -36.65 13.57 7.71
C ARG A 1147 -37.01 14.32 9.00
N GLY A 1148 -37.16 15.65 8.91
CA GLY A 1148 -37.34 16.51 10.09
C GLY A 1148 -38.76 16.58 10.64
N GLY A 1149 -39.78 16.15 9.89
CA GLY A 1149 -41.19 16.15 10.28
C GLY A 1149 -41.67 14.85 10.93
N GLN A 1150 -42.96 14.51 10.78
CA GLN A 1150 -43.52 13.22 11.23
C GLN A 1150 -43.18 12.04 10.29
N ARG A 1151 -42.10 12.15 9.51
CA ARG A 1151 -41.72 11.23 8.42
C ARG A 1151 -42.80 11.06 7.35
N GLU A 1152 -43.43 12.17 6.99
CA GLU A 1152 -44.44 12.20 5.95
C GLU A 1152 -43.79 12.03 4.58
N LEU A 1153 -44.45 11.25 3.72
CA LEU A 1153 -44.05 11.04 2.34
C LEU A 1153 -44.83 12.00 1.45
N LEU A 1154 -44.11 12.78 0.64
CA LEU A 1154 -44.68 13.62 -0.41
C LEU A 1154 -44.62 12.89 -1.75
N SER A 1155 -45.73 12.86 -2.50
CA SER A 1155 -45.74 12.46 -3.91
C SER A 1155 -46.30 13.57 -4.78
N ALA A 1156 -45.55 13.98 -5.80
CA ALA A 1156 -45.96 15.01 -6.76
C ALA A 1156 -46.24 14.40 -8.13
N SER A 1157 -47.45 14.62 -8.64
CA SER A 1157 -47.90 14.17 -9.95
C SER A 1157 -47.77 15.27 -10.99
N ARG A 1158 -47.56 14.90 -12.26
CA ARG A 1158 -47.40 15.85 -13.38
C ARG A 1158 -48.57 16.83 -13.55
N ASN A 1159 -49.79 16.43 -13.22
CA ASN A 1159 -51.00 17.27 -13.29
C ASN A 1159 -51.07 18.34 -12.18
N GLY A 1160 -50.03 18.53 -11.38
CA GLY A 1160 -49.99 19.52 -10.30
C GLY A 1160 -50.61 19.05 -8.98
N LYS A 1161 -51.09 17.80 -8.90
CA LYS A 1161 -51.57 17.22 -7.64
C LYS A 1161 -50.38 16.76 -6.79
N VAL A 1162 -50.33 17.26 -5.57
CA VAL A 1162 -49.39 16.82 -4.53
C VAL A 1162 -50.18 16.12 -3.44
N LYS A 1163 -49.74 14.93 -3.05
CA LYS A 1163 -50.35 14.14 -1.97
C LYS A 1163 -49.31 13.92 -0.88
N ILE A 1164 -49.74 14.12 0.37
CA ILE A 1164 -48.95 13.83 1.57
C ILE A 1164 -49.48 12.53 2.17
N TRP A 1165 -48.57 11.62 2.51
CA TRP A 1165 -48.88 10.28 2.96
C TRP A 1165 -48.21 9.99 4.29
N ASP A 1166 -48.93 9.32 5.17
CA ASP A 1166 -48.29 8.50 6.19
C ASP A 1166 -48.08 7.11 5.59
N ILE A 1167 -46.84 6.62 5.65
CA ILE A 1167 -46.53 5.28 5.16
C ILE A 1167 -47.11 4.14 6.01
N ARG A 1168 -48.06 4.40 6.90
CA ARG A 1168 -48.86 3.39 7.62
C ARG A 1168 -50.33 3.38 7.17
N MET A 1169 -50.77 4.40 6.45
CA MET A 1169 -52.16 4.62 6.08
C MET A 1169 -52.45 4.24 4.61
N ASP A 1170 -53.70 3.87 4.32
CA ASP A 1170 -54.16 3.55 2.96
C ASP A 1170 -54.55 4.78 2.14
N LYS A 1171 -55.02 5.83 2.82
CA LYS A 1171 -55.43 7.10 2.20
C LYS A 1171 -54.37 8.18 2.44
N PRO A 1172 -54.21 9.15 1.52
CA PRO A 1172 -53.33 10.29 1.77
C PRO A 1172 -53.87 11.12 2.93
N LEU A 1173 -52.96 11.68 3.74
CA LEU A 1173 -53.30 12.63 4.81
C LEU A 1173 -53.90 13.90 4.21
N HIS A 1174 -53.24 14.41 3.18
CA HIS A 1174 -53.65 15.61 2.47
C HIS A 1174 -53.47 15.45 0.95
N SER A 1175 -54.32 16.11 0.18
CA SER A 1175 -54.22 16.20 -1.28
C SER A 1175 -54.45 17.64 -1.71
N PHE A 1176 -53.48 18.20 -2.41
CA PHE A 1176 -53.47 19.60 -2.84
C PHE A 1176 -53.38 19.70 -4.35
N GLN A 1177 -54.12 20.65 -4.94
CA GLN A 1177 -53.94 21.06 -6.34
C GLN A 1177 -53.05 22.30 -6.35
N THR A 1178 -51.74 22.12 -6.53
CA THR A 1178 -50.74 23.19 -6.37
C THR A 1178 -50.64 24.11 -7.60
N THR A 1179 -50.86 23.56 -8.79
CA THR A 1179 -50.87 24.31 -10.05
C THR A 1179 -51.86 23.68 -11.02
N ARG A 1180 -52.41 24.47 -11.94
CA ARG A 1180 -53.19 23.96 -13.09
C ARG A 1180 -52.32 23.70 -14.31
N ASP A 1181 -51.10 24.24 -14.31
CA ASP A 1181 -50.10 24.01 -15.35
C ASP A 1181 -49.40 22.66 -15.15
N THR A 1182 -48.64 22.23 -16.16
CA THR A 1182 -47.85 21.00 -16.02
C THR A 1182 -46.74 21.21 -14.99
N LEU A 1183 -46.70 20.36 -13.96
CA LEU A 1183 -45.64 20.29 -12.96
C LEU A 1183 -44.37 19.70 -13.59
N ARG A 1184 -43.25 20.42 -13.50
CA ARG A 1184 -41.96 20.08 -14.11
C ARG A 1184 -40.96 19.59 -13.09
N THR A 1185 -40.87 20.26 -11.95
CA THR A 1185 -39.99 19.89 -10.85
C THR A 1185 -40.78 19.90 -9.55
N ALA A 1186 -40.39 19.05 -8.62
CA ALA A 1186 -40.88 19.07 -7.26
C ALA A 1186 -39.74 18.67 -6.33
N SER A 1187 -39.44 19.55 -5.39
CA SER A 1187 -38.41 19.35 -4.37
C SER A 1187 -39.02 19.56 -3.00
N THR A 1188 -38.72 18.67 -2.07
CA THR A 1188 -39.15 18.79 -0.67
C THR A 1188 -37.91 19.09 0.16
N HIS A 1189 -38.07 19.92 1.18
CA HIS A 1189 -36.97 20.19 2.10
C HIS A 1189 -36.79 19.03 3.08
N GLU A 1190 -35.53 18.62 3.31
CA GLU A 1190 -35.20 17.44 4.13
C GLU A 1190 -35.69 17.58 5.59
N HIS A 1191 -35.45 18.74 6.21
CA HIS A 1191 -35.84 18.99 7.61
C HIS A 1191 -36.99 19.99 7.84
N LEU A 1192 -37.09 21.06 7.06
CA LEU A 1192 -38.12 22.10 7.23
C LEU A 1192 -39.44 21.66 6.56
N PRO A 1193 -40.62 22.00 7.12
CA PRO A 1193 -41.93 21.52 6.66
C PRO A 1193 -42.43 22.25 5.40
N VAL A 1194 -41.62 22.28 4.34
CA VAL A 1194 -41.91 22.97 3.08
C VAL A 1194 -41.54 22.14 1.86
N PHE A 1195 -42.23 22.43 0.75
CA PHE A 1195 -41.91 21.89 -0.57
C PHE A 1195 -42.11 22.95 -1.64
N ALA A 1196 -41.42 22.78 -2.77
CA ALA A 1196 -41.46 23.68 -3.91
C ALA A 1196 -41.86 22.93 -5.18
N VAL A 1197 -42.63 23.61 -6.02
CA VAL A 1197 -43.14 23.13 -7.30
C VAL A 1197 -42.73 24.08 -8.40
N GLY A 1198 -41.98 23.59 -9.39
CA GLY A 1198 -41.66 24.32 -10.62
C GLY A 1198 -42.66 23.98 -11.72
N THR A 1199 -43.21 25.00 -12.37
CA THR A 1199 -44.24 24.84 -13.40
C THR A 1199 -43.67 24.98 -14.82
N SER A 1200 -44.50 24.68 -15.82
CA SER A 1200 -44.22 24.95 -17.23
C SER A 1200 -44.38 26.44 -17.59
N ALA A 1201 -45.00 27.24 -16.73
CA ALA A 1201 -45.28 28.66 -16.92
C ALA A 1201 -44.28 29.54 -16.15
N HIS A 1202 -42.98 29.19 -16.18
CA HIS A 1202 -41.88 29.97 -15.59
C HIS A 1202 -42.07 30.37 -14.10
N ALA A 1203 -42.83 29.59 -13.33
CA ALA A 1203 -43.13 29.91 -11.93
C ALA A 1203 -42.60 28.83 -10.98
N VAL A 1204 -42.01 29.27 -9.86
CA VAL A 1204 -41.62 28.43 -8.72
C VAL A 1204 -42.49 28.79 -7.52
N LYS A 1205 -43.34 27.86 -7.11
CA LYS A 1205 -44.24 28.04 -5.98
C LYS A 1205 -43.76 27.25 -4.77
N VAL A 1206 -43.74 27.87 -3.61
CA VAL A 1206 -43.36 27.24 -2.33
C VAL A 1206 -44.59 27.11 -1.45
N PHE A 1207 -44.76 25.93 -0.85
CA PHE A 1207 -45.88 25.58 0.01
C PHE A 1207 -45.37 25.02 1.34
N ASN A 1208 -46.15 25.18 2.40
CA ASN A 1208 -46.00 24.36 3.60
C ASN A 1208 -46.70 23.00 3.44
N LEU A 1209 -46.42 22.06 4.35
CA LEU A 1209 -47.02 20.71 4.29
C LEU A 1209 -48.54 20.68 4.56
N ASP A 1210 -49.11 21.73 5.15
CA ASP A 1210 -50.56 21.90 5.30
C ASP A 1210 -51.25 22.36 3.99
N GLY A 1211 -50.47 22.67 2.95
CA GLY A 1211 -50.96 23.04 1.61
C GLY A 1211 -51.15 24.54 1.38
N HIS A 1212 -50.71 25.40 2.31
CA HIS A 1212 -50.75 26.85 2.13
C HIS A 1212 -49.60 27.32 1.23
N GLU A 1213 -49.92 28.13 0.21
CA GLU A 1213 -48.92 28.75 -0.67
C GLU A 1213 -48.21 29.88 0.09
N LEU A 1214 -46.90 29.76 0.29
CA LEU A 1214 -46.06 30.73 0.99
C LEU A 1214 -45.51 31.80 0.05
N SER A 1215 -45.11 31.41 -1.16
CA SER A 1215 -44.58 32.33 -2.17
C SER A 1215 -44.74 31.79 -3.58
N ASN A 1216 -44.86 32.72 -4.54
CA ASN A 1216 -44.80 32.46 -5.96
C ASN A 1216 -43.70 33.35 -6.54
N VAL A 1217 -42.64 32.75 -7.06
CA VAL A 1217 -41.43 33.44 -7.50
C VAL A 1217 -41.15 33.10 -8.96
N GLU A 1218 -40.88 34.12 -9.76
CA GLU A 1218 -40.42 33.97 -11.13
C GLU A 1218 -38.89 34.15 -11.15
N PRO A 1219 -38.10 33.11 -11.50
CA PRO A 1219 -36.65 33.23 -11.55
C PRO A 1219 -36.22 34.26 -12.60
N TYR A 1220 -35.08 34.91 -12.35
CA TYR A 1220 -34.50 35.87 -13.29
C TYR A 1220 -34.30 35.20 -14.65
N SER A 1221 -34.62 35.94 -15.71
CA SER A 1221 -34.37 35.60 -17.12
C SER A 1221 -33.67 36.78 -17.80
N SER A 1222 -32.64 36.50 -18.62
CA SER A 1222 -31.85 37.54 -19.27
C SER A 1222 -32.69 38.49 -20.12
N PHE A 1223 -32.47 39.80 -19.98
CA PHE A 1223 -33.26 40.89 -20.60
C PHE A 1223 -33.41 40.78 -22.13
N LEU A 1224 -32.45 40.15 -22.82
CA LEU A 1224 -32.47 39.95 -24.28
C LEU A 1224 -33.29 38.72 -24.74
N GLN A 1225 -33.61 37.79 -23.84
CA GLN A 1225 -34.47 36.63 -24.11
C GLN A 1225 -35.82 36.82 -23.38
N GLN A 1226 -36.75 37.56 -23.97
CA GLN A 1226 -38.12 37.75 -23.47
C GLN A 1226 -39.00 36.48 -23.59
N ASN A 1227 -38.48 35.29 -23.27
CA ASN A 1227 -39.29 34.08 -23.16
C ASN A 1227 -39.83 33.96 -21.73
N ARG A 1228 -40.85 34.75 -21.36
CA ARG A 1228 -41.66 34.56 -20.13
C ARG A 1228 -42.47 33.23 -20.12
N SER A 1229 -42.10 32.27 -20.95
CA SER A 1229 -42.74 30.97 -21.12
C SER A 1229 -41.76 29.80 -20.97
N SER A 1230 -40.52 30.04 -20.50
CA SER A 1230 -39.56 28.96 -20.25
C SER A 1230 -40.01 28.09 -19.08
N PRO A 1231 -40.08 26.75 -19.23
CA PRO A 1231 -40.42 25.88 -18.11
C PRO A 1231 -39.25 25.83 -17.10
N ILE A 1232 -39.55 25.59 -15.84
CA ILE A 1232 -38.52 25.36 -14.81
C ILE A 1232 -37.81 24.03 -15.08
N SER A 1233 -36.47 24.03 -15.10
CA SER A 1233 -35.65 22.84 -15.39
C SER A 1233 -35.28 22.07 -14.13
N ALA A 1234 -34.87 22.77 -13.07
CA ALA A 1234 -34.38 22.17 -11.84
C ALA A 1234 -34.75 23.03 -10.62
N THR A 1235 -35.11 22.37 -9.52
CA THR A 1235 -35.29 22.97 -8.20
C THR A 1235 -34.64 22.09 -7.14
N ALA A 1236 -33.97 22.68 -6.15
CA ALA A 1236 -33.32 21.97 -5.06
C ALA A 1236 -33.32 22.81 -3.78
N PHE A 1237 -33.59 22.18 -2.64
CA PHE A 1237 -33.42 22.81 -1.32
C PHE A 1237 -32.05 22.48 -0.75
N HIS A 1238 -31.51 23.41 0.03
CA HIS A 1238 -30.42 23.09 0.94
C HIS A 1238 -30.94 22.13 2.05
N PRO A 1239 -30.19 21.09 2.48
CA PRO A 1239 -30.70 20.12 3.45
C PRO A 1239 -31.13 20.72 4.80
N HIS A 1240 -30.32 21.63 5.37
CA HIS A 1240 -30.59 22.28 6.67
C HIS A 1240 -31.06 23.73 6.60
N ARG A 1241 -30.36 24.58 5.83
CA ARG A 1241 -30.63 26.03 5.73
C ARG A 1241 -31.87 26.31 4.88
N PRO A 1242 -32.63 27.37 5.16
CA PRO A 1242 -33.81 27.74 4.38
C PRO A 1242 -33.43 28.42 3.06
N ILE A 1243 -32.82 27.66 2.14
CA ILE A 1243 -32.35 28.12 0.83
C ILE A 1243 -32.96 27.24 -0.27
N LEU A 1244 -33.49 27.88 -1.30
CA LEU A 1244 -34.07 27.25 -2.49
C LEU A 1244 -33.29 27.70 -3.74
N GLY A 1245 -32.69 26.76 -4.44
CA GLY A 1245 -32.12 26.97 -5.77
C GLY A 1245 -33.13 26.62 -6.86
N CYS A 1246 -33.24 27.45 -7.89
CA CYS A 1246 -34.05 27.17 -9.08
C CYS A 1246 -33.40 27.66 -10.37
N ALA A 1247 -33.64 26.93 -11.46
CA ALA A 1247 -33.15 27.26 -12.79
C ALA A 1247 -34.27 27.10 -13.83
N ALA A 1248 -34.30 28.01 -14.79
CA ALA A 1248 -35.22 27.96 -15.92
C ALA A 1248 -34.57 27.26 -17.12
N ARG A 1249 -35.39 26.62 -17.96
CA ARG A 1249 -34.91 25.99 -19.19
C ARG A 1249 -34.67 27.04 -20.27
N GLY A 1250 -33.54 26.92 -20.97
CA GLY A 1250 -33.04 27.89 -21.94
C GLY A 1250 -32.19 28.99 -21.31
N ASP A 1251 -32.07 29.02 -19.98
CA ASP A 1251 -31.24 29.98 -19.24
C ASP A 1251 -30.08 29.27 -18.53
N GLN A 1252 -28.96 29.98 -18.40
CA GLN A 1252 -27.73 29.50 -17.77
C GLN A 1252 -27.61 29.98 -16.32
N HIS A 1253 -28.58 30.75 -15.81
CA HIS A 1253 -28.58 31.27 -14.44
C HIS A 1253 -29.25 30.33 -13.44
N ILE A 1254 -28.68 30.28 -12.24
CA ILE A 1254 -29.21 29.64 -11.04
C ILE A 1254 -29.63 30.76 -10.10
N ASN A 1255 -30.90 30.77 -9.71
CA ASN A 1255 -31.47 31.72 -8.78
C ASN A 1255 -31.56 31.10 -7.39
N LEU A 1256 -30.98 31.77 -6.38
CA LEU A 1256 -31.03 31.35 -4.99
C LEU A 1256 -32.01 32.25 -4.21
N PHE A 1257 -32.96 31.65 -3.52
CA PHE A 1257 -33.95 32.31 -2.68
C PHE A 1257 -33.88 31.83 -1.24
N THR A 1258 -34.23 32.67 -0.28
CA THR A 1258 -34.29 32.33 1.15
C THR A 1258 -35.53 32.93 1.81
N CYS A 1259 -35.92 32.36 2.97
CA CYS A 1259 -36.97 32.93 3.83
C CYS A 1259 -36.42 33.86 4.92
N GLU A 1260 -35.10 33.87 5.15
CA GLU A 1260 -34.45 34.79 6.08
C GLU A 1260 -34.36 36.20 5.47
N LYS A 1261 -34.49 37.24 6.30
CA LYS A 1261 -34.24 38.62 5.86
C LYS A 1261 -32.73 38.82 5.82
N SER A 1262 -32.15 39.10 4.65
CA SER A 1262 -30.72 39.42 4.58
C SER A 1262 -30.46 40.75 5.30
N GLU A 1263 -29.61 40.74 6.33
CA GLU A 1263 -28.84 41.96 6.61
C GLU A 1263 -27.92 42.20 5.41
N SER A 1264 -27.91 43.43 4.91
CA SER A 1264 -27.16 43.83 3.73
C SER A 1264 -25.65 43.60 3.96
N LEU A 1265 -25.10 42.57 3.32
CA LEU A 1265 -23.67 42.37 3.17
C LEU A 1265 -23.09 43.50 2.32
N HIS A 1266 -22.63 44.57 2.97
CA HIS A 1266 -21.72 45.52 2.31
C HIS A 1266 -20.34 44.86 2.15
N PRO A 1267 -19.70 44.98 0.99
CA PRO A 1267 -18.35 44.47 0.79
C PRO A 1267 -17.37 45.35 1.56
N SER A 1268 -16.60 44.73 2.45
CA SER A 1268 -15.37 45.29 3.05
C SER A 1268 -14.16 44.62 2.44
#